data_AF-A0A483CV12-F1
#
_entry.id   AF-A0A483CV12-F1
#
_cell.length_a   1.000
_cell.length_b   1.000
_cell.length_c   1.000
_cell.angle_alpha   90.00
_cell.angle_beta   90.00
_cell.angle_gamma   90.00
#
_symmetry.space_group_name_H-M   'P 1'
#
loop_
_entity.id
_entity.type
_entity.pdbx_description
1 polymer ?
#
loop_
_entity_poly.entity_id
_entity_poly.type
_entity_poly.pdbx_seq_one_letter_code
_entity_poly.pdbx_strand_id
1 'polypeptide(L)'
;MNTRKILVVGFILTALLVSAASAADLMVTPQNSTSALGDITDLTLRVENVEHLGGFDIDLRWDPSVVTLVTEPGGVTIGPLFSGDVNDTAYNAQSGRIRVAAVNATLDGVSGSADLFTVRLRTADDTGKSTDVVAVVNNYGFLNSTSGDDIPVDSITNATITTQRVNRIVSRVGVPSERVPEGAETLGIFTVVNQRGIPTSALTINTTIYAPDGSVFNTTERSGVTLAAYGQDVQRTAWTPTAGGIYTLNVTVTSDTGLPVVGTPAAERSVTAREYTLEFYPYVYGPSRAQAEQWFGVAWYVKPSESGRVHYNLSVPAGMEVYSDAEGDRWMGGGYWNYIGFSMRTSRPGTIAADSINLTVSANGKTVSKTSPRDVFIWIPSIPVSSVDSVNANSDSTFGMTFNTLHTNNTYDNVTTITVQSGARGRTLTGLGYLVRYPYGCVEQTTSQMLASLNVKNYYLDRPDKPTNYATIRDDANASVQGGINVLVNGGTRGQHSDGGWSLWGYGASESSSSSYAAYTLARVNESTEDLNRLLTGKISTGDTVSSGTVNFEKLVEWFHENPDNPSSGTWTWSAGVCHAWTPTSNTGFVMLIHDMIRTQGTVSEPYATYMTENMQNATRYFIENQAEDGHWGGNDDKAMATALGLWGLESYGTTSVDVTQTQIDNAKANATAWLIANQDSGDGHWDADSYYGWYSNGRRTESTAYAVLALNATGITADNGTIQRGVGWLINQYDSGGSWGYTWATQAAIDALIHCQPIVVSSGTIDVSIDGTPICTITVDSDTPKETYTLTADQMAAMMAVGSLKRTIDDYSTVKEHQVEVTRSGGGTGAILVSVENDQRAPINEIDDTIEDSGTIQMLGDGFPDTGATGVLSVSENMDLLGDALPQAMLDSVSLTSSPSPLVANESGELTLRVVSGENVLSPLIEVPIEGFTFANGTITENGETVSYERLSSSVNDDATSIYIEPDHWESGSTYDYVFDVTPEQVGTLDFQLRFRPLYDEMNVTLSEKSLSVTGRGAVEVSVTDEDSNPVEATIILDGESQTASSHTFTGLLAGTYPLSVSKEGYITVNDTVAVTANSNTSVTVMMPTDLTTPRLILSQGSGSLGGVSEVPAVLSAGFAENATYNATLVGNGGMLGLALEFPERFMLNDPVVTLNGEILNSSEYEVRNGSFSNLDPYQEFVTTNATIVIYNAPDGVSEVSIRITGGLAGQSLVGEDIVGIWDALRVAQFDAYIKGAPETYGYCDVTGDQMVNIADALRIAQYDAGLIPDLN
;
A
#
# COMPACT_ATOMS: atom_id res chain seq x y z
N MET A 1 117.10 -11.70 -51.76
CA MET A 1 118.55 -11.62 -51.42
C MET A 1 118.66 -11.05 -50.02
N ASN A 2 119.30 -11.63 -49.00
CA ASN A 2 119.88 -12.94 -48.76
C ASN A 2 120.03 -13.05 -47.22
N THR A 3 119.54 -14.16 -46.65
CA THR A 3 120.19 -15.01 -45.63
C THR A 3 120.55 -14.41 -44.24
N ARG A 4 119.86 -14.72 -43.13
CA ARG A 4 119.92 -15.92 -42.22
C ARG A 4 121.16 -16.03 -41.28
N LYS A 5 120.85 -16.25 -39.97
CA LYS A 5 121.55 -17.06 -38.91
C LYS A 5 122.63 -16.34 -38.04
N ILE A 6 122.88 -16.61 -36.74
CA ILE A 6 122.34 -17.49 -35.65
C ILE A 6 123.09 -17.15 -34.32
N LEU A 7 122.42 -17.39 -33.16
CA LEU A 7 122.84 -17.65 -31.73
C LEU A 7 124.00 -16.85 -31.07
N VAL A 8 123.84 -16.14 -29.93
CA VAL A 8 123.50 -16.49 -28.50
C VAL A 8 124.71 -16.89 -27.64
N VAL A 9 124.98 -16.10 -26.57
CA VAL A 9 125.15 -16.44 -25.12
C VAL A 9 125.97 -15.33 -24.40
N GLY A 10 125.49 -14.81 -23.26
CA GLY A 10 126.34 -14.59 -22.07
C GLY A 10 126.56 -13.18 -21.48
N PHE A 11 125.53 -12.61 -20.83
CA PHE A 11 125.51 -11.83 -19.57
C PHE A 11 126.76 -11.08 -19.02
N ILE A 12 126.64 -9.76 -18.80
CA ILE A 12 126.49 -8.98 -17.53
C ILE A 12 127.02 -7.55 -17.73
N LEU A 13 126.15 -6.54 -17.51
CA LEU A 13 126.32 -5.36 -16.63
C LEU A 13 125.53 -4.14 -17.16
N THR A 14 124.36 -3.83 -16.57
CA THR A 14 123.94 -2.42 -16.39
C THR A 14 122.89 -2.29 -15.30
N ALA A 15 123.17 -1.45 -14.30
CA ALA A 15 122.20 -0.84 -13.42
C ALA A 15 121.86 0.57 -13.96
N LEU A 16 120.61 1.01 -13.70
CA LEU A 16 119.88 2.22 -14.12
C LEU A 16 118.94 2.03 -15.32
N LEU A 17 117.66 1.76 -15.01
CA LEU A 17 116.50 2.24 -15.75
C LEU A 17 115.26 2.16 -14.84
N VAL A 18 114.65 3.33 -14.65
CA VAL A 18 113.28 3.64 -14.22
C VAL A 18 112.31 2.45 -14.30
N SER A 19 111.77 2.01 -13.17
CA SER A 19 110.51 1.26 -13.12
C SER A 19 109.37 2.26 -13.40
N ALA A 20 108.89 2.31 -14.64
CA ALA A 20 107.58 2.87 -14.89
C ALA A 20 106.58 1.92 -14.23
N ALA A 21 105.88 2.37 -13.19
CA ALA A 21 104.73 1.65 -12.67
C ALA A 21 103.76 1.42 -13.84
N SER A 22 103.41 0.16 -14.13
CA SER A 22 102.35 -0.10 -15.10
C SER A 22 101.04 0.42 -14.52
N ALA A 23 100.33 1.23 -15.30
CA ALA A 23 99.00 1.65 -14.94
C ALA A 23 98.05 0.44 -15.03
N ALA A 24 97.20 0.26 -14.03
CA ALA A 24 96.28 -0.86 -13.94
C ALA A 24 95.01 -0.59 -14.76
N ASP A 25 94.42 -1.66 -15.31
CA ASP A 25 93.11 -1.60 -15.94
C ASP A 25 92.08 -2.24 -15.01
N LEU A 26 90.92 -1.59 -14.84
CA LEU A 26 89.79 -2.15 -14.09
C LEU A 26 88.71 -2.63 -15.05
N MET A 27 88.12 -3.79 -14.79
CA MET A 27 87.08 -4.37 -15.62
C MET A 27 85.99 -5.01 -14.77
N VAL A 28 84.74 -4.64 -15.01
CA VAL A 28 83.56 -5.32 -14.45
C VAL A 28 83.10 -6.40 -15.43
N THR A 29 82.99 -7.65 -14.98
CA THR A 29 82.60 -8.80 -15.81
C THR A 29 81.41 -9.57 -15.22
N PRO A 30 80.47 -10.07 -16.04
CA PRO A 30 80.33 -9.85 -17.49
C PRO A 30 79.98 -8.39 -17.87
N GLN A 31 80.42 -7.94 -19.05
CA GLN A 31 80.21 -6.55 -19.50
C GLN A 31 78.76 -6.23 -19.88
N ASN A 32 78.00 -7.23 -20.33
CA ASN A 32 76.59 -7.08 -20.68
C ASN A 32 75.83 -8.26 -20.10
N SER A 33 74.74 -7.98 -19.40
CA SER A 33 73.81 -8.98 -18.89
C SER A 33 72.38 -8.58 -19.19
N THR A 34 71.54 -9.56 -19.54
CA THR A 34 70.09 -9.38 -19.59
C THR A 34 69.44 -10.28 -18.55
N SER A 35 68.61 -9.71 -17.68
CA SER A 35 68.12 -10.38 -16.47
C SER A 35 66.63 -10.11 -16.27
N ALA A 36 65.84 -11.12 -15.86
CA ALA A 36 64.43 -10.95 -15.55
C ALA A 36 64.23 -10.40 -14.13
N LEU A 37 63.03 -9.89 -13.82
CA LEU A 37 62.70 -9.38 -12.48
C LEU A 37 62.98 -10.44 -11.40
N GLY A 38 63.71 -10.05 -10.36
CA GLY A 38 64.10 -10.94 -9.26
C GLY A 38 65.32 -11.82 -9.52
N ASP A 39 65.78 -11.94 -10.78
CA ASP A 39 67.02 -12.66 -11.10
C ASP A 39 68.23 -11.93 -10.51
N ILE A 40 69.23 -12.72 -10.09
CA ILE A 40 70.49 -12.23 -9.54
C ILE A 40 71.57 -12.29 -10.62
N THR A 41 72.18 -11.14 -10.90
CA THR A 41 73.36 -11.01 -11.75
C THR A 41 74.60 -10.84 -10.86
N ASP A 42 75.55 -11.77 -10.98
CA ASP A 42 76.85 -11.68 -10.29
C ASP A 42 77.83 -10.89 -11.19
N LEU A 43 78.34 -9.76 -10.68
CA LEU A 43 79.33 -8.92 -11.36
C LEU A 43 80.65 -8.92 -10.58
N THR A 44 81.72 -9.40 -11.20
CA THR A 44 83.06 -9.40 -10.63
C THR A 44 83.86 -8.21 -11.14
N LEU A 45 84.34 -7.36 -10.22
CA LEU A 45 85.34 -6.34 -10.54
C LEU A 45 86.73 -6.97 -10.51
N ARG A 46 87.47 -6.80 -11.60
CA ARG A 46 88.80 -7.36 -11.81
C ARG A 46 89.80 -6.23 -12.07
N VAL A 47 91.05 -6.46 -11.68
CA VAL A 47 92.20 -5.62 -12.02
C VAL A 47 93.09 -6.39 -12.99
N GLU A 48 93.63 -5.71 -13.99
CA GLU A 48 94.59 -6.22 -14.97
C GLU A 48 95.81 -5.30 -15.07
N ASN A 49 96.91 -5.82 -15.61
CA ASN A 49 98.16 -5.07 -15.85
C ASN A 49 98.73 -4.36 -14.61
N VAL A 50 98.47 -4.91 -13.42
CA VAL A 50 98.94 -4.35 -12.14
C VAL A 50 100.26 -4.98 -11.71
N GLU A 51 101.12 -4.25 -11.01
CA GLU A 51 102.30 -4.78 -10.34
C GLU A 51 102.25 -4.55 -8.83
N HIS A 52 102.50 -5.60 -8.06
CA HIS A 52 102.60 -5.61 -6.60
C HIS A 52 101.39 -5.04 -5.84
N LEU A 53 100.16 -5.19 -6.34
CA LEU A 53 98.94 -4.68 -5.67
C LEU A 53 98.82 -5.21 -4.24
N GLY A 54 98.90 -4.30 -3.28
CA GLY A 54 98.81 -4.50 -1.84
C GLY A 54 97.44 -4.17 -1.24
N GLY A 55 96.58 -3.41 -1.90
CA GLY A 55 95.20 -3.17 -1.47
C GLY A 55 94.40 -2.25 -2.38
N PHE A 56 93.07 -2.26 -2.25
CA PHE A 56 92.14 -1.46 -3.04
C PHE A 56 91.04 -0.81 -2.21
N ASP A 57 90.49 0.31 -2.67
CA ASP A 57 89.27 0.97 -2.15
C ASP A 57 88.46 1.58 -3.30
N ILE A 58 87.33 0.96 -3.64
CA ILE A 58 86.56 1.24 -4.86
C ILE A 58 85.07 1.37 -4.55
N ASP A 59 84.44 2.39 -5.13
CA ASP A 59 82.99 2.52 -5.19
C ASP A 59 82.46 1.77 -6.41
N LEU A 60 81.41 0.97 -6.25
CA LEU A 60 80.55 0.53 -7.35
C LEU A 60 79.24 1.31 -7.28
N ARG A 61 78.81 1.88 -8.41
CA ARG A 61 77.59 2.67 -8.55
C ARG A 61 76.69 2.10 -9.64
N TRP A 62 75.38 2.11 -9.40
CA TRP A 62 74.35 1.69 -10.34
C TRP A 62 73.06 2.49 -10.10
N ASP A 63 72.08 2.39 -11.00
CA ASP A 63 70.73 2.90 -10.78
C ASP A 63 69.94 1.92 -9.89
N PRO A 64 69.63 2.27 -8.64
CA PRO A 64 68.94 1.38 -7.71
C PRO A 64 67.50 1.05 -8.14
N SER A 65 66.93 1.81 -9.08
CA SER A 65 65.61 1.51 -9.67
C SER A 65 65.65 0.36 -10.69
N VAL A 66 66.84 0.00 -11.19
CA VAL A 66 67.03 -1.06 -12.19
C VAL A 66 67.48 -2.37 -11.53
N VAL A 67 68.43 -2.28 -10.59
CA VAL A 67 68.93 -3.43 -9.81
C VAL A 67 69.20 -3.01 -8.37
N THR A 68 69.11 -3.94 -7.43
CA THR A 68 69.37 -3.73 -6.01
C THR A 68 70.45 -4.68 -5.51
N LEU A 69 71.20 -4.28 -4.49
CA LEU A 69 72.18 -5.17 -3.87
C LEU A 69 71.45 -6.30 -3.13
N VAL A 70 71.90 -7.54 -3.30
CA VAL A 70 71.43 -8.66 -2.47
C VAL A 70 71.91 -8.43 -1.03
N THR A 71 70.99 -8.24 -0.09
CA THR A 71 71.29 -7.93 1.32
C THR A 71 71.49 -9.16 2.21
N GLU A 72 71.23 -10.36 1.68
CA GLU A 72 71.54 -11.63 2.34
C GLU A 72 73.07 -11.87 2.41
N PRO A 73 73.59 -12.62 3.40
CA PRO A 73 75.03 -12.92 3.49
C PRO A 73 75.59 -13.48 2.18
N GLY A 74 76.65 -12.84 1.66
CA GLY A 74 77.24 -13.17 0.35
C GLY A 74 76.83 -12.24 -0.80
N GLY A 75 76.09 -11.15 -0.53
CA GLY A 75 75.82 -10.09 -1.51
C GLY A 75 77.06 -9.40 -2.09
N VAL A 76 78.15 -9.34 -1.30
CA VAL A 76 79.50 -8.99 -1.76
C VAL A 76 80.47 -10.06 -1.29
N THR A 77 81.33 -10.53 -2.20
CA THR A 77 82.38 -11.51 -1.89
C THR A 77 83.73 -10.96 -2.32
N ILE A 78 84.67 -10.83 -1.38
CA ILE A 78 86.05 -10.40 -1.66
C ILE A 78 86.79 -11.49 -2.45
N GLY A 79 87.61 -11.06 -3.41
CA GLY A 79 88.41 -11.96 -4.23
C GLY A 79 89.41 -12.77 -3.40
N PRO A 80 89.79 -13.99 -3.85
CA PRO A 80 90.50 -14.96 -3.02
C PRO A 80 91.94 -14.57 -2.65
N LEU A 81 92.51 -13.55 -3.31
CA LEU A 81 93.87 -13.05 -3.06
C LEU A 81 93.90 -11.88 -2.06
N PHE A 82 92.73 -11.45 -1.56
CA PHE A 82 92.60 -10.32 -0.65
C PHE A 82 91.92 -10.76 0.66
N SER A 83 92.31 -10.14 1.76
CA SER A 83 91.61 -10.22 3.05
C SER A 83 91.21 -8.82 3.48
N GLY A 84 89.93 -8.59 3.75
CA GLY A 84 89.45 -7.29 4.18
C GLY A 84 88.02 -7.32 4.69
N ASP A 85 87.64 -6.25 5.36
CA ASP A 85 86.28 -6.02 5.82
C ASP A 85 85.47 -5.29 4.74
N VAL A 86 84.32 -5.84 4.37
CA VAL A 86 83.30 -5.10 3.61
C VAL A 86 82.65 -4.12 4.57
N ASN A 87 82.69 -2.83 4.26
CA ASN A 87 81.99 -1.85 5.09
C ASN A 87 80.51 -1.74 4.68
N ASP A 88 79.68 -2.65 5.22
CA ASP A 88 78.24 -2.66 4.98
C ASP A 88 77.53 -1.37 5.46
N THR A 89 78.14 -0.59 6.37
CA THR A 89 77.57 0.69 6.84
C THR A 89 77.68 1.84 5.83
N ALA A 90 78.43 1.66 4.74
CA ALA A 90 78.57 2.63 3.65
C ALA A 90 77.67 2.33 2.44
N TYR A 91 76.79 1.32 2.54
CA TYR A 91 75.74 1.08 1.56
C TYR A 91 74.65 2.15 1.68
N ASN A 92 74.37 2.84 0.58
CA ASN A 92 73.22 3.74 0.50
C ASN A 92 72.29 3.22 -0.62
N ALA A 93 71.27 2.47 -0.18
CA ALA A 93 70.26 1.85 -1.03
C ALA A 93 69.57 2.85 -1.96
N GLN A 94 69.29 4.06 -1.46
CA GLN A 94 68.60 5.11 -2.21
C GLN A 94 69.48 5.68 -3.34
N SER A 95 70.80 5.51 -3.27
CA SER A 95 71.75 6.03 -4.26
C SER A 95 72.42 4.97 -5.13
N GLY A 96 72.10 3.69 -4.94
CA GLY A 96 72.71 2.58 -5.69
C GLY A 96 74.23 2.55 -5.61
N ARG A 97 74.79 2.67 -4.41
CA ARG A 97 76.24 2.75 -4.18
C ARG A 97 76.70 1.78 -3.10
N ILE A 98 77.81 1.08 -3.37
CA ILE A 98 78.58 0.34 -2.37
C ILE A 98 80.07 0.69 -2.46
N ARG A 99 80.74 0.77 -1.31
CA ARG A 99 82.19 0.95 -1.21
C ARG A 99 82.81 -0.35 -0.70
N VAL A 100 83.77 -0.89 -1.44
CA VAL A 100 84.46 -2.13 -1.08
C VAL A 100 85.95 -1.85 -1.00
N ALA A 101 86.55 -2.22 0.14
CA ALA A 101 87.98 -2.09 0.36
C ALA A 101 88.56 -3.39 0.92
N ALA A 102 89.73 -3.79 0.44
CA ALA A 102 90.46 -4.93 0.98
C ALA A 102 91.96 -4.79 0.76
N VAL A 103 92.74 -5.48 1.57
CA VAL A 103 94.20 -5.56 1.44
C VAL A 103 94.62 -6.94 0.97
N ASN A 104 95.79 -7.04 0.37
CA ASN A 104 96.33 -8.31 -0.10
C ASN A 104 96.52 -9.28 1.07
N ALA A 105 96.17 -10.54 0.87
CA ALA A 105 96.33 -11.60 1.85
C ALA A 105 97.81 -12.01 2.08
N THR A 106 98.75 -11.59 1.21
CA THR A 106 100.19 -11.88 1.31
C THR A 106 101.06 -10.63 1.14
N LEU A 107 102.30 -10.71 1.62
CA LEU A 107 103.29 -9.61 1.55
C LEU A 107 103.89 -9.41 0.15
N ASP A 108 103.67 -10.33 -0.78
CA ASP A 108 104.29 -10.31 -2.11
C ASP A 108 103.56 -9.41 -3.12
N GLY A 109 102.32 -9.00 -2.82
CA GLY A 109 101.51 -8.21 -3.77
C GLY A 109 100.86 -9.08 -4.86
N VAL A 110 99.88 -8.55 -5.58
CA VAL A 110 99.35 -9.19 -6.79
C VAL A 110 99.93 -8.50 -8.02
N SER A 111 100.58 -9.25 -8.89
CA SER A 111 101.07 -8.77 -10.19
C SER A 111 100.40 -9.55 -11.33
N GLY A 112 100.00 -8.86 -12.40
CA GLY A 112 99.23 -9.42 -13.50
C GLY A 112 97.75 -9.06 -13.38
N SER A 113 96.89 -10.07 -13.16
CA SER A 113 95.44 -9.90 -13.07
C SER A 113 94.85 -10.56 -11.83
N ALA A 114 93.86 -9.93 -11.21
CA ALA A 114 93.16 -10.47 -10.05
C ALA A 114 91.69 -10.07 -10.02
N ASP A 115 90.85 -10.92 -9.42
CA ASP A 115 89.49 -10.56 -9.05
C ASP A 115 89.55 -9.81 -7.73
N LEU A 116 89.02 -8.59 -7.69
CA LEU A 116 89.01 -7.76 -6.50
C LEU A 116 87.84 -8.14 -5.58
N PHE A 117 86.62 -8.13 -6.12
CA PHE A 117 85.40 -8.57 -5.45
C PHE A 117 84.28 -8.86 -6.44
N THR A 118 83.28 -9.64 -6.01
CA THR A 118 82.04 -9.89 -6.74
C THR A 118 80.86 -9.28 -6.01
N VAL A 119 80.00 -8.57 -6.72
CA VAL A 119 78.74 -8.01 -6.22
C VAL A 119 77.58 -8.76 -6.86
N ARG A 120 76.59 -9.13 -6.05
CA ARG A 120 75.37 -9.79 -6.50
C ARG A 120 74.24 -8.77 -6.55
N LEU A 121 73.78 -8.46 -7.76
CA LEU A 121 72.73 -7.47 -7.99
C LEU A 121 71.43 -8.19 -8.41
N ARG A 122 70.36 -7.98 -7.65
CA ARG A 122 69.02 -8.50 -7.94
C ARG A 122 68.28 -7.51 -8.81
N THR A 123 67.76 -7.98 -9.94
CA THR A 123 66.99 -7.15 -10.87
C THR A 123 65.70 -6.67 -10.22
N ALA A 124 65.47 -5.36 -10.24
CA ALA A 124 64.34 -4.70 -9.62
C ALA A 124 63.35 -4.10 -10.64
N ASP A 125 63.72 -4.06 -11.91
CA ASP A 125 62.90 -3.55 -13.02
C ASP A 125 62.51 -4.64 -14.03
N ASP A 126 61.34 -4.52 -14.65
CA ASP A 126 60.86 -5.36 -15.75
C ASP A 126 60.43 -4.54 -16.98
N THR A 127 60.82 -3.25 -17.07
CA THR A 127 60.46 -2.32 -18.16
C THR A 127 61.40 -2.42 -19.37
N GLY A 128 62.55 -3.06 -19.22
CA GLY A 128 63.60 -3.08 -20.23
C GLY A 128 64.61 -1.94 -20.06
N LYS A 129 64.69 -1.31 -18.88
CA LYS A 129 65.70 -0.31 -18.56
C LYS A 129 67.10 -0.94 -18.51
N SER A 130 68.10 -0.10 -18.74
CA SER A 130 69.50 -0.46 -18.56
C SER A 130 70.13 0.40 -17.48
N THR A 131 70.98 -0.20 -16.66
CA THR A 131 71.89 0.52 -15.76
C THR A 131 73.32 0.19 -16.10
N ASP A 132 74.14 1.23 -16.18
CA ASP A 132 75.59 1.05 -16.11
C ASP A 132 75.98 0.78 -14.66
N VAL A 133 76.86 -0.20 -14.48
CA VAL A 133 77.49 -0.54 -13.20
C VAL A 133 78.91 -0.03 -13.28
N VAL A 134 79.11 1.14 -12.68
CA VAL A 134 80.31 1.96 -12.83
C VAL A 134 81.22 1.79 -11.63
N ALA A 135 82.48 1.42 -11.89
CA ALA A 135 83.51 1.46 -10.88
C ALA A 135 84.11 2.86 -10.79
N VAL A 136 84.11 3.45 -9.59
CA VAL A 136 84.68 4.76 -9.31
C VAL A 136 85.81 4.62 -8.30
N VAL A 137 87.01 5.00 -8.71
CA VAL A 137 88.16 5.14 -7.81
C VAL A 137 88.03 6.49 -7.10
N ASN A 138 87.92 6.48 -5.77
CA ASN A 138 87.65 7.68 -4.99
C ASN A 138 88.83 8.69 -5.01
N ASN A 139 88.63 9.94 -4.59
CA ASN A 139 89.70 10.96 -4.45
C ASN A 139 90.75 10.62 -3.36
N TYR A 140 90.50 9.58 -2.58
CA TYR A 140 91.46 8.93 -1.67
C TYR A 140 91.84 7.53 -2.21
N GLY A 141 91.72 7.29 -3.51
CA GLY A 141 91.67 5.98 -4.14
C GLY A 141 93.00 5.25 -4.07
N PHE A 142 93.14 4.40 -3.06
CA PHE A 142 94.23 3.46 -2.96
C PHE A 142 93.97 2.32 -3.95
N LEU A 143 94.69 2.26 -5.07
CA LEU A 143 95.26 1.00 -5.51
C LEU A 143 96.71 1.09 -5.07
N ASN A 144 97.07 0.52 -3.93
CA ASN A 144 98.44 0.71 -3.43
C ASN A 144 99.23 -0.54 -3.66
N SER A 145 100.46 -0.35 -4.09
CA SER A 145 101.45 -1.42 -4.09
C SER A 145 101.77 -1.85 -2.65
N THR A 146 102.43 -2.99 -2.48
CA THR A 146 102.91 -3.44 -1.16
C THR A 146 103.93 -2.51 -0.51
N SER A 147 104.55 -1.58 -1.27
CA SER A 147 105.41 -0.51 -0.74
C SER A 147 104.64 0.74 -0.31
N GLY A 148 103.32 0.80 -0.56
CA GLY A 148 102.46 1.93 -0.22
C GLY A 148 102.38 3.02 -1.29
N ASP A 149 102.97 2.81 -2.47
CA ASP A 149 102.88 3.75 -3.60
C ASP A 149 101.55 3.58 -4.36
N ASP A 150 100.94 4.69 -4.77
CA ASP A 150 99.71 4.72 -5.57
C ASP A 150 99.95 4.13 -6.97
N ILE A 151 99.06 3.23 -7.39
CA ILE A 151 99.04 2.62 -8.72
C ILE A 151 98.03 3.39 -9.57
N PRO A 152 98.47 4.06 -10.66
CA PRO A 152 97.56 4.78 -11.53
C PRO A 152 96.64 3.81 -12.28
N VAL A 153 95.40 4.23 -12.54
CA VAL A 153 94.44 3.49 -13.38
C VAL A 153 94.46 4.07 -14.79
N ASP A 154 94.76 3.23 -15.80
CA ASP A 154 94.81 3.65 -17.21
C ASP A 154 93.41 3.65 -17.83
N SER A 155 92.63 2.62 -17.53
CA SER A 155 91.26 2.51 -18.03
C SER A 155 90.33 1.79 -17.04
N ILE A 156 89.04 2.14 -17.10
CA ILE A 156 87.97 1.45 -16.40
C ILE A 156 86.93 1.01 -17.43
N THR A 157 86.69 -0.29 -17.50
CA THR A 157 85.66 -0.88 -18.35
C THR A 157 84.47 -1.32 -17.49
N ASN A 158 83.37 -0.58 -17.59
CA ASN A 158 82.15 -0.82 -16.84
C ASN A 158 81.30 -1.94 -17.45
N ALA A 159 80.31 -2.41 -16.70
CA ALA A 159 79.30 -3.34 -17.18
C ALA A 159 77.94 -2.66 -17.32
N THR A 160 77.07 -3.21 -18.15
CA THR A 160 75.67 -2.77 -18.28
C THR A 160 74.75 -3.96 -17.99
N ILE A 161 73.78 -3.77 -17.09
CA ILE A 161 72.68 -4.71 -16.89
C ILE A 161 71.45 -4.13 -17.57
N THR A 162 70.83 -4.91 -18.45
CA THR A 162 69.54 -4.60 -19.10
C THR A 162 68.47 -5.53 -18.58
N THR A 163 67.32 -5.00 -18.19
CA THR A 163 66.23 -5.85 -17.67
C THR A 163 65.43 -6.47 -18.81
N GLN A 164 64.80 -7.61 -18.55
CA GLN A 164 63.87 -8.20 -19.52
C GLN A 164 62.53 -7.47 -19.48
N ARG A 165 62.10 -6.96 -20.63
CA ARG A 165 60.76 -6.37 -20.78
C ARG A 165 59.70 -7.47 -20.84
N VAL A 166 58.60 -7.28 -20.09
CA VAL A 166 57.41 -8.16 -20.12
C VAL A 166 56.13 -7.40 -20.48
N ASN A 167 55.15 -8.11 -21.04
CA ASN A 167 53.76 -7.64 -21.15
C ASN A 167 53.01 -8.07 -19.88
N ARG A 168 52.52 -7.10 -19.09
CA ARG A 168 51.74 -7.40 -17.88
C ARG A 168 50.28 -7.06 -18.14
N ILE A 169 49.44 -8.08 -18.20
CA ILE A 169 48.04 -7.94 -18.60
C ILE A 169 47.08 -8.68 -17.67
N VAL A 170 45.83 -8.21 -17.64
CA VAL A 170 44.71 -8.88 -16.97
C VAL A 170 43.58 -9.05 -17.95
N SER A 171 43.10 -10.28 -18.08
CA SER A 171 41.95 -10.64 -18.90
C SER A 171 40.72 -10.89 -18.03
N ARG A 172 39.52 -10.50 -18.50
CA ARG A 172 38.23 -10.74 -17.83
C ARG A 172 37.13 -11.08 -18.84
N VAL A 173 36.13 -11.84 -18.37
CA VAL A 173 34.93 -12.18 -19.14
C VAL A 173 33.68 -11.72 -18.39
N GLY A 174 32.96 -10.76 -18.96
CA GLY A 174 31.67 -10.24 -18.47
C GLY A 174 30.49 -10.84 -19.23
N VAL A 175 29.42 -11.14 -18.49
CA VAL A 175 28.14 -11.56 -19.05
C VAL A 175 26.99 -10.83 -18.33
N PRO A 176 25.88 -10.52 -19.00
CA PRO A 176 24.74 -9.86 -18.36
C PRO A 176 24.06 -10.72 -17.29
N SER A 177 24.16 -12.05 -17.39
CA SER A 177 23.57 -12.97 -16.45
C SER A 177 24.24 -14.34 -16.51
N GLU A 178 24.29 -15.03 -15.38
CA GLU A 178 24.65 -16.46 -15.32
C GLU A 178 23.60 -17.35 -15.96
N ARG A 179 22.39 -16.82 -16.20
CA ARG A 179 21.27 -17.49 -16.87
C ARG A 179 20.74 -16.65 -18.03
N VAL A 180 20.62 -17.26 -19.21
CA VAL A 180 20.15 -16.57 -20.41
C VAL A 180 19.00 -17.34 -21.07
N PRO A 181 18.05 -16.64 -21.71
CA PRO A 181 17.02 -17.27 -22.52
C PRO A 181 17.63 -18.05 -23.70
N GLU A 182 17.23 -19.30 -23.86
CA GLU A 182 17.44 -20.05 -25.09
C GLU A 182 16.72 -19.36 -26.25
N GLY A 183 17.43 -19.17 -27.38
CA GLY A 183 16.88 -18.53 -28.56
C GLY A 183 16.80 -16.99 -28.52
N ALA A 184 17.23 -16.34 -27.43
CA ALA A 184 17.37 -14.88 -27.38
C ALA A 184 18.83 -14.43 -27.51
N GLU A 185 19.05 -13.27 -28.14
CA GLU A 185 20.38 -12.65 -28.19
C GLU A 185 20.84 -12.22 -26.78
N THR A 186 22.09 -12.51 -26.47
CA THR A 186 22.78 -12.10 -25.24
C THR A 186 24.20 -11.64 -25.59
N LEU A 187 24.96 -11.18 -24.60
CA LEU A 187 26.25 -10.52 -24.80
C LEU A 187 27.38 -11.19 -24.01
N GLY A 188 28.55 -11.31 -24.64
CA GLY A 188 29.82 -11.63 -23.97
C GLY A 188 30.78 -10.47 -24.11
N ILE A 189 31.35 -10.01 -22.99
CA ILE A 189 32.36 -8.96 -22.93
C ILE A 189 33.71 -9.58 -22.59
N PHE A 190 34.69 -9.43 -23.47
CA PHE A 190 36.05 -9.90 -23.26
C PHE A 190 36.96 -8.69 -23.14
N THR A 191 37.60 -8.52 -21.99
CA THR A 191 38.46 -7.37 -21.72
C THR A 191 39.88 -7.82 -21.47
N VAL A 192 40.85 -7.12 -22.07
CA VAL A 192 42.29 -7.28 -21.82
C VAL A 192 42.88 -5.92 -21.48
N VAL A 193 43.48 -5.79 -20.30
CA VAL A 193 44.02 -4.53 -19.77
C VAL A 193 45.53 -4.61 -19.62
N ASN A 194 46.24 -3.56 -20.03
CA ASN A 194 47.66 -3.37 -19.74
C ASN A 194 47.83 -2.73 -18.35
N GLN A 195 48.60 -3.35 -17.47
CA GLN A 195 48.84 -2.83 -16.11
C GLN A 195 50.08 -1.94 -15.99
N ARG A 196 50.62 -1.44 -17.12
CA ARG A 196 51.89 -0.70 -17.13
C ARG A 196 51.74 0.70 -17.68
N GLY A 197 52.52 1.63 -17.14
CA GLY A 197 52.68 3.00 -17.65
C GLY A 197 53.42 3.12 -18.99
N ILE A 198 53.64 2.00 -19.67
CA ILE A 198 54.24 1.94 -21.01
C ILE A 198 53.38 1.04 -21.91
N PRO A 199 53.36 1.26 -23.24
CA PRO A 199 52.62 0.40 -24.16
C PRO A 199 53.10 -1.06 -24.13
N THR A 200 52.23 -2.01 -24.47
CA THR A 200 52.61 -3.41 -24.67
C THR A 200 53.43 -3.58 -25.95
N SER A 201 54.08 -4.74 -26.10
CA SER A 201 54.41 -5.24 -27.44
C SER A 201 53.16 -5.78 -28.14
N ALA A 202 53.27 -6.14 -29.43
CA ALA A 202 52.17 -6.75 -30.16
C ALA A 202 51.72 -8.07 -29.51
N LEU A 203 50.41 -8.22 -29.32
CA LEU A 203 49.72 -9.34 -28.70
C LEU A 203 48.75 -10.01 -29.70
N THR A 204 48.53 -11.31 -29.51
CA THR A 204 47.40 -12.04 -30.09
C THR A 204 46.37 -12.34 -29.01
N ILE A 205 45.16 -11.84 -29.19
CA ILE A 205 43.99 -12.04 -28.31
C ILE A 205 43.02 -12.99 -28.99
N ASN A 206 42.68 -14.10 -28.32
CA ASN A 206 41.76 -15.12 -28.79
C ASN A 206 40.54 -15.23 -27.86
N THR A 207 39.34 -14.95 -28.37
CA THR A 207 38.08 -15.08 -27.62
C THR A 207 37.25 -16.23 -28.18
N THR A 208 36.75 -17.13 -27.34
CA THR A 208 35.98 -18.31 -27.76
C THR A 208 34.76 -18.52 -26.86
N ILE A 209 33.63 -18.89 -27.45
CA ILE A 209 32.42 -19.35 -26.77
C ILE A 209 32.25 -20.83 -27.12
N TYR A 210 32.13 -21.69 -26.11
CA TYR A 210 31.88 -23.12 -26.24
C TYR A 210 30.40 -23.42 -25.95
N ALA A 211 29.79 -24.26 -26.76
CA ALA A 211 28.45 -24.79 -26.55
C ALA A 211 28.44 -25.90 -25.48
N PRO A 212 27.26 -26.32 -24.98
CA PRO A 212 27.15 -27.35 -23.92
C PRO A 212 27.74 -28.72 -24.27
N ASP A 213 27.89 -29.04 -25.55
CA ASP A 213 28.53 -30.26 -26.03
C ASP A 213 30.07 -30.15 -26.17
N GLY A 214 30.64 -29.00 -25.82
CA GLY A 214 32.05 -28.67 -25.93
C GLY A 214 32.50 -28.21 -27.31
N SER A 215 31.59 -28.09 -28.29
CA SER A 215 31.92 -27.55 -29.61
C SER A 215 32.14 -26.04 -29.56
N VAL A 216 32.96 -25.51 -30.47
CA VAL A 216 33.18 -24.06 -30.59
C VAL A 216 31.92 -23.43 -31.21
N PHE A 217 31.23 -22.61 -30.43
CA PHE A 217 30.06 -21.85 -30.85
C PHE A 217 30.47 -20.59 -31.62
N ASN A 218 31.42 -19.81 -31.09
CA ASN A 218 31.97 -18.61 -31.72
C ASN A 218 33.44 -18.47 -31.34
N THR A 219 34.31 -18.03 -32.25
CA THR A 219 35.71 -17.73 -31.95
C THR A 219 36.20 -16.54 -32.76
N THR A 220 37.07 -15.72 -32.19
CA THR A 220 37.67 -14.56 -32.84
C THR A 220 39.12 -14.43 -32.40
N GLU A 221 40.02 -14.39 -33.38
CA GLU A 221 41.46 -14.18 -33.20
C GLU A 221 41.85 -12.80 -33.71
N ARG A 222 42.58 -12.02 -32.90
CA ARG A 222 43.11 -10.70 -33.27
C ARG A 222 44.60 -10.62 -32.92
N SER A 223 45.46 -10.64 -33.93
CA SER A 223 46.92 -10.45 -33.80
C SER A 223 47.34 -9.01 -34.06
N GLY A 224 48.53 -8.63 -33.57
CA GLY A 224 49.08 -7.29 -33.74
C GLY A 224 48.51 -6.25 -32.78
N VAL A 225 47.74 -6.65 -31.76
CA VAL A 225 47.10 -5.73 -30.82
C VAL A 225 48.15 -5.12 -29.91
N THR A 226 48.21 -3.79 -29.86
CA THR A 226 49.11 -3.04 -28.96
C THR A 226 48.27 -2.17 -28.04
N LEU A 227 48.39 -2.39 -26.73
CA LEU A 227 47.68 -1.60 -25.73
C LEU A 227 48.56 -0.42 -25.31
N ALA A 228 47.97 0.77 -25.20
CA ALA A 228 48.64 1.95 -24.66
C ALA A 228 49.02 1.75 -23.18
N ALA A 229 49.81 2.66 -22.62
CA ALA A 229 50.05 2.73 -21.19
C ALA A 229 48.72 2.75 -20.42
N TYR A 230 48.53 1.80 -19.50
CA TYR A 230 47.29 1.59 -18.73
C TYR A 230 46.01 1.39 -19.58
N GLY A 231 46.17 1.14 -20.88
CA GLY A 231 45.06 1.00 -21.82
C GLY A 231 44.38 -0.36 -21.76
N GLN A 232 43.15 -0.43 -22.24
CA GLN A 232 42.37 -1.66 -22.36
C GLN A 232 41.88 -1.90 -23.79
N ASP A 233 41.66 -3.17 -24.11
CA ASP A 233 40.92 -3.63 -25.28
C ASP A 233 39.65 -4.34 -24.79
N VAL A 234 38.48 -3.87 -25.25
CA VAL A 234 37.17 -4.39 -24.86
C VAL A 234 36.47 -4.90 -26.11
N GLN A 235 36.27 -6.21 -26.19
CA GLN A 235 35.54 -6.86 -27.27
C GLN A 235 34.13 -7.25 -26.82
N ARG A 236 33.13 -6.78 -27.56
CA ARG A 236 31.71 -7.09 -27.32
C ARG A 236 31.23 -8.07 -28.38
N THR A 237 30.78 -9.25 -27.96
CA THR A 237 30.32 -10.32 -28.86
C THR A 237 28.88 -10.67 -28.53
N ALA A 238 27.94 -10.29 -29.41
CA ALA A 238 26.55 -10.75 -29.33
C ALA A 238 26.45 -12.22 -29.77
N TRP A 239 25.65 -13.01 -29.08
CA TRP A 239 25.43 -14.43 -29.40
C TRP A 239 24.05 -14.90 -28.95
N THR A 240 23.49 -15.90 -29.64
CA THR A 240 22.17 -16.47 -29.33
C THR A 240 22.31 -17.95 -28.99
N PRO A 241 22.02 -18.40 -27.75
CA PRO A 241 22.09 -19.81 -27.40
C PRO A 241 21.07 -20.61 -28.22
N THR A 242 21.55 -21.62 -28.95
CA THR A 242 20.70 -22.45 -29.83
C THR A 242 20.13 -23.69 -29.14
N ALA A 243 20.60 -24.02 -27.93
CA ALA A 243 20.14 -25.15 -27.14
C ALA A 243 20.26 -24.83 -25.65
N GLY A 244 19.37 -25.36 -24.82
CA GLY A 244 19.51 -25.30 -23.37
C GLY A 244 20.75 -26.05 -22.85
N GLY A 245 21.45 -25.50 -21.86
CA GLY A 245 22.68 -26.07 -21.29
C GLY A 245 23.71 -25.02 -20.89
N ILE A 246 24.90 -25.45 -20.46
CA ILE A 246 25.98 -24.55 -20.01
C ILE A 246 26.88 -24.18 -21.20
N TYR A 247 26.99 -22.89 -21.49
CA TYR A 247 27.95 -22.31 -22.41
C TYR A 247 29.16 -21.78 -21.63
N THR A 248 30.37 -21.87 -22.20
CA THR A 248 31.60 -21.37 -21.57
C THR A 248 32.24 -20.31 -22.47
N LEU A 249 32.41 -19.09 -21.97
CA LEU A 249 33.06 -17.98 -22.64
C LEU A 249 34.51 -17.89 -22.13
N ASN A 250 35.48 -17.75 -23.04
CA ASN A 250 36.91 -17.77 -22.73
C ASN A 250 37.66 -16.68 -23.51
N VAL A 251 38.63 -16.04 -22.89
CA VAL A 251 39.67 -15.22 -23.55
C VAL A 251 41.06 -15.75 -23.22
N THR A 252 41.96 -15.75 -24.20
CA THR A 252 43.39 -16.08 -24.06
C THR A 252 44.26 -15.05 -24.77
N VAL A 253 45.43 -14.74 -24.20
CA VAL A 253 46.36 -13.73 -24.71
C VAL A 253 47.78 -14.28 -24.80
N THR A 254 48.42 -14.06 -25.95
CA THR A 254 49.80 -14.47 -26.22
C THR A 254 50.61 -13.31 -26.82
N SER A 255 51.94 -13.38 -26.79
CA SER A 255 52.80 -12.35 -27.39
C SER A 255 53.24 -12.74 -28.80
N ASP A 256 53.10 -11.81 -29.75
CA ASP A 256 53.55 -11.98 -31.13
C ASP A 256 55.08 -11.88 -31.26
N THR A 257 55.72 -11.23 -30.28
CA THR A 257 57.15 -10.92 -30.29
C THR A 257 57.99 -11.90 -29.46
N GLY A 258 57.34 -12.87 -28.81
CA GLY A 258 57.99 -13.82 -27.90
C GLY A 258 58.35 -13.23 -26.53
N LEU A 259 57.96 -11.99 -26.22
CA LEU A 259 58.11 -11.44 -24.88
C LEU A 259 57.15 -12.15 -23.90
N PRO A 260 57.56 -12.40 -22.64
CA PRO A 260 56.68 -13.01 -21.66
C PRO A 260 55.39 -12.20 -21.45
N VAL A 261 54.27 -12.91 -21.34
CA VAL A 261 52.97 -12.37 -20.94
C VAL A 261 52.70 -12.85 -19.51
N VAL A 262 52.61 -11.92 -18.58
CA VAL A 262 52.45 -12.17 -17.14
C VAL A 262 51.19 -11.49 -16.61
N GLY A 263 50.70 -11.91 -15.44
CA GLY A 263 49.39 -11.50 -14.90
C GLY A 263 48.34 -12.58 -15.14
N THR A 264 47.18 -12.20 -15.69
CA THR A 264 46.06 -13.11 -15.99
C THR A 264 45.83 -13.17 -17.51
N PRO A 265 46.63 -13.97 -18.26
CA PRO A 265 46.55 -14.02 -19.71
C PRO A 265 45.38 -14.84 -20.25
N ALA A 266 44.61 -15.51 -19.39
CA ALA A 266 43.40 -16.20 -19.77
C ALA A 266 42.31 -16.02 -18.70
N ALA A 267 41.05 -15.94 -19.14
CA ALA A 267 39.90 -15.90 -18.24
C ALA A 267 38.73 -16.65 -18.87
N GLU A 268 37.90 -17.28 -18.03
CA GLU A 268 36.72 -18.03 -18.47
C GLU A 268 35.49 -17.74 -17.60
N ARG A 269 34.30 -17.96 -18.17
CA ARG A 269 33.02 -17.81 -17.48
C ARG A 269 31.94 -18.74 -18.04
N SER A 270 31.12 -19.32 -17.16
CA SER A 270 30.01 -20.19 -17.56
C SER A 270 28.66 -19.46 -17.52
N VAL A 271 27.78 -19.78 -18.46
CA VAL A 271 26.42 -19.24 -18.59
C VAL A 271 25.44 -20.37 -18.90
N THR A 272 24.32 -20.46 -18.19
CA THR A 272 23.30 -21.49 -18.40
C THR A 272 22.16 -20.96 -19.28
N ALA A 273 21.97 -21.54 -20.46
CA ALA A 273 20.81 -21.28 -21.31
C ALA A 273 19.62 -22.18 -20.96
N ARG A 274 18.40 -21.62 -20.87
CA ARG A 274 17.14 -22.36 -20.61
C ARG A 274 15.96 -21.70 -21.31
N GLU A 275 14.85 -22.43 -21.47
CA GLU A 275 13.61 -21.88 -22.03
C GLU A 275 13.09 -20.70 -21.18
N TYR A 276 12.73 -19.60 -21.85
CA TYR A 276 12.15 -18.42 -21.21
C TYR A 276 10.63 -18.46 -21.18
N THR A 277 10.04 -18.27 -19.99
CA THR A 277 8.59 -18.10 -19.80
C THR A 277 8.26 -16.69 -19.34
N LEU A 278 7.09 -16.21 -19.72
CA LEU A 278 6.54 -14.92 -19.30
C LEU A 278 5.06 -15.14 -19.05
N GLU A 279 4.62 -14.94 -17.82
CA GLU A 279 3.28 -15.29 -17.39
C GLU A 279 2.69 -14.18 -16.52
N PHE A 280 1.36 -14.12 -16.46
CA PHE A 280 0.65 -13.31 -15.46
C PHE A 280 0.23 -14.17 -14.29
N TYR A 281 0.22 -13.59 -13.10
CA TYR A 281 -0.45 -14.21 -11.96
C TYR A 281 -1.98 -14.26 -12.17
N PRO A 282 -2.72 -15.16 -11.50
CA PRO A 282 -4.18 -15.23 -11.63
C PRO A 282 -4.91 -13.92 -11.30
N TYR A 283 -4.31 -13.07 -10.47
CA TYR A 283 -4.95 -11.91 -9.88
C TYR A 283 -4.58 -10.57 -10.56
N VAL A 284 -5.53 -9.64 -10.63
CA VAL A 284 -5.39 -8.24 -11.10
C VAL A 284 -6.07 -7.35 -10.04
N TYR A 285 -5.36 -6.34 -9.58
CA TYR A 285 -5.84 -5.37 -8.58
C TYR A 285 -6.64 -4.28 -9.27
N GLY A 286 -7.75 -3.85 -8.66
CA GLY A 286 -8.56 -2.73 -9.11
C GLY A 286 -9.87 -2.69 -8.34
N PRO A 287 -10.52 -1.52 -8.24
CA PRO A 287 -11.80 -1.43 -7.55
C PRO A 287 -12.92 -2.08 -8.37
N SER A 288 -13.98 -2.55 -7.71
CA SER A 288 -15.23 -2.98 -8.34
C SER A 288 -16.11 -1.79 -8.76
N ARG A 289 -15.83 -0.60 -8.25
CA ARG A 289 -16.59 0.64 -8.49
C ARG A 289 -15.68 1.87 -8.43
N ALA A 290 -15.90 2.85 -9.29
CA ALA A 290 -15.22 4.14 -9.24
C ALA A 290 -16.17 5.27 -9.61
N GLN A 291 -16.01 6.43 -8.99
CA GLN A 291 -16.82 7.61 -9.31
C GLN A 291 -16.40 8.18 -10.68
N ALA A 292 -17.38 8.63 -11.47
CA ALA A 292 -17.09 9.41 -12.67
C ALA A 292 -16.22 10.62 -12.32
N GLU A 293 -15.27 10.97 -13.20
CA GLU A 293 -14.29 12.07 -13.02
C GLU A 293 -13.23 11.89 -11.92
N GLN A 294 -13.22 10.79 -11.16
CA GLN A 294 -12.17 10.48 -10.17
C GLN A 294 -11.12 9.50 -10.71
N TRP A 295 -9.90 9.60 -10.17
CA TRP A 295 -8.80 8.69 -10.49
C TRP A 295 -8.86 7.43 -9.64
N PHE A 296 -8.75 6.25 -10.27
CA PHE A 296 -8.69 4.96 -9.60
C PHE A 296 -7.52 4.11 -10.10
N GLY A 297 -7.00 3.20 -9.27
CA GLY A 297 -5.82 2.40 -9.57
C GLY A 297 -6.16 0.98 -10.03
N VAL A 298 -5.45 0.47 -11.06
CA VAL A 298 -5.52 -0.94 -11.50
C VAL A 298 -4.10 -1.48 -11.72
N ALA A 299 -3.82 -2.71 -11.30
CA ALA A 299 -2.48 -3.29 -11.39
C ALA A 299 -2.42 -4.79 -11.64
N TRP A 300 -1.33 -5.24 -12.26
CA TRP A 300 -1.06 -6.62 -12.64
C TRP A 300 0.26 -7.12 -12.08
N TYR A 301 0.34 -8.45 -11.95
CA TYR A 301 1.54 -9.16 -11.55
C TYR A 301 2.08 -10.01 -12.69
N VAL A 302 3.33 -9.75 -13.07
CA VAL A 302 4.03 -10.38 -14.19
C VAL A 302 5.21 -11.18 -13.68
N LYS A 303 5.36 -12.41 -14.18
CA LYS A 303 6.40 -13.36 -13.80
C LYS A 303 7.21 -13.77 -15.04
N PRO A 304 8.33 -13.10 -15.33
CA PRO A 304 9.32 -13.63 -16.27
C PRO A 304 10.12 -14.76 -15.60
N SER A 305 10.62 -15.74 -16.36
CA SER A 305 11.48 -16.80 -15.80
C SER A 305 12.92 -16.34 -15.55
N GLU A 306 13.38 -15.32 -16.28
CA GLU A 306 14.73 -14.75 -16.18
C GLU A 306 14.64 -13.22 -16.06
N SER A 307 15.57 -12.60 -15.34
CA SER A 307 15.55 -11.16 -15.09
C SER A 307 15.85 -10.36 -16.36
N GLY A 308 15.17 -9.22 -16.53
CA GLY A 308 15.40 -8.34 -17.67
C GLY A 308 14.35 -7.25 -17.84
N ARG A 309 14.51 -6.40 -18.86
CA ARG A 309 13.46 -5.46 -19.28
C ARG A 309 12.28 -6.19 -19.90
N VAL A 310 11.09 -5.84 -19.42
CA VAL A 310 9.81 -6.26 -19.96
C VAL A 310 9.09 -5.02 -20.47
N HIS A 311 8.75 -5.06 -21.75
CA HIS A 311 7.92 -4.05 -22.39
C HIS A 311 6.46 -4.28 -22.00
N TYR A 312 5.74 -3.23 -21.63
CA TYR A 312 4.34 -3.27 -21.26
C TYR A 312 3.52 -2.31 -22.12
N ASN A 313 2.28 -2.70 -22.41
CA ASN A 313 1.31 -1.91 -23.16
C ASN A 313 -0.09 -2.13 -22.56
N LEU A 314 -0.69 -1.07 -22.04
CA LEU A 314 -2.02 -1.03 -21.45
C LEU A 314 -3.04 -0.59 -22.50
N SER A 315 -4.05 -1.42 -22.71
CA SER A 315 -5.23 -1.11 -23.51
C SER A 315 -6.41 -0.83 -22.58
N VAL A 316 -7.03 0.35 -22.75
CA VAL A 316 -8.23 0.79 -22.01
C VAL A 316 -9.41 1.08 -22.96
N PRO A 317 -10.67 1.02 -22.49
CA PRO A 317 -11.85 1.38 -23.29
C PRO A 317 -11.85 2.85 -23.74
N ALA A 318 -12.58 3.15 -24.82
CA ALA A 318 -12.71 4.51 -25.34
C ALA A 318 -13.42 5.45 -24.34
N GLY A 319 -12.78 6.58 -24.04
CA GLY A 319 -13.27 7.57 -23.07
C GLY A 319 -12.60 7.50 -21.70
N MET A 320 -11.64 6.59 -21.52
CA MET A 320 -10.81 6.51 -20.32
C MET A 320 -9.48 7.27 -20.50
N GLU A 321 -9.07 7.97 -19.45
CA GLU A 321 -7.79 8.64 -19.32
C GLU A 321 -6.86 7.83 -18.41
N VAL A 322 -5.55 7.86 -18.69
CA VAL A 322 -4.52 7.17 -17.90
C VAL A 322 -3.48 8.21 -17.45
N TYR A 323 -3.14 8.23 -16.17
CA TYR A 323 -2.26 9.25 -15.58
C TYR A 323 -0.80 9.08 -16.00
N SER A 324 -0.34 7.83 -16.09
CA SER A 324 1.02 7.46 -16.51
C SER A 324 1.05 7.01 -17.97
N ASP A 325 2.25 6.91 -18.54
CA ASP A 325 2.43 6.35 -19.89
C ASP A 325 1.83 4.93 -19.96
N ALA A 326 0.88 4.73 -20.89
CA ALA A 326 0.21 3.45 -21.11
C ALA A 326 1.13 2.42 -21.80
N GLU A 327 2.32 2.83 -22.24
CA GLU A 327 3.31 1.97 -22.88
C GLU A 327 4.71 2.34 -22.40
N GLY A 328 5.55 1.35 -22.14
CA GLY A 328 6.93 1.59 -21.74
C GLY A 328 7.69 0.30 -21.41
N ASP A 329 8.91 0.46 -20.90
CA ASP A 329 9.74 -0.65 -20.45
C ASP A 329 9.94 -0.60 -18.93
N ARG A 330 9.93 -1.75 -18.28
CA ARG A 330 10.23 -1.88 -16.84
C ARG A 330 11.15 -3.07 -16.61
N TRP A 331 12.15 -2.91 -15.73
CA TRP A 331 12.95 -4.03 -15.28
C TRP A 331 12.15 -4.96 -14.37
N MET A 332 12.29 -6.26 -14.57
CA MET A 332 11.61 -7.30 -13.79
C MET A 332 12.58 -8.41 -13.40
N GLY A 333 12.47 -8.90 -12.16
CA GLY A 333 13.24 -10.03 -11.65
C GLY A 333 12.69 -11.37 -12.15
N GLY A 334 13.57 -12.25 -12.59
CA GLY A 334 13.25 -13.59 -13.11
C GLY A 334 12.94 -14.60 -12.03
N GLY A 335 11.90 -15.42 -12.24
CA GLY A 335 11.42 -16.41 -11.28
C GLY A 335 10.51 -15.84 -10.19
N TYR A 336 10.39 -14.51 -10.11
CA TYR A 336 9.65 -13.77 -9.09
C TYR A 336 8.51 -12.94 -9.69
N TRP A 337 7.69 -12.33 -8.85
CA TRP A 337 6.43 -11.71 -9.22
C TRP A 337 6.65 -10.19 -9.18
N ASN A 338 6.44 -9.55 -10.33
CA ASN A 338 6.75 -8.14 -10.56
C ASN A 338 5.45 -7.35 -10.72
N TYR A 339 5.40 -6.16 -10.12
CA TYR A 339 4.21 -5.31 -10.09
C TYR A 339 4.20 -4.26 -11.22
N ILE A 340 3.08 -4.12 -11.92
CA ILE A 340 2.79 -2.98 -12.81
C ILE A 340 1.41 -2.42 -12.45
N GLY A 341 1.34 -1.15 -12.06
CA GLY A 341 0.09 -0.44 -11.77
C GLY A 341 -0.08 0.85 -12.55
N PHE A 342 -1.33 1.21 -12.80
CA PHE A 342 -1.76 2.41 -13.53
C PHE A 342 -2.89 3.10 -12.77
N SER A 343 -2.94 4.43 -12.86
CA SER A 343 -4.09 5.22 -12.41
C SER A 343 -4.89 5.70 -13.62
N MET A 344 -6.21 5.57 -13.57
CA MET A 344 -7.12 5.80 -14.69
C MET A 344 -8.40 6.52 -14.25
N ARG A 345 -9.08 7.20 -15.17
CA ARG A 345 -10.27 8.04 -14.94
C ARG A 345 -11.22 7.99 -16.13
N THR A 346 -12.53 8.15 -15.93
CA THR A 346 -13.51 8.33 -17.02
C THR A 346 -14.68 9.19 -16.56
N SER A 347 -15.24 9.98 -17.48
CA SER A 347 -16.43 10.82 -17.26
C SER A 347 -17.75 10.11 -17.58
N ARG A 348 -17.68 8.93 -18.21
CA ARG A 348 -18.85 8.19 -18.67
C ARG A 348 -19.34 7.22 -17.60
N PRO A 349 -20.58 7.39 -17.08
CA PRO A 349 -21.21 6.39 -16.22
C PRO A 349 -21.51 5.10 -16.99
N GLY A 350 -21.70 4.02 -16.23
CA GLY A 350 -21.96 2.68 -16.70
C GLY A 350 -20.88 1.68 -16.29
N THR A 351 -21.15 0.41 -16.53
CA THR A 351 -20.21 -0.67 -16.22
C THR A 351 -19.12 -0.76 -17.28
N ILE A 352 -17.88 -0.57 -16.86
CA ILE A 352 -16.72 -1.02 -17.61
C ILE A 352 -16.68 -2.54 -17.49
N ALA A 353 -16.97 -3.23 -18.59
CA ALA A 353 -17.03 -4.68 -18.59
C ALA A 353 -15.71 -5.32 -18.13
N ALA A 354 -15.81 -6.46 -17.45
CA ALA A 354 -14.75 -7.40 -17.29
C ALA A 354 -14.11 -7.65 -18.66
N ASP A 355 -12.81 -7.84 -18.61
CA ASP A 355 -11.92 -8.01 -19.73
C ASP A 355 -11.58 -6.78 -20.60
N SER A 356 -12.22 -5.63 -20.37
CA SER A 356 -12.07 -4.46 -21.25
C SER A 356 -10.82 -3.62 -20.99
N ILE A 357 -10.19 -3.77 -19.82
CA ILE A 357 -8.88 -3.23 -19.48
C ILE A 357 -7.87 -4.39 -19.60
N ASN A 358 -6.87 -4.25 -20.47
CA ASN A 358 -5.93 -5.33 -20.78
C ASN A 358 -4.49 -4.84 -20.70
N LEU A 359 -3.66 -5.53 -19.91
CA LEU A 359 -2.22 -5.32 -19.93
C LEU A 359 -1.56 -6.40 -20.78
N THR A 360 -0.84 -5.97 -21.81
CA THR A 360 0.04 -6.84 -22.61
C THR A 360 1.47 -6.60 -22.19
N VAL A 361 2.23 -7.68 -21.99
CA VAL A 361 3.66 -7.63 -21.69
C VAL A 361 4.45 -8.52 -22.65
N SER A 362 5.64 -8.07 -23.02
CA SER A 362 6.52 -8.80 -23.92
C SER A 362 7.98 -8.68 -23.53
N ALA A 363 8.70 -9.79 -23.63
CA ALA A 363 10.14 -9.88 -23.43
C ALA A 363 10.67 -11.16 -24.08
N ASN A 364 11.92 -11.13 -24.58
CA ASN A 364 12.63 -12.28 -25.15
C ASN A 364 11.79 -13.09 -26.17
N GLY A 365 11.05 -12.40 -27.03
CA GLY A 365 10.21 -13.04 -28.06
C GLY A 365 8.93 -13.71 -27.54
N LYS A 366 8.61 -13.60 -26.25
CA LYS A 366 7.33 -14.00 -25.66
C LYS A 366 6.45 -12.78 -25.44
N THR A 367 5.16 -12.93 -25.71
CA THR A 367 4.14 -11.93 -25.43
C THR A 367 2.96 -12.62 -24.74
N VAL A 368 2.52 -12.07 -23.62
CA VAL A 368 1.31 -12.51 -22.92
C VAL A 368 0.47 -11.30 -22.58
N SER A 369 -0.84 -11.50 -22.46
CA SER A 369 -1.78 -10.45 -22.09
C SER A 369 -2.70 -10.94 -20.98
N LYS A 370 -3.10 -10.03 -20.11
CA LYS A 370 -4.11 -10.32 -19.10
C LYS A 370 -5.06 -9.16 -18.92
N THR A 371 -6.32 -9.51 -18.94
CA THR A 371 -7.44 -8.61 -18.79
C THR A 371 -7.86 -8.48 -17.33
N SER A 372 -8.53 -7.37 -16.98
CA SER A 372 -9.18 -7.21 -15.67
C SER A 372 -10.30 -8.25 -15.53
N PRO A 373 -10.31 -9.07 -14.47
CA PRO A 373 -11.27 -10.16 -14.31
C PRO A 373 -12.64 -9.71 -13.79
N ARG A 374 -12.82 -8.42 -13.45
CA ARG A 374 -14.04 -7.89 -12.84
C ARG A 374 -14.54 -6.67 -13.60
N ASP A 375 -15.85 -6.54 -13.58
CA ASP A 375 -16.55 -5.32 -13.97
C ASP A 375 -16.12 -4.17 -13.03
N VAL A 376 -15.94 -2.98 -13.58
CA VAL A 376 -15.78 -1.74 -12.80
C VAL A 376 -17.00 -0.87 -13.06
N PHE A 377 -17.87 -0.72 -12.07
CA PHE A 377 -19.03 0.16 -12.18
C PHE A 377 -18.59 1.62 -12.05
N ILE A 378 -18.68 2.38 -13.16
CA ILE A 378 -18.51 3.82 -13.13
C ILE A 378 -19.85 4.44 -12.90
N TRP A 379 -19.99 5.20 -11.83
CA TRP A 379 -21.28 5.72 -11.45
C TRP A 379 -21.22 7.22 -11.21
N ILE A 380 -22.35 7.86 -11.49
CA ILE A 380 -22.61 9.24 -11.08
C ILE A 380 -23.50 9.13 -9.83
N PRO A 381 -23.15 9.76 -8.71
CA PRO A 381 -24.02 9.80 -7.55
C PRO A 381 -25.40 10.37 -7.87
N SER A 382 -26.47 9.62 -7.57
CA SER A 382 -27.84 9.91 -8.05
C SER A 382 -28.92 9.46 -7.08
N ILE A 383 -29.94 10.27 -6.82
CA ILE A 383 -31.06 9.94 -5.93
C ILE A 383 -32.29 9.42 -6.68
N PRO A 384 -33.05 8.45 -6.12
CA PRO A 384 -34.38 8.13 -6.60
C PRO A 384 -35.36 9.24 -6.23
N VAL A 385 -36.22 9.59 -7.17
CA VAL A 385 -37.22 10.64 -7.05
C VAL A 385 -38.53 10.11 -7.62
N SER A 386 -39.61 10.22 -6.89
CA SER A 386 -40.95 9.83 -7.32
C SER A 386 -41.93 10.99 -7.26
N SER A 387 -43.06 10.90 -7.94
CA SER A 387 -44.14 11.88 -7.82
C SER A 387 -45.47 11.20 -8.02
N VAL A 388 -46.36 11.40 -7.07
CA VAL A 388 -47.59 10.64 -6.94
C VAL A 388 -48.75 11.56 -6.69
N ASP A 389 -49.90 11.20 -7.26
CA ASP A 389 -51.19 11.77 -6.88
C ASP A 389 -52.31 10.76 -7.08
N SER A 390 -53.38 10.91 -6.32
CA SER A 390 -54.53 10.01 -6.39
C SER A 390 -55.87 10.73 -6.20
N VAL A 391 -56.92 10.16 -6.75
CA VAL A 391 -58.27 10.70 -6.61
C VAL A 391 -59.31 9.61 -6.44
N ASN A 392 -60.31 9.91 -5.61
CA ASN A 392 -61.50 9.07 -5.43
C ASN A 392 -62.60 9.47 -6.42
N ALA A 393 -62.68 8.75 -7.53
CA ALA A 393 -63.72 8.89 -8.54
C ALA A 393 -65.05 8.28 -8.06
N ASN A 394 -65.74 8.94 -7.13
CA ASN A 394 -66.95 8.43 -6.45
C ASN A 394 -68.28 8.72 -7.19
N SER A 395 -68.23 9.41 -8.32
CA SER A 395 -69.38 9.79 -9.14
C SER A 395 -68.99 9.89 -10.61
N ASP A 396 -69.98 9.81 -11.51
CA ASP A 396 -69.79 9.97 -12.96
C ASP A 396 -69.45 11.43 -13.30
N SER A 397 -68.17 11.79 -13.17
CA SER A 397 -67.62 13.11 -13.43
C SER A 397 -66.13 13.02 -13.80
N THR A 398 -65.52 14.17 -14.08
CA THR A 398 -64.09 14.29 -14.31
C THR A 398 -63.41 14.84 -13.06
N PHE A 399 -62.30 14.22 -12.70
CA PHE A 399 -61.46 14.53 -11.57
C PHE A 399 -60.07 14.91 -12.09
N GLY A 400 -59.44 15.89 -11.46
CA GLY A 400 -58.07 16.32 -11.80
C GLY A 400 -57.07 15.78 -10.78
N MET A 401 -55.90 15.41 -11.26
CA MET A 401 -54.69 15.11 -10.48
C MET A 401 -53.49 15.79 -11.15
N THR A 402 -52.39 15.89 -10.44
CA THR A 402 -51.12 16.45 -10.95
C THR A 402 -49.96 15.61 -10.49
N PHE A 403 -48.88 15.52 -11.27
CA PHE A 403 -47.60 14.98 -10.76
C PHE A 403 -46.45 15.71 -11.45
N ASN A 404 -45.28 15.71 -10.83
CA ASN A 404 -44.09 16.35 -11.34
C ASN A 404 -43.12 15.33 -11.96
N THR A 405 -42.24 15.81 -12.84
CA THR A 405 -41.08 15.06 -13.34
C THR A 405 -39.84 15.94 -13.29
N LEU A 406 -38.69 15.31 -13.05
CA LEU A 406 -37.37 15.91 -13.10
C LEU A 406 -36.71 15.68 -14.46
N HIS A 407 -36.07 16.73 -14.97
CA HIS A 407 -35.43 16.76 -16.29
C HIS A 407 -33.98 17.19 -16.09
N THR A 408 -33.05 16.23 -16.03
CA THR A 408 -31.60 16.48 -15.94
C THR A 408 -30.85 15.88 -17.14
N ASN A 409 -29.52 16.07 -17.23
CA ASN A 409 -28.72 15.51 -18.33
C ASN A 409 -28.60 13.99 -18.25
N ASN A 410 -28.63 13.43 -17.05
CA ASN A 410 -28.43 12.01 -16.80
C ASN A 410 -29.55 11.39 -15.95
N THR A 411 -30.82 11.79 -16.16
CA THR A 411 -31.96 11.11 -15.52
C THR A 411 -32.18 9.72 -16.14
N TYR A 412 -32.30 8.68 -15.32
CA TYR A 412 -32.55 7.30 -15.76
C TYR A 412 -33.61 6.61 -14.89
N ASP A 413 -33.96 5.35 -15.23
CA ASP A 413 -35.02 4.56 -14.58
C ASP A 413 -36.38 5.28 -14.46
N ASN A 414 -36.70 6.11 -15.47
CA ASN A 414 -37.92 6.91 -15.51
C ASN A 414 -39.14 6.07 -15.93
N VAL A 415 -40.09 5.85 -15.02
CA VAL A 415 -41.29 5.03 -15.22
C VAL A 415 -42.52 5.78 -14.72
N THR A 416 -43.62 5.80 -15.47
CA THR A 416 -44.92 6.28 -14.97
C THR A 416 -45.96 5.17 -15.03
N THR A 417 -46.70 4.99 -13.94
CA THR A 417 -47.71 3.95 -13.75
C THR A 417 -49.04 4.56 -13.31
N ILE A 418 -50.14 4.11 -13.91
CA ILE A 418 -51.51 4.46 -13.54
C ILE A 418 -52.17 3.23 -12.92
N THR A 419 -52.81 3.36 -11.76
CA THR A 419 -53.54 2.26 -11.12
C THR A 419 -54.99 2.66 -10.86
N VAL A 420 -55.94 1.77 -11.19
CA VAL A 420 -57.38 1.98 -10.99
C VAL A 420 -57.96 0.85 -10.16
N GLN A 421 -58.75 1.18 -9.13
CA GLN A 421 -59.23 0.22 -8.13
C GLN A 421 -60.72 0.41 -7.77
N SER A 422 -61.50 -0.67 -7.84
CA SER A 422 -62.91 -0.80 -7.43
C SER A 422 -63.09 -0.80 -5.90
N GLY A 423 -62.98 0.37 -5.29
CA GLY A 423 -63.30 0.60 -3.88
C GLY A 423 -62.53 -0.29 -2.90
N ALA A 424 -63.26 -0.97 -2.01
CA ALA A 424 -62.68 -1.85 -1.00
C ALA A 424 -62.08 -3.13 -1.58
N ARG A 425 -62.70 -3.67 -2.64
CA ARG A 425 -62.34 -4.96 -3.24
C ARG A 425 -61.20 -4.82 -4.25
N GLY A 426 -61.11 -3.68 -4.92
CA GLY A 426 -59.98 -3.31 -5.78
C GLY A 426 -58.71 -2.92 -5.06
N ARG A 427 -58.80 -2.62 -3.77
CA ARG A 427 -57.64 -2.31 -2.96
C ARG A 427 -56.84 -3.58 -2.70
N THR A 428 -55.83 -3.75 -3.52
CA THR A 428 -54.67 -4.54 -3.15
C THR A 428 -53.77 -3.67 -2.30
N LEU A 429 -53.28 -4.20 -1.18
CA LEU A 429 -52.17 -3.67 -0.37
C LEU A 429 -50.83 -3.69 -1.15
N THR A 430 -50.85 -3.30 -2.44
CA THR A 430 -49.68 -3.14 -3.31
C THR A 430 -48.97 -1.85 -2.91
N GLY A 431 -47.67 -1.92 -2.68
CA GLY A 431 -46.92 -0.87 -1.98
C GLY A 431 -46.39 -1.41 -0.65
N LEU A 432 -47.21 -2.10 0.13
CA LEU A 432 -46.87 -2.64 1.47
C LEU A 432 -45.85 -3.80 1.48
N GLY A 433 -45.28 -4.16 0.33
CA GLY A 433 -44.19 -5.14 0.25
C GLY A 433 -42.93 -4.69 1.00
N TYR A 434 -42.72 -3.37 1.11
CA TYR A 434 -41.61 -2.81 1.90
C TYR A 434 -41.71 -3.21 3.39
N LEU A 435 -42.91 -3.22 3.97
CA LEU A 435 -43.11 -3.61 5.37
C LEU A 435 -42.82 -5.08 5.63
N VAL A 436 -42.94 -5.95 4.62
CA VAL A 436 -42.62 -7.38 4.73
C VAL A 436 -41.12 -7.64 4.70
N ARG A 437 -40.31 -6.67 4.24
CA ARG A 437 -38.85 -6.78 4.06
C ARG A 437 -38.05 -5.65 4.72
N TYR A 438 -38.68 -4.86 5.58
CA TYR A 438 -38.05 -3.72 6.22
C TYR A 438 -36.81 -4.17 7.02
N PRO A 439 -35.62 -3.58 6.78
CA PRO A 439 -34.36 -4.28 7.02
C PRO A 439 -33.77 -4.15 8.44
N TYR A 440 -34.28 -3.29 9.32
CA TYR A 440 -33.67 -3.03 10.63
C TYR A 440 -34.39 -3.76 11.78
N GLY A 441 -33.61 -4.32 12.69
CA GLY A 441 -34.06 -5.31 13.68
C GLY A 441 -34.24 -4.81 15.11
N CYS A 442 -34.55 -3.53 15.37
CA CYS A 442 -34.92 -3.12 16.73
C CYS A 442 -36.26 -3.79 17.15
N VAL A 443 -36.59 -3.81 18.44
CA VAL A 443 -37.86 -4.40 18.90
C VAL A 443 -39.06 -3.72 18.25
N GLU A 444 -39.07 -2.39 18.13
CA GLU A 444 -40.17 -1.65 17.48
C GLU A 444 -40.33 -2.08 16.02
N GLN A 445 -39.27 -2.05 15.23
CA GLN A 445 -39.31 -2.37 13.79
C GLN A 445 -39.66 -3.83 13.54
N THR A 446 -39.08 -4.75 14.32
CA THR A 446 -39.42 -6.19 14.27
C THR A 446 -40.91 -6.38 14.51
N THR A 447 -41.42 -5.72 15.54
CA THR A 447 -42.83 -5.81 15.96
C THR A 447 -43.77 -5.19 14.92
N SER A 448 -43.41 -4.02 14.39
CA SER A 448 -44.11 -3.31 13.32
C SER A 448 -44.22 -4.16 12.05
N GLN A 449 -43.11 -4.78 11.61
CA GLN A 449 -43.09 -5.69 10.47
C GLN A 449 -43.95 -6.94 10.71
N MET A 450 -43.89 -7.52 11.91
CA MET A 450 -44.73 -8.67 12.28
C MET A 450 -46.21 -8.32 12.22
N LEU A 451 -46.62 -7.19 12.81
CA LEU A 451 -48.02 -6.73 12.82
C LEU A 451 -48.51 -6.37 11.41
N ALA A 452 -47.70 -5.68 10.62
CA ALA A 452 -48.03 -5.36 9.24
C ALA A 452 -48.24 -6.63 8.41
N SER A 453 -47.32 -7.59 8.51
CA SER A 453 -47.41 -8.89 7.82
C SER A 453 -48.65 -9.68 8.27
N LEU A 454 -48.92 -9.70 9.57
CA LEU A 454 -50.09 -10.32 10.16
C LEU A 454 -51.39 -9.70 9.62
N ASN A 455 -51.48 -8.37 9.64
CA ASN A 455 -52.66 -7.61 9.22
C ASN A 455 -52.87 -7.71 7.70
N VAL A 456 -51.83 -7.59 6.88
CA VAL A 456 -51.92 -7.78 5.40
C VAL A 456 -52.43 -9.17 5.07
N LYS A 457 -51.92 -10.21 5.73
CA LYS A 457 -52.39 -11.59 5.56
C LYS A 457 -53.86 -11.71 5.98
N ASN A 458 -54.23 -11.17 7.15
CA ASN A 458 -55.60 -11.22 7.68
C ASN A 458 -56.60 -10.46 6.81
N TYR A 459 -56.19 -9.35 6.19
CA TYR A 459 -57.00 -8.59 5.26
C TYR A 459 -57.52 -9.45 4.10
N TYR A 460 -56.69 -10.34 3.55
CA TYR A 460 -57.09 -11.21 2.43
C TYR A 460 -57.66 -12.57 2.87
N LEU A 461 -57.42 -13.03 4.10
CA LEU A 461 -57.64 -14.42 4.53
C LEU A 461 -59.06 -14.93 4.25
N ASP A 462 -60.08 -14.11 4.49
CA ASP A 462 -61.49 -14.49 4.30
C ASP A 462 -62.15 -13.87 3.05
N ARG A 463 -61.38 -13.16 2.23
CA ARG A 463 -61.90 -12.55 1.00
C ARG A 463 -62.07 -13.58 -0.12
N PRO A 464 -63.16 -13.57 -0.89
CA PRO A 464 -63.34 -14.46 -2.03
C PRO A 464 -62.45 -14.10 -3.23
N ASP A 465 -61.91 -12.88 -3.27
CA ASP A 465 -61.18 -12.24 -4.35
C ASP A 465 -59.72 -11.91 -3.97
N LYS A 466 -59.04 -12.88 -3.37
CA LYS A 466 -57.61 -12.78 -3.04
C LYS A 466 -56.77 -12.53 -4.31
N PRO A 467 -55.67 -11.78 -4.22
CA PRO A 467 -54.78 -11.59 -5.37
C PRO A 467 -54.18 -12.93 -5.81
N THR A 468 -53.82 -13.06 -7.09
CA THR A 468 -53.28 -14.29 -7.67
C THR A 468 -51.99 -14.76 -7.01
N ASN A 469 -51.20 -13.84 -6.46
CA ASN A 469 -49.98 -14.11 -5.68
C ASN A 469 -50.24 -14.24 -4.16
N TYR A 470 -51.49 -14.40 -3.70
CA TYR A 470 -51.79 -14.50 -2.26
C TYR A 470 -51.03 -15.62 -1.53
N ALA A 471 -50.78 -16.75 -2.21
CA ALA A 471 -49.96 -17.82 -1.62
C ALA A 471 -48.57 -17.31 -1.22
N THR A 472 -47.92 -16.54 -2.10
CA THR A 472 -46.63 -15.89 -1.82
C THR A 472 -46.76 -14.86 -0.70
N ILE A 473 -47.78 -14.00 -0.72
CA ILE A 473 -48.02 -13.01 0.35
C ILE A 473 -48.17 -13.70 1.72
N ARG A 474 -48.90 -14.82 1.76
CA ARG A 474 -49.09 -15.59 2.99
C ARG A 474 -47.80 -16.28 3.44
N ASP A 475 -47.02 -16.83 2.53
CA ASP A 475 -45.74 -17.46 2.86
C ASP A 475 -44.71 -16.43 3.36
N ASP A 476 -44.64 -15.26 2.73
CA ASP A 476 -43.79 -14.16 3.17
C ASP A 476 -44.22 -13.63 4.55
N ALA A 477 -45.53 -13.48 4.79
CA ALA A 477 -46.05 -13.10 6.10
C ALA A 477 -45.75 -14.16 7.18
N ASN A 478 -45.86 -15.45 6.85
CA ASN A 478 -45.47 -16.53 7.77
C ASN A 478 -43.99 -16.45 8.13
N ALA A 479 -43.13 -16.25 7.13
CA ALA A 479 -41.69 -16.15 7.31
C ALA A 479 -41.32 -14.93 8.15
N SER A 480 -41.94 -13.78 7.88
CA SER A 480 -41.75 -12.53 8.63
C SER A 480 -42.15 -12.68 10.10
N VAL A 481 -43.35 -13.19 10.39
CA VAL A 481 -43.81 -13.45 11.77
C VAL A 481 -42.92 -14.48 12.48
N GLN A 482 -42.52 -15.55 11.80
CA GLN A 482 -41.63 -16.55 12.38
C GLN A 482 -40.23 -15.99 12.68
N GLY A 483 -39.69 -15.15 11.79
CA GLY A 483 -38.44 -14.43 11.96
C GLY A 483 -38.48 -13.54 13.20
N GLY A 484 -39.50 -12.68 13.29
CA GLY A 484 -39.68 -11.79 14.45
C GLY A 484 -39.88 -12.53 15.77
N ILE A 485 -40.59 -13.67 15.79
CA ILE A 485 -40.64 -14.53 16.99
C ILE A 485 -39.23 -14.98 17.40
N ASN A 486 -38.38 -15.42 16.47
CA ASN A 486 -37.02 -15.87 16.79
C ASN A 486 -36.14 -14.72 17.32
N VAL A 487 -36.42 -13.49 16.91
CA VAL A 487 -35.75 -12.27 17.39
C VAL A 487 -36.19 -11.93 18.82
N LEU A 488 -37.49 -11.99 19.11
CA LEU A 488 -38.08 -11.49 20.36
C LEU A 488 -38.11 -12.50 21.52
N VAL A 489 -38.00 -13.80 21.27
CA VAL A 489 -37.92 -14.80 22.35
C VAL A 489 -36.60 -14.70 23.11
N ASN A 490 -36.57 -15.10 24.38
CA ASN A 490 -35.35 -15.05 25.20
C ASN A 490 -34.18 -15.79 24.55
N GLY A 491 -33.00 -15.17 24.52
CA GLY A 491 -31.82 -15.68 23.80
C GLY A 491 -31.83 -15.46 22.29
N GLY A 492 -32.88 -14.83 21.74
CA GLY A 492 -32.87 -14.22 20.41
C GLY A 492 -32.13 -12.88 20.40
N THR A 493 -31.90 -12.32 19.20
CA THR A 493 -31.11 -11.09 18.99
C THR A 493 -31.65 -9.89 19.77
N ARG A 494 -32.98 -9.78 19.91
CA ARG A 494 -33.67 -8.78 20.75
C ARG A 494 -34.57 -9.45 21.78
N GLY A 495 -34.08 -10.55 22.34
CA GLY A 495 -34.89 -11.46 23.13
C GLY A 495 -35.39 -10.85 24.43
N GLN A 496 -36.53 -11.34 24.92
CA GLN A 496 -37.05 -11.02 26.25
C GLN A 496 -35.97 -11.21 27.32
N HIS A 497 -35.81 -10.23 28.21
CA HIS A 497 -34.85 -10.26 29.30
C HIS A 497 -35.32 -11.21 30.43
N SER A 498 -34.42 -11.53 31.35
CA SER A 498 -34.74 -12.42 32.48
C SER A 498 -35.74 -11.83 33.47
N ASP A 499 -35.90 -10.50 33.48
CA ASP A 499 -36.89 -9.79 34.30
C ASP A 499 -38.31 -9.84 33.71
N GLY A 500 -38.46 -10.30 32.46
CA GLY A 500 -39.74 -10.40 31.76
C GLY A 500 -40.03 -9.27 30.77
N GLY A 501 -39.19 -8.23 30.71
CA GLY A 501 -39.34 -7.12 29.77
C GLY A 501 -38.47 -7.24 28.52
N TRP A 502 -38.48 -6.18 27.70
CA TRP A 502 -37.64 -5.97 26.52
C TRP A 502 -37.01 -4.58 26.56
N SER A 503 -35.88 -4.43 25.88
CA SER A 503 -35.26 -3.15 25.53
C SER A 503 -35.17 -3.01 24.01
N LEU A 504 -35.02 -1.78 23.51
CA LEU A 504 -35.06 -1.45 22.08
C LEU A 504 -34.13 -2.33 21.23
N TRP A 505 -32.88 -2.47 21.66
CA TRP A 505 -31.84 -3.20 20.93
C TRP A 505 -31.51 -4.58 21.54
N GLY A 506 -32.28 -5.03 22.52
CA GLY A 506 -32.05 -6.32 23.20
C GLY A 506 -30.94 -6.31 24.24
N TYR A 507 -30.18 -5.23 24.37
CA TYR A 507 -29.21 -4.99 25.46
C TYR A 507 -29.66 -3.82 26.35
N GLY A 508 -29.05 -3.66 27.53
CA GLY A 508 -29.46 -2.66 28.52
C GLY A 508 -30.59 -3.13 29.42
N ALA A 509 -31.29 -2.20 30.09
CA ALA A 509 -32.42 -2.51 30.97
C ALA A 509 -33.72 -2.58 30.17
N SER A 510 -34.64 -3.47 30.58
CA SER A 510 -36.00 -3.49 30.06
C SER A 510 -36.71 -2.15 30.28
N GLU A 511 -37.51 -1.75 29.30
CA GLU A 511 -38.28 -0.50 29.34
C GLU A 511 -39.69 -0.70 28.77
N SER A 512 -40.59 0.23 29.09
CA SER A 512 -42.04 0.04 28.94
C SER A 512 -42.51 -0.04 27.49
N SER A 513 -41.81 0.59 26.55
CA SER A 513 -42.22 0.70 25.15
C SER A 513 -42.00 -0.58 24.36
N SER A 514 -40.77 -1.08 24.32
CA SER A 514 -40.42 -2.35 23.69
C SER A 514 -41.16 -3.49 24.37
N SER A 515 -41.30 -3.42 25.71
CA SER A 515 -42.05 -4.42 26.46
C SER A 515 -43.53 -4.44 26.06
N SER A 516 -44.20 -3.29 26.01
CA SER A 516 -45.59 -3.20 25.56
C SER A 516 -45.77 -3.64 24.11
N TYR A 517 -44.92 -3.18 23.20
CA TYR A 517 -45.14 -3.41 21.78
C TYR A 517 -44.81 -4.86 21.37
N ALA A 518 -43.68 -5.40 21.83
CA ALA A 518 -43.34 -6.81 21.62
C ALA A 518 -44.41 -7.73 22.23
N ALA A 519 -44.87 -7.41 23.44
CA ALA A 519 -45.89 -8.18 24.11
C ALA A 519 -47.22 -8.17 23.37
N TYR A 520 -47.70 -6.99 22.96
CA TYR A 520 -48.93 -6.87 22.19
C TYR A 520 -48.88 -7.72 20.93
N THR A 521 -47.77 -7.69 20.21
CA THR A 521 -47.64 -8.44 18.95
C THR A 521 -47.54 -9.94 19.16
N LEU A 522 -46.73 -10.38 20.12
CA LEU A 522 -46.63 -11.81 20.45
C LEU A 522 -47.95 -12.33 21.01
N ALA A 523 -48.67 -11.53 21.81
CA ALA A 523 -49.99 -11.87 22.29
C ALA A 523 -50.98 -11.94 21.12
N ARG A 524 -51.02 -10.95 20.22
CA ARG A 524 -51.90 -10.95 19.04
C ARG A 524 -51.66 -12.16 18.13
N VAL A 525 -50.39 -12.52 17.89
CA VAL A 525 -50.03 -13.74 17.14
C VAL A 525 -50.51 -15.00 17.85
N ASN A 526 -50.53 -15.02 19.19
CA ASN A 526 -50.95 -16.17 19.99
C ASN A 526 -52.48 -16.31 20.15
N GLU A 527 -53.28 -15.38 19.61
CA GLU A 527 -54.74 -15.46 19.72
C GLU A 527 -55.29 -16.78 19.15
N SER A 528 -56.32 -17.34 19.80
CA SER A 528 -56.86 -18.66 19.40
C SER A 528 -57.51 -18.67 18.01
N THR A 529 -57.97 -17.51 17.54
CA THR A 529 -58.56 -17.28 16.22
C THR A 529 -57.52 -17.03 15.13
N GLU A 530 -56.26 -16.79 15.51
CA GLU A 530 -55.16 -16.46 14.61
C GLU A 530 -54.42 -17.73 14.17
N ASP A 531 -54.37 -18.02 12.87
CA ASP A 531 -53.78 -19.27 12.35
C ASP A 531 -52.25 -19.33 12.52
N LEU A 532 -51.60 -18.19 12.75
CA LEU A 532 -50.17 -18.08 13.05
C LEU A 532 -49.80 -18.39 14.50
N ASN A 533 -50.77 -18.58 15.41
CA ASN A 533 -50.49 -18.99 16.80
C ASN A 533 -49.69 -20.30 16.88
N ARG A 534 -49.78 -21.16 15.86
CA ARG A 534 -48.98 -22.38 15.70
C ARG A 534 -47.47 -22.11 15.72
N LEU A 535 -47.03 -20.91 15.34
CA LEU A 535 -45.62 -20.52 15.33
C LEU A 535 -45.05 -20.31 16.75
N LEU A 536 -45.94 -20.08 17.73
CA LEU A 536 -45.60 -19.98 19.16
C LEU A 536 -45.77 -21.31 19.92
N THR A 537 -46.22 -22.37 19.25
CA THR A 537 -46.36 -23.69 19.88
C THR A 537 -45.00 -24.20 20.38
N GLY A 538 -44.90 -24.42 21.70
CA GLY A 538 -43.64 -24.83 22.34
C GLY A 538 -42.63 -23.71 22.58
N LYS A 539 -42.98 -22.44 22.26
CA LYS A 539 -42.17 -21.25 22.49
C LYS A 539 -42.74 -20.33 23.59
N ILE A 540 -43.66 -20.84 24.41
CA ILE A 540 -44.19 -20.12 25.57
C ILE A 540 -43.77 -20.86 26.82
N SER A 541 -43.11 -20.17 27.74
CA SER A 541 -42.74 -20.67 29.07
C SER A 541 -43.62 -20.05 30.15
N THR A 542 -43.67 -20.69 31.31
CA THR A 542 -44.50 -20.30 32.47
C THR A 542 -43.66 -20.35 33.74
N GLY A 543 -44.05 -19.60 34.77
CA GLY A 543 -43.38 -19.50 36.05
C GLY A 543 -42.23 -18.50 36.06
N ASP A 544 -41.35 -18.61 37.06
CA ASP A 544 -40.35 -17.57 37.36
C ASP A 544 -39.15 -17.53 36.38
N THR A 545 -39.00 -18.54 35.53
CA THR A 545 -37.87 -18.65 34.61
C THR A 545 -38.29 -18.29 33.19
N VAL A 546 -37.70 -17.24 32.61
CA VAL A 546 -37.76 -16.98 31.17
C VAL A 546 -36.80 -17.95 30.47
N SER A 547 -37.33 -18.97 29.82
CA SER A 547 -36.50 -20.02 29.20
C SER A 547 -35.98 -19.60 27.82
N SER A 548 -34.73 -19.96 27.49
CA SER A 548 -34.16 -19.68 26.17
C SER A 548 -35.00 -20.29 25.05
N GLY A 549 -35.21 -19.52 23.98
CA GLY A 549 -36.06 -19.85 22.83
C GLY A 549 -37.56 -19.66 23.09
N THR A 550 -37.96 -19.09 24.23
CA THR A 550 -39.36 -18.89 24.60
C THR A 550 -39.68 -17.45 25.02
N VAL A 551 -40.96 -17.08 24.96
CA VAL A 551 -41.53 -15.91 25.64
C VAL A 551 -42.24 -16.35 26.92
N ASN A 552 -42.18 -15.53 27.97
CA ASN A 552 -42.86 -15.76 29.24
C ASN A 552 -43.81 -14.58 29.53
N PHE A 553 -45.09 -14.74 29.20
CA PHE A 553 -46.10 -13.73 29.46
C PHE A 553 -46.38 -13.52 30.95
N GLU A 554 -46.13 -14.51 31.80
CA GLU A 554 -46.33 -14.39 33.26
C GLU A 554 -45.26 -13.49 33.89
N LYS A 555 -44.00 -13.63 33.50
CA LYS A 555 -42.92 -12.72 33.91
C LYS A 555 -43.13 -11.30 33.40
N LEU A 556 -43.67 -11.13 32.20
CA LEU A 556 -44.04 -9.81 31.70
C LEU A 556 -45.12 -9.14 32.57
N VAL A 557 -46.13 -9.90 33.02
CA VAL A 557 -47.17 -9.39 33.92
C VAL A 557 -46.58 -8.94 35.25
N GLU A 558 -45.64 -9.73 35.82
CA GLU A 558 -44.86 -9.33 36.99
C GLU A 558 -44.02 -8.08 36.71
N TRP A 559 -43.37 -8.01 35.54
CA TRP A 559 -42.56 -6.86 35.15
C TRP A 559 -43.38 -5.57 35.13
N PHE A 560 -44.58 -5.57 34.54
CA PHE A 560 -45.50 -4.42 34.58
C PHE A 560 -45.94 -4.07 36.00
N HIS A 561 -46.09 -5.05 36.88
CA HIS A 561 -46.47 -4.85 38.28
C HIS A 561 -45.34 -4.21 39.11
N GLU A 562 -44.11 -4.66 38.92
CA GLU A 562 -42.96 -4.20 39.69
C GLU A 562 -42.36 -2.89 39.14
N ASN A 563 -42.58 -2.58 37.85
CA ASN A 563 -42.00 -1.42 37.17
C ASN A 563 -43.03 -0.44 36.57
N PRO A 564 -44.05 0.04 37.32
CA PRO A 564 -44.84 1.17 36.87
C PRO A 564 -43.99 2.44 36.95
N ASP A 565 -43.85 3.17 35.85
CA ASP A 565 -43.02 4.38 35.83
C ASP A 565 -43.53 5.48 36.79
N ASN A 566 -44.83 5.49 37.09
CA ASN A 566 -45.37 6.22 38.24
C ASN A 566 -46.04 5.26 39.23
N PRO A 567 -45.33 4.82 40.29
CA PRO A 567 -45.87 3.91 41.31
C PRO A 567 -47.08 4.46 42.07
N SER A 568 -47.34 5.77 42.03
CA SER A 568 -48.46 6.40 42.73
C SER A 568 -49.76 6.42 41.92
N SER A 569 -49.69 6.35 40.58
CA SER A 569 -50.85 6.28 39.69
C SER A 569 -51.06 4.91 39.04
N GLY A 570 -50.04 4.04 39.06
CA GLY A 570 -50.09 2.72 38.42
C GLY A 570 -50.13 2.81 36.89
N THR A 571 -49.51 3.84 36.32
CA THR A 571 -49.41 4.07 34.87
C THR A 571 -48.01 3.79 34.37
N TRP A 572 -47.90 3.33 33.12
CA TRP A 572 -46.62 3.06 32.45
C TRP A 572 -46.29 4.21 31.48
N THR A 573 -45.23 4.97 31.78
CA THR A 573 -44.69 6.01 30.90
C THR A 573 -43.74 5.40 29.89
N TRP A 574 -43.83 5.81 28.64
CA TRP A 574 -42.89 5.42 27.59
C TRP A 574 -41.47 5.88 27.95
N SER A 575 -40.53 4.95 28.19
CA SER A 575 -39.19 5.27 28.73
C SER A 575 -38.00 4.89 27.82
N ALA A 576 -38.22 4.56 26.55
CA ALA A 576 -37.14 4.34 25.58
C ALA A 576 -36.57 5.63 24.97
N GLY A 577 -35.29 5.58 24.58
CA GLY A 577 -34.60 6.57 23.76
C GLY A 577 -35.03 6.55 22.29
N VAL A 578 -36.34 6.51 22.04
CA VAL A 578 -36.95 6.58 20.70
C VAL A 578 -37.67 7.91 20.52
N CYS A 579 -37.83 8.32 19.27
CA CYS A 579 -38.44 9.60 18.93
C CYS A 579 -39.99 9.54 18.87
N HIS A 580 -40.60 8.35 18.81
CA HIS A 580 -42.05 8.13 18.93
C HIS A 580 -42.40 7.60 20.32
N ALA A 581 -43.17 8.37 21.10
CA ALA A 581 -43.59 8.00 22.45
C ALA A 581 -45.08 8.24 22.64
N TRP A 582 -45.81 7.23 23.10
CA TRP A 582 -47.16 7.47 23.62
C TRP A 582 -47.11 8.24 24.93
N THR A 583 -48.14 9.05 25.15
CA THR A 583 -48.36 9.59 26.50
C THR A 583 -48.56 8.43 27.48
N PRO A 584 -48.20 8.59 28.77
CA PRO A 584 -48.44 7.57 29.78
C PRO A 584 -49.90 7.09 29.82
N THR A 585 -50.84 7.99 29.50
CA THR A 585 -52.27 7.69 29.40
C THR A 585 -52.58 6.72 28.26
N SER A 586 -52.08 7.01 27.04
CA SER A 586 -52.27 6.16 25.86
C SER A 586 -51.65 4.77 26.06
N ASN A 587 -50.41 4.70 26.57
CA ASN A 587 -49.74 3.44 26.86
C ASN A 587 -50.46 2.62 27.94
N THR A 588 -51.05 3.27 28.96
CA THR A 588 -51.85 2.57 29.99
C THR A 588 -53.06 1.86 29.39
N GLY A 589 -53.77 2.51 28.46
CA GLY A 589 -54.87 1.88 27.73
C GLY A 589 -54.41 0.66 26.91
N PHE A 590 -53.26 0.77 26.26
CA PHE A 590 -52.67 -0.31 25.48
C PHE A 590 -52.22 -1.50 26.33
N VAL A 591 -51.60 -1.26 27.50
CA VAL A 591 -51.22 -2.33 28.45
C VAL A 591 -52.45 -3.12 28.93
N MET A 592 -53.62 -2.48 29.06
CA MET A 592 -54.87 -3.20 29.37
C MET A 592 -55.26 -4.18 28.26
N LEU A 593 -55.08 -3.81 26.99
CA LEU A 593 -55.32 -4.71 25.85
C LEU A 593 -54.39 -5.92 25.88
N ILE A 594 -53.11 -5.72 26.21
CA ILE A 594 -52.12 -6.80 26.31
C ILE A 594 -52.54 -7.81 27.40
N HIS A 595 -52.90 -7.33 28.59
CA HIS A 595 -53.34 -8.21 29.67
C HIS A 595 -54.63 -8.97 29.30
N ASP A 596 -55.54 -8.35 28.56
CA ASP A 596 -56.75 -9.01 28.05
C ASP A 596 -56.40 -10.16 27.08
N MET A 597 -55.51 -9.90 26.13
CA MET A 597 -55.03 -10.91 25.18
C MET A 597 -54.35 -12.07 25.91
N ILE A 598 -53.45 -11.80 26.86
CA ILE A 598 -52.78 -12.85 27.65
C ILE A 598 -53.81 -13.67 28.44
N ARG A 599 -54.76 -13.01 29.11
CA ARG A 599 -55.82 -13.66 29.90
C ARG A 599 -56.68 -14.60 29.06
N THR A 600 -57.04 -14.19 27.86
CA THR A 600 -57.97 -14.94 27.00
C THR A 600 -57.31 -16.17 26.35
N GLN A 601 -55.98 -16.27 26.39
CA GLN A 601 -55.19 -17.33 25.76
C GLN A 601 -54.92 -18.54 26.67
N GLY A 602 -55.08 -18.43 27.98
CA GLY A 602 -54.80 -19.54 28.91
C GLY A 602 -54.93 -19.17 30.38
N THR A 603 -54.63 -20.14 31.26
CA THR A 603 -54.63 -19.91 32.71
C THR A 603 -53.32 -19.26 33.13
N VAL A 604 -53.39 -18.03 33.64
CA VAL A 604 -52.29 -17.36 34.36
C VAL A 604 -52.19 -17.98 35.75
N SER A 605 -50.99 -18.45 36.13
CA SER A 605 -50.74 -19.08 37.42
C SER A 605 -50.50 -18.05 38.53
N GLU A 606 -50.61 -18.48 39.79
CA GLU A 606 -50.24 -17.63 40.93
C GLU A 606 -48.70 -17.59 41.10
N PRO A 607 -48.10 -16.44 41.46
CA PRO A 607 -48.73 -15.17 41.88
C PRO A 607 -49.11 -14.22 40.73
N TYR A 608 -48.77 -14.54 39.48
CA TYR A 608 -48.95 -13.66 38.32
C TYR A 608 -50.41 -13.27 38.05
N ALA A 609 -51.37 -14.16 38.34
CA ALA A 609 -52.79 -13.85 38.25
C ALA A 609 -53.21 -12.72 39.21
N THR A 610 -52.60 -12.68 40.40
CA THR A 610 -52.79 -11.58 41.36
C THR A 610 -52.19 -10.29 40.82
N TYR A 611 -50.95 -10.32 40.32
CA TYR A 611 -50.29 -9.15 39.72
C TYR A 611 -51.08 -8.56 38.53
N MET A 612 -51.58 -9.42 37.64
CA MET A 612 -52.46 -9.01 36.53
C MET A 612 -53.71 -8.28 37.03
N THR A 613 -54.35 -8.81 38.08
CA THR A 613 -55.55 -8.20 38.66
C THR A 613 -55.23 -6.83 39.26
N GLU A 614 -54.12 -6.71 39.98
CA GLU A 614 -53.67 -5.45 40.59
C GLU A 614 -53.31 -4.39 39.52
N ASN A 615 -52.60 -4.79 38.46
CA ASN A 615 -52.32 -3.94 37.29
C ASN A 615 -53.62 -3.38 36.69
N MET A 616 -54.62 -4.22 36.43
CA MET A 616 -55.88 -3.79 35.82
C MET A 616 -56.73 -2.93 36.75
N GLN A 617 -56.74 -3.21 38.06
CA GLN A 617 -57.42 -2.37 39.04
C GLN A 617 -56.80 -0.98 39.14
N ASN A 618 -55.47 -0.89 39.09
CA ASN A 618 -54.75 0.39 39.11
C ASN A 618 -54.98 1.19 37.82
N ALA A 619 -54.84 0.56 36.64
CA ALA A 619 -55.12 1.19 35.35
C ALA A 619 -56.58 1.67 35.24
N THR A 620 -57.54 0.85 35.69
CA THR A 620 -58.97 1.25 35.71
C THR A 620 -59.18 2.43 36.65
N ARG A 621 -58.61 2.42 37.87
CA ARG A 621 -58.70 3.55 38.81
C ARG A 621 -58.15 4.83 38.19
N TYR A 622 -57.01 4.75 37.52
CA TYR A 622 -56.41 5.89 36.84
C TYR A 622 -57.36 6.54 35.82
N PHE A 623 -57.98 5.75 34.92
CA PHE A 623 -58.93 6.31 33.95
C PHE A 623 -60.19 6.90 34.60
N ILE A 624 -60.69 6.33 35.70
CA ILE A 624 -61.85 6.88 36.41
C ILE A 624 -61.53 8.19 37.14
N GLU A 625 -60.36 8.30 37.76
CA GLU A 625 -59.96 9.48 38.53
C GLU A 625 -59.52 10.66 37.64
N ASN A 626 -59.07 10.38 36.42
CA ASN A 626 -58.46 11.38 35.52
C ASN A 626 -59.30 11.68 34.26
N GLN A 627 -60.55 11.20 34.17
CA GLN A 627 -61.44 11.61 33.08
C GLN A 627 -61.86 13.06 33.25
N ALA A 628 -61.71 13.86 32.19
CA ALA A 628 -62.17 15.24 32.16
C ALA A 628 -63.72 15.33 32.19
N GLU A 629 -64.26 16.50 32.56
CA GLU A 629 -65.72 16.70 32.71
C GLU A 629 -66.51 16.44 31.41
N ASP A 630 -65.90 16.69 30.24
CA ASP A 630 -66.48 16.45 28.91
C ASP A 630 -66.25 15.02 28.40
N GLY A 631 -65.51 14.18 29.12
CA GLY A 631 -65.36 12.74 28.87
C GLY A 631 -64.04 12.29 28.25
N HIS A 632 -63.09 13.19 27.99
CA HIS A 632 -61.79 12.82 27.40
C HIS A 632 -60.72 12.45 28.43
N TRP A 633 -59.64 11.87 27.93
CA TRP A 633 -58.37 11.65 28.64
C TRP A 633 -57.21 12.28 27.88
N GLY A 634 -56.05 12.41 28.54
CA GLY A 634 -54.82 12.95 27.94
C GLY A 634 -54.63 14.46 28.13
N GLY A 635 -53.41 14.92 27.89
CA GLY A 635 -53.03 16.33 27.93
C GLY A 635 -53.36 17.08 26.63
N ASN A 636 -52.88 18.31 26.47
CA ASN A 636 -53.12 19.08 25.24
C ASN A 636 -52.54 18.43 23.99
N ASP A 637 -51.64 17.46 24.11
CA ASP A 637 -50.80 16.95 23.02
C ASP A 637 -51.26 15.56 22.49
N ASP A 638 -52.34 14.96 23.02
CA ASP A 638 -52.72 13.56 22.67
C ASP A 638 -54.18 13.19 23.00
N LYS A 639 -55.12 14.15 23.03
CA LYS A 639 -56.47 13.94 23.61
C LYS A 639 -57.25 12.83 22.93
N ALA A 640 -57.31 12.83 21.60
CA ALA A 640 -58.13 11.88 20.88
C ALA A 640 -57.58 10.45 20.98
N MET A 641 -56.27 10.27 20.82
CA MET A 641 -55.64 8.95 20.92
C MET A 641 -55.68 8.39 22.34
N ALA A 642 -55.39 9.21 23.36
CA ALA A 642 -55.52 8.81 24.76
C ALA A 642 -56.97 8.45 25.11
N THR A 643 -57.93 9.19 24.56
CA THR A 643 -59.36 8.89 24.75
C THR A 643 -59.76 7.58 24.09
N ALA A 644 -59.30 7.35 22.88
CA ALA A 644 -59.57 6.13 22.12
C ALA A 644 -58.96 4.88 22.78
N LEU A 645 -57.67 4.89 23.10
CA LEU A 645 -56.99 3.76 23.73
C LEU A 645 -57.50 3.51 25.17
N GLY A 646 -57.82 4.56 25.92
CA GLY A 646 -58.45 4.44 27.23
C GLY A 646 -59.84 3.80 27.16
N LEU A 647 -60.68 4.24 26.22
CA LEU A 647 -61.98 3.63 25.96
C LEU A 647 -61.83 2.16 25.58
N TRP A 648 -60.93 1.84 24.64
CA TRP A 648 -60.71 0.47 24.20
C TRP A 648 -60.21 -0.43 25.34
N GLY A 649 -59.23 0.04 26.12
CA GLY A 649 -58.73 -0.68 27.29
C GLY A 649 -59.81 -0.96 28.34
N LEU A 650 -60.70 0.01 28.61
CA LEU A 650 -61.84 -0.17 29.52
C LEU A 650 -62.91 -1.12 28.97
N GLU A 651 -63.13 -1.14 27.66
CA GLU A 651 -64.02 -2.13 27.02
C GLU A 651 -63.46 -3.55 27.11
N SER A 652 -62.16 -3.72 26.88
CA SER A 652 -61.49 -5.02 26.95
C SER A 652 -61.34 -5.56 28.38
N TYR A 653 -60.82 -4.74 29.31
CA TYR A 653 -60.46 -5.22 30.65
C TYR A 653 -60.63 -4.22 31.80
N GLY A 654 -61.66 -3.37 31.73
CA GLY A 654 -62.08 -2.55 32.88
C GLY A 654 -62.42 -3.44 34.10
N THR A 655 -61.71 -3.24 35.21
CA THR A 655 -61.79 -4.12 36.39
C THR A 655 -62.22 -3.34 37.63
N THR A 656 -63.26 -3.83 38.32
CA THR A 656 -63.73 -3.22 39.58
C THR A 656 -62.70 -3.38 40.69
N SER A 657 -62.59 -2.37 41.55
CA SER A 657 -61.75 -2.39 42.76
C SER A 657 -62.54 -1.91 43.97
N VAL A 658 -61.90 -1.80 45.14
CA VAL A 658 -62.57 -1.29 46.35
C VAL A 658 -63.06 0.16 46.21
N ASP A 659 -62.43 0.94 45.33
CA ASP A 659 -62.72 2.37 45.11
C ASP A 659 -63.40 2.65 43.75
N VAL A 660 -63.51 1.64 42.88
CA VAL A 660 -64.07 1.77 41.53
C VAL A 660 -65.17 0.75 41.31
N THR A 661 -66.38 1.24 41.09
CA THR A 661 -67.58 0.43 40.81
C THR A 661 -67.81 0.21 39.32
N GLN A 662 -68.56 -0.85 38.95
CA GLN A 662 -68.94 -1.10 37.56
C GLN A 662 -69.70 0.09 36.93
N THR A 663 -70.57 0.75 37.70
CA THR A 663 -71.29 1.94 37.20
C THR A 663 -70.35 3.09 36.83
N GLN A 664 -69.27 3.31 37.59
CA GLN A 664 -68.27 4.33 37.23
C GLN A 664 -67.56 3.95 35.93
N ILE A 665 -67.21 2.68 35.77
CA ILE A 665 -66.60 2.16 34.53
C ILE A 665 -67.55 2.37 33.34
N ASP A 666 -68.80 1.94 33.43
CA ASP A 666 -69.78 2.06 32.35
C ASP A 666 -70.03 3.54 31.97
N ASN A 667 -70.09 4.43 32.97
CA ASN A 667 -70.23 5.88 32.73
C ASN A 667 -69.00 6.46 32.02
N ALA A 668 -67.80 6.08 32.44
CA ALA A 668 -66.57 6.57 31.83
C ALA A 668 -66.47 6.16 30.35
N LYS A 669 -66.83 4.91 30.03
CA LYS A 669 -66.92 4.44 28.64
C LYS A 669 -67.93 5.25 27.83
N ALA A 670 -69.14 5.41 28.35
CA ALA A 670 -70.20 6.16 27.65
C ALA A 670 -69.80 7.62 27.38
N ASN A 671 -69.14 8.27 28.34
CA ASN A 671 -68.64 9.64 28.19
C ASN A 671 -67.55 9.73 27.11
N ALA A 672 -66.59 8.82 27.11
CA ALA A 672 -65.52 8.78 26.11
C ALA A 672 -66.06 8.51 24.69
N THR A 673 -67.01 7.58 24.55
CA THR A 673 -67.70 7.31 23.27
C THR A 673 -68.42 8.56 22.75
N ALA A 674 -69.14 9.27 23.62
CA ALA A 674 -69.84 10.50 23.26
C ALA A 674 -68.84 11.60 22.83
N TRP A 675 -67.72 11.70 23.54
CA TRP A 675 -66.67 12.68 23.24
C TRP A 675 -66.02 12.41 21.88
N LEU A 676 -65.63 11.18 21.57
CA LEU A 676 -65.02 10.82 20.27
C LEU A 676 -65.96 11.13 19.10
N ILE A 677 -67.26 10.84 19.24
CA ILE A 677 -68.26 11.15 18.21
C ILE A 677 -68.40 12.66 18.00
N ALA A 678 -68.37 13.45 19.07
CA ALA A 678 -68.55 14.89 19.02
C ALA A 678 -67.32 15.67 18.52
N ASN A 679 -66.12 15.10 18.66
CA ASN A 679 -64.84 15.75 18.32
C ASN A 679 -64.17 15.16 17.07
N GLN A 680 -64.92 14.47 16.21
CA GLN A 680 -64.48 14.14 14.86
C GLN A 680 -64.54 15.37 13.96
N ASP A 681 -63.52 15.61 13.12
CA ASP A 681 -63.54 16.70 12.16
C ASP A 681 -64.73 16.59 11.19
N SER A 682 -65.45 17.71 11.03
CA SER A 682 -66.68 17.76 10.24
C SER A 682 -66.48 17.89 8.72
N GLY A 683 -65.29 18.28 8.29
CA GLY A 683 -64.92 18.46 6.89
C GLY A 683 -64.44 17.17 6.23
N ASP A 684 -63.48 16.49 6.86
CA ASP A 684 -62.80 15.34 6.25
C ASP A 684 -62.88 14.03 7.06
N GLY A 685 -63.26 14.09 8.35
CA GLY A 685 -63.57 12.93 9.18
C GLY A 685 -62.45 12.40 10.09
N HIS A 686 -61.33 13.11 10.22
CA HIS A 686 -60.21 12.69 11.09
C HIS A 686 -60.41 13.06 12.56
N TRP A 687 -59.55 12.53 13.43
CA TRP A 687 -59.34 13.04 14.80
C TRP A 687 -57.96 13.68 14.90
N ASP A 688 -57.90 14.90 15.44
CA ASP A 688 -56.64 15.61 15.56
C ASP A 688 -55.69 14.90 16.54
N ALA A 689 -54.40 15.12 16.33
CA ALA A 689 -53.34 14.60 17.17
C ALA A 689 -52.86 15.62 18.21
N ASP A 690 -53.21 16.92 18.07
CA ASP A 690 -52.81 18.10 18.85
C ASP A 690 -51.29 18.26 19.16
N SER A 691 -50.42 17.29 18.80
CA SER A 691 -48.95 17.36 18.88
C SER A 691 -48.25 16.94 17.59
N TYR A 692 -47.07 17.50 17.41
CA TYR A 692 -46.17 17.28 16.28
C TYR A 692 -45.01 16.39 16.73
N TYR A 693 -44.79 15.27 16.03
CA TYR A 693 -43.50 14.60 16.01
C TYR A 693 -42.66 15.33 14.98
N GLY A 694 -41.42 15.67 15.34
CA GLY A 694 -40.51 16.59 14.64
C GLY A 694 -40.34 16.46 13.12
N TRP A 695 -40.98 15.48 12.47
CA TRP A 695 -40.85 15.13 11.06
C TRP A 695 -42.17 14.70 10.35
N TYR A 696 -43.32 14.40 11.00
CA TYR A 696 -44.56 14.05 10.25
C TYR A 696 -45.90 14.13 11.04
N SER A 697 -46.70 15.19 10.84
CA SER A 697 -48.00 15.36 11.52
C SER A 697 -49.11 14.41 11.05
N ASN A 698 -49.05 13.94 9.80
CA ASN A 698 -50.13 13.15 9.20
C ASN A 698 -50.15 11.70 9.70
N GLY A 699 -48.98 11.14 10.02
CA GLY A 699 -48.88 9.79 10.59
C GLY A 699 -49.52 9.71 11.97
N ARG A 700 -49.32 10.72 12.82
CA ARG A 700 -49.96 10.79 14.14
C ARG A 700 -51.47 10.99 14.05
N ARG A 701 -51.95 11.80 13.09
CA ARG A 701 -53.39 11.91 12.81
C ARG A 701 -53.99 10.60 12.30
N THR A 702 -53.23 9.84 11.51
CA THR A 702 -53.60 8.49 11.09
C THR A 702 -53.72 7.55 12.28
N GLU A 703 -52.70 7.50 13.12
CA GLU A 703 -52.71 6.66 14.33
C GLU A 703 -53.91 7.00 15.23
N SER A 704 -54.11 8.29 15.53
CA SER A 704 -55.24 8.81 16.31
C SER A 704 -56.60 8.42 15.71
N THR A 705 -56.77 8.63 14.40
CA THR A 705 -58.01 8.29 13.68
C THR A 705 -58.26 6.78 13.64
N ALA A 706 -57.23 5.98 13.40
CA ALA A 706 -57.33 4.53 13.35
C ALA A 706 -57.75 3.95 14.70
N TYR A 707 -57.10 4.36 15.80
CA TYR A 707 -57.47 3.92 17.13
C TYR A 707 -58.85 4.45 17.57
N ALA A 708 -59.24 5.66 17.20
CA ALA A 708 -60.58 6.18 17.47
C ALA A 708 -61.66 5.33 16.77
N VAL A 709 -61.43 4.96 15.51
CA VAL A 709 -62.34 4.09 14.74
C VAL A 709 -62.42 2.69 15.37
N LEU A 710 -61.28 2.08 15.73
CA LEU A 710 -61.22 0.77 16.38
C LEU A 710 -61.92 0.78 17.75
N ALA A 711 -61.66 1.80 18.57
CA ALA A 711 -62.26 1.95 19.89
C ALA A 711 -63.79 2.12 19.82
N LEU A 712 -64.28 2.94 18.89
CA LEU A 712 -65.72 3.09 18.65
C LEU A 712 -66.37 1.78 18.19
N ASN A 713 -65.70 1.02 17.31
CA ASN A 713 -66.18 -0.29 16.88
C ASN A 713 -66.20 -1.30 18.05
N ALA A 714 -65.22 -1.24 18.96
CA ALA A 714 -65.16 -2.09 20.16
C ALA A 714 -66.34 -1.88 21.12
N THR A 715 -66.99 -0.71 21.10
CA THR A 715 -68.23 -0.48 21.89
C THR A 715 -69.48 -1.14 21.27
N GLY A 716 -69.33 -1.79 20.11
CA GLY A 716 -70.44 -2.39 19.34
C GLY A 716 -71.10 -1.46 18.32
N ILE A 717 -70.55 -0.26 18.06
CA ILE A 717 -70.99 0.57 16.93
C ILE A 717 -70.54 -0.11 15.64
N THR A 718 -71.47 -0.40 14.74
CA THR A 718 -71.18 -1.14 13.51
C THR A 718 -70.39 -0.31 12.49
N ALA A 719 -69.59 -0.98 11.67
CA ALA A 719 -68.76 -0.40 10.63
C ALA A 719 -69.52 0.55 9.68
N ASP A 720 -70.80 0.32 9.39
CA ASP A 720 -71.65 1.14 8.52
C ASP A 720 -72.12 2.47 9.15
N ASN A 721 -71.77 2.73 10.41
CA ASN A 721 -72.07 3.99 11.09
C ASN A 721 -71.39 5.19 10.40
N GLY A 722 -72.12 6.30 10.23
CA GLY A 722 -71.63 7.48 9.54
C GLY A 722 -70.35 8.11 10.12
N THR A 723 -70.13 8.03 11.43
CA THR A 723 -68.89 8.51 12.08
C THR A 723 -67.71 7.61 11.74
N ILE A 724 -67.89 6.29 11.86
CA ILE A 724 -66.87 5.31 11.47
C ILE A 724 -66.57 5.43 9.97
N GLN A 725 -67.59 5.55 9.11
CA GLN A 725 -67.42 5.71 7.66
C GLN A 725 -66.65 6.95 7.27
N ARG A 726 -66.82 8.08 7.98
CA ARG A 726 -66.02 9.29 7.73
C ARG A 726 -64.55 9.07 8.12
N GLY A 727 -64.28 8.50 9.29
CA GLY A 727 -62.90 8.18 9.71
C GLY A 727 -62.21 7.18 8.79
N VAL A 728 -62.92 6.12 8.40
CA VAL A 728 -62.47 5.16 7.39
C VAL A 728 -62.23 5.85 6.05
N GLY A 729 -63.14 6.72 5.60
CA GLY A 729 -63.00 7.51 4.37
C GLY A 729 -61.76 8.39 4.39
N TRP A 730 -61.46 9.02 5.53
CA TRP A 730 -60.26 9.81 5.72
C TRP A 730 -58.99 8.96 5.67
N LEU A 731 -58.93 7.85 6.42
CA LEU A 731 -57.80 6.91 6.38
C LEU A 731 -57.54 6.46 4.94
N ILE A 732 -58.58 6.18 4.16
CA ILE A 732 -58.43 5.80 2.74
C ILE A 732 -57.74 6.89 1.92
N ASN A 733 -58.04 8.15 2.18
CA ASN A 733 -57.47 9.28 1.44
C ASN A 733 -56.04 9.64 1.87
N GLN A 734 -55.60 9.19 3.05
CA GLN A 734 -54.22 9.38 3.52
C GLN A 734 -53.24 8.34 3.00
N TYR A 735 -53.72 7.34 2.25
CA TYR A 735 -52.86 6.32 1.70
C TYR A 735 -51.90 6.90 0.67
N ASP A 736 -50.62 6.90 0.98
CA ASP A 736 -49.56 7.30 0.04
C ASP A 736 -49.20 6.13 -0.90
N SER A 737 -48.72 6.39 -2.13
CA SER A 737 -48.45 5.33 -3.12
C SER A 737 -47.42 4.31 -2.68
N GLY A 738 -46.49 4.70 -1.79
CA GLY A 738 -45.53 3.78 -1.17
C GLY A 738 -46.19 2.73 -0.27
N GLY A 739 -47.48 2.88 0.02
CA GLY A 739 -48.21 1.99 0.91
C GLY A 739 -48.24 2.44 2.36
N SER A 740 -47.67 3.61 2.67
CA SER A 740 -47.50 4.11 4.03
C SER A 740 -48.67 5.01 4.45
N TRP A 741 -48.94 5.01 5.76
CA TRP A 741 -49.75 6.04 6.44
C TRP A 741 -48.89 6.87 7.39
N GLY A 742 -47.67 7.18 6.95
CA GLY A 742 -46.72 8.07 7.62
C GLY A 742 -45.55 7.37 8.29
N TYR A 743 -45.81 6.34 9.09
CA TYR A 743 -44.76 5.49 9.66
C TYR A 743 -45.30 4.08 9.87
N THR A 744 -44.41 3.14 10.14
CA THR A 744 -44.69 1.71 10.36
C THR A 744 -45.87 1.48 11.31
N TRP A 745 -45.86 2.17 12.45
CA TRP A 745 -46.92 2.08 13.45
C TRP A 745 -48.28 2.61 12.97
N ALA A 746 -48.33 3.83 12.44
CA ALA A 746 -49.56 4.41 11.92
C ALA A 746 -50.14 3.54 10.78
N THR A 747 -49.27 2.97 9.96
CA THR A 747 -49.64 2.05 8.88
C THR A 747 -50.29 0.78 9.41
N GLN A 748 -49.72 0.13 10.43
CA GLN A 748 -50.34 -1.09 10.98
C GLN A 748 -51.71 -0.78 11.62
N ALA A 749 -51.83 0.34 12.34
CA ALA A 749 -53.09 0.76 12.97
C ALA A 749 -54.16 1.09 11.92
N ALA A 750 -53.80 1.80 10.85
CA ALA A 750 -54.69 2.10 9.75
C ALA A 750 -55.20 0.83 9.07
N ILE A 751 -54.31 -0.12 8.75
CA ILE A 751 -54.70 -1.40 8.14
C ILE A 751 -55.64 -2.16 9.07
N ASP A 752 -55.37 -2.18 10.39
CA ASP A 752 -56.22 -2.83 11.38
C ASP A 752 -57.64 -2.23 11.43
N ALA A 753 -57.72 -0.89 11.46
CA ALA A 753 -58.97 -0.16 11.38
C ALA A 753 -59.73 -0.47 10.07
N LEU A 754 -59.03 -0.54 8.94
CA LEU A 754 -59.63 -0.87 7.64
C LEU A 754 -60.10 -2.33 7.58
N ILE A 755 -59.43 -3.28 8.21
CA ILE A 755 -59.87 -4.68 8.31
C ILE A 755 -61.20 -4.77 9.06
N HIS A 756 -61.28 -4.11 10.22
CA HIS A 756 -62.43 -4.26 11.12
C HIS A 756 -63.61 -3.32 10.80
N CYS A 757 -63.35 -2.16 10.20
CA CYS A 757 -64.33 -1.07 10.12
C CYS A 757 -64.67 -0.64 8.68
N GLN A 758 -64.05 -1.22 7.65
CA GLN A 758 -64.37 -0.89 6.25
C GLN A 758 -65.41 -1.84 5.62
N PRO A 759 -66.49 -1.32 5.00
CA PRO A 759 -67.47 -2.13 4.28
C PRO A 759 -66.87 -2.75 2.99
N ILE A 760 -67.15 -4.03 2.76
CA ILE A 760 -66.73 -4.76 1.55
C ILE A 760 -67.73 -4.53 0.41
N VAL A 761 -67.64 -3.39 -0.28
CA VAL A 761 -68.51 -3.03 -1.42
C VAL A 761 -67.70 -2.99 -2.72
N VAL A 762 -68.19 -3.65 -3.79
CA VAL A 762 -67.65 -3.53 -5.16
C VAL A 762 -68.21 -2.26 -5.80
N SER A 763 -67.35 -1.45 -6.41
CA SER A 763 -67.75 -0.27 -7.18
C SER A 763 -67.41 -0.47 -8.65
N SER A 764 -68.40 -0.57 -9.54
CA SER A 764 -68.13 -0.70 -10.97
C SER A 764 -68.04 0.65 -11.69
N GLY A 765 -67.21 0.72 -12.73
CA GLY A 765 -67.10 1.91 -13.59
C GLY A 765 -65.97 1.81 -14.62
N THR A 766 -66.05 2.65 -15.65
CA THR A 766 -65.00 2.83 -16.66
C THR A 766 -64.30 4.16 -16.40
N ILE A 767 -62.97 4.12 -16.36
CA ILE A 767 -62.07 5.24 -16.11
C ILE A 767 -61.27 5.52 -17.39
N ASP A 768 -61.40 6.73 -17.92
CA ASP A 768 -60.54 7.25 -18.99
C ASP A 768 -59.50 8.19 -18.36
N VAL A 769 -58.22 7.96 -18.66
CA VAL A 769 -57.10 8.77 -18.16
C VAL A 769 -56.38 9.46 -19.30
N SER A 770 -56.16 10.77 -19.16
CA SER A 770 -55.31 11.56 -20.05
C SER A 770 -54.27 12.35 -19.25
N ILE A 771 -53.08 12.53 -19.82
CA ILE A 771 -51.98 13.31 -19.23
C ILE A 771 -51.64 14.44 -20.21
N ASP A 772 -51.64 15.69 -19.73
CA ASP A 772 -51.46 16.92 -20.51
C ASP A 772 -52.36 16.98 -21.76
N GLY A 773 -53.61 16.52 -21.62
CA GLY A 773 -54.59 16.44 -22.70
C GLY A 773 -54.34 15.32 -23.73
N THR A 774 -53.32 14.48 -23.54
CA THR A 774 -53.05 13.30 -24.36
C THR A 774 -53.72 12.07 -23.74
N PRO A 775 -54.65 11.40 -24.43
CA PRO A 775 -55.27 10.16 -23.93
C PRO A 775 -54.21 9.07 -23.72
N ILE A 776 -54.19 8.47 -22.51
CA ILE A 776 -53.21 7.43 -22.14
C ILE A 776 -53.86 6.06 -22.15
N CYS A 777 -54.92 5.86 -21.37
CA CYS A 777 -55.58 4.56 -21.24
C CYS A 777 -57.05 4.67 -20.85
N THR A 778 -57.80 3.58 -21.09
CA THR A 778 -59.17 3.36 -20.62
C THR A 778 -59.19 2.05 -19.84
N ILE A 779 -59.66 2.10 -18.60
CA ILE A 779 -59.65 0.97 -17.68
C ILE A 779 -61.07 0.77 -17.14
N THR A 780 -61.57 -0.47 -17.14
CA THR A 780 -62.86 -0.80 -16.51
C THR A 780 -62.60 -1.66 -15.29
N VAL A 781 -63.22 -1.28 -14.17
CA VAL A 781 -63.16 -2.05 -12.92
C VAL A 781 -64.55 -2.46 -12.47
N ASP A 782 -64.67 -3.67 -11.92
CA ASP A 782 -65.91 -4.27 -11.43
C ASP A 782 -65.64 -5.38 -10.40
N SER A 783 -66.52 -6.37 -10.26
CA SER A 783 -66.33 -7.50 -9.32
C SER A 783 -65.33 -8.55 -9.78
N ASP A 784 -65.11 -8.62 -11.09
CA ASP A 784 -64.30 -9.62 -11.78
C ASP A 784 -62.91 -9.04 -12.09
N THR A 785 -62.84 -7.74 -12.36
CA THR A 785 -61.61 -6.95 -12.53
C THR A 785 -61.57 -5.84 -11.48
N PRO A 786 -61.33 -6.16 -10.20
CA PRO A 786 -61.41 -5.16 -9.15
C PRO A 786 -60.22 -4.18 -9.16
N LYS A 787 -59.09 -4.52 -9.78
CA LYS A 787 -57.91 -3.66 -9.96
C LYS A 787 -57.31 -3.87 -11.35
N GLU A 788 -56.81 -2.80 -11.94
CA GLU A 788 -55.96 -2.85 -13.13
C GLU A 788 -54.84 -1.79 -13.01
N THR A 789 -53.67 -2.08 -13.58
CA THR A 789 -52.51 -1.18 -13.60
C THR A 789 -52.02 -1.02 -15.04
N TYR A 790 -51.69 0.21 -15.43
CA TYR A 790 -51.19 0.57 -16.76
C TYR A 790 -49.88 1.35 -16.64
N THR A 791 -48.78 0.76 -17.09
CA THR A 791 -47.48 1.45 -17.21
C THR A 791 -47.37 2.11 -18.57
N LEU A 792 -46.93 3.36 -18.61
CA LEU A 792 -46.73 4.09 -19.86
C LEU A 792 -45.66 3.38 -20.71
N THR A 793 -45.92 3.27 -22.01
CA THR A 793 -44.94 2.78 -22.99
C THR A 793 -43.80 3.79 -23.17
N ALA A 794 -42.65 3.33 -23.70
CA ALA A 794 -41.51 4.22 -23.97
C ALA A 794 -41.87 5.44 -24.84
N ASP A 795 -42.75 5.26 -25.83
CA ASP A 795 -43.23 6.36 -26.70
C ASP A 795 -44.12 7.35 -25.93
N GLN A 796 -45.01 6.85 -25.05
CA GLN A 796 -45.84 7.70 -24.19
C GLN A 796 -44.99 8.46 -23.16
N MET A 797 -43.99 7.80 -22.56
CA MET A 797 -43.03 8.44 -21.66
C MET A 797 -42.25 9.55 -22.37
N ALA A 798 -41.71 9.28 -23.56
CA ALA A 798 -40.97 10.28 -24.34
C ALA A 798 -41.86 11.48 -24.73
N ALA A 799 -43.12 11.22 -25.12
CA ALA A 799 -44.08 12.27 -25.44
C ALA A 799 -44.42 13.14 -24.21
N MET A 800 -44.66 12.50 -23.05
CA MET A 800 -44.90 13.17 -21.77
C MET A 800 -43.71 14.02 -21.35
N MET A 801 -42.49 13.46 -21.35
CA MET A 801 -41.27 14.19 -20.97
C MET A 801 -40.94 15.36 -21.92
N ALA A 802 -41.37 15.30 -23.18
CA ALA A 802 -41.21 16.41 -24.11
C ALA A 802 -42.13 17.60 -23.81
N VAL A 803 -43.22 17.38 -23.08
CA VAL A 803 -44.21 18.41 -22.68
C VAL A 803 -44.08 18.74 -21.19
N GLY A 804 -45.19 19.04 -20.51
CA GLY A 804 -45.23 19.50 -19.12
C GLY A 804 -45.03 21.01 -18.97
N SER A 805 -45.58 21.56 -17.89
CA SER A 805 -45.44 22.98 -17.54
C SER A 805 -44.24 23.18 -16.62
N LEU A 806 -43.29 24.03 -17.00
CA LEU A 806 -42.14 24.36 -16.14
C LEU A 806 -42.62 24.91 -14.79
N LYS A 807 -42.23 24.23 -13.71
CA LYS A 807 -42.48 24.67 -12.34
C LYS A 807 -41.27 25.34 -11.72
N ARG A 808 -40.09 24.76 -11.89
CA ARG A 808 -38.84 25.24 -11.29
C ARG A 808 -37.65 24.97 -12.21
N THR A 809 -36.71 25.91 -12.21
CA THR A 809 -35.35 25.71 -12.73
C THR A 809 -34.42 25.54 -11.54
N ILE A 810 -33.61 24.50 -11.57
CA ILE A 810 -32.64 24.15 -10.53
C ILE A 810 -31.27 24.72 -10.94
N ASP A 811 -30.80 24.36 -12.14
CA ASP A 811 -29.60 24.91 -12.78
C ASP A 811 -29.81 25.05 -14.31
N ASP A 812 -28.73 25.30 -15.06
CA ASP A 812 -28.77 25.49 -16.53
C ASP A 812 -29.22 24.22 -17.30
N TYR A 813 -29.24 23.05 -16.66
CA TYR A 813 -29.52 21.75 -17.27
C TYR A 813 -30.51 20.88 -16.46
N SER A 814 -31.08 21.40 -15.37
CA SER A 814 -31.97 20.70 -14.45
C SER A 814 -33.25 21.49 -14.20
N THR A 815 -34.41 20.89 -14.52
CA THR A 815 -35.73 21.52 -14.37
C THR A 815 -36.81 20.55 -13.87
N VAL A 816 -37.82 21.09 -13.17
CA VAL A 816 -39.02 20.37 -12.74
C VAL A 816 -40.20 20.78 -13.60
N LYS A 817 -40.95 19.80 -14.10
CA LYS A 817 -42.17 20.03 -14.87
C LYS A 817 -43.37 19.35 -14.23
N GLU A 818 -44.48 20.07 -14.15
CA GLU A 818 -45.78 19.52 -13.72
C GLU A 818 -46.57 19.01 -14.93
N HIS A 819 -47.20 17.87 -14.73
CA HIS A 819 -48.12 17.22 -15.66
C HIS A 819 -49.53 17.20 -15.06
N GLN A 820 -50.52 17.54 -15.88
CA GLN A 820 -51.93 17.53 -15.50
C GLN A 820 -52.55 16.19 -15.91
N VAL A 821 -53.26 15.53 -14.99
CA VAL A 821 -53.93 14.25 -15.24
C VAL A 821 -55.43 14.43 -15.10
N GLU A 822 -56.17 14.10 -16.16
CA GLU A 822 -57.63 14.11 -16.15
C GLU A 822 -58.15 12.68 -16.07
N VAL A 823 -58.92 12.39 -15.03
CA VAL A 823 -59.54 11.09 -14.74
C VAL A 823 -61.05 11.23 -14.92
N THR A 824 -61.60 10.66 -15.98
CA THR A 824 -63.05 10.71 -16.23
C THR A 824 -63.70 9.37 -15.92
N ARG A 825 -64.65 9.37 -14.98
CA ARG A 825 -65.48 8.19 -14.69
C ARG A 825 -66.76 8.22 -15.50
N SER A 826 -67.11 7.06 -16.07
CA SER A 826 -68.40 6.82 -16.73
C SER A 826 -68.95 5.42 -16.40
N GLY A 827 -70.25 5.21 -16.63
CA GLY A 827 -70.88 3.88 -16.55
C GLY A 827 -71.90 3.68 -15.41
N GLY A 828 -72.29 4.70 -14.65
CA GLY A 828 -73.47 4.67 -13.78
C GLY A 828 -73.37 3.85 -12.50
N GLY A 829 -72.16 3.50 -12.05
CA GLY A 829 -71.95 2.74 -10.82
C GLY A 829 -72.05 3.59 -9.53
N THR A 830 -72.40 2.96 -8.42
CA THR A 830 -72.40 3.58 -7.08
C THR A 830 -71.21 3.06 -6.26
N GLY A 831 -70.39 3.96 -5.70
CA GLY A 831 -69.26 3.61 -4.82
C GLY A 831 -67.91 4.16 -5.29
N ALA A 832 -66.90 4.15 -4.42
CA ALA A 832 -65.58 4.74 -4.65
C ALA A 832 -64.75 3.95 -5.68
N ILE A 833 -64.15 4.63 -6.67
CA ILE A 833 -63.09 4.08 -7.53
C ILE A 833 -61.84 4.92 -7.30
N LEU A 834 -60.76 4.31 -6.80
CA LEU A 834 -59.50 5.02 -6.58
C LEU A 834 -58.69 4.97 -7.88
N VAL A 835 -58.15 6.11 -8.30
CA VAL A 835 -57.23 6.22 -9.43
C VAL A 835 -55.97 6.90 -8.94
N SER A 836 -54.80 6.33 -9.19
CA SER A 836 -53.52 6.94 -8.88
C SER A 836 -52.63 7.02 -10.11
N VAL A 837 -51.76 8.02 -10.13
CA VAL A 837 -50.63 8.16 -11.04
C VAL A 837 -49.36 8.23 -10.20
N GLU A 838 -48.32 7.54 -10.64
CA GLU A 838 -47.01 7.50 -10.00
C GLU A 838 -45.94 7.60 -11.07
N ASN A 839 -44.98 8.50 -10.89
CA ASN A 839 -43.76 8.58 -11.67
C ASN A 839 -42.57 8.28 -10.77
N ASP A 840 -41.64 7.43 -11.21
CA ASP A 840 -40.38 7.11 -10.54
C ASP A 840 -39.22 7.46 -11.48
N GLN A 841 -38.14 8.04 -10.96
CA GLN A 841 -36.95 8.47 -11.70
C GLN A 841 -35.69 8.36 -10.83
N ARG A 842 -34.51 8.30 -11.43
CA ARG A 842 -33.22 8.52 -10.75
C ARG A 842 -32.48 9.69 -11.39
N ALA A 843 -31.92 10.60 -10.60
CA ALA A 843 -31.24 11.79 -11.10
C ALA A 843 -29.96 12.13 -10.32
N PRO A 844 -28.90 12.66 -10.98
CA PRO A 844 -27.62 12.97 -10.33
C PRO A 844 -27.72 14.02 -9.23
N ILE A 845 -27.06 13.79 -8.11
CA ILE A 845 -27.03 14.74 -6.98
C ILE A 845 -26.40 16.06 -7.35
N ASN A 846 -25.35 16.06 -8.15
CA ASN A 846 -24.68 17.30 -8.57
C ASN A 846 -25.47 18.09 -9.64
N GLU A 847 -26.57 17.53 -10.16
CA GLU A 847 -27.52 18.20 -11.06
C GLU A 847 -28.81 18.58 -10.31
N ILE A 848 -28.76 18.52 -8.98
CA ILE A 848 -29.84 18.72 -8.01
C ILE A 848 -29.29 19.75 -6.99
N ASP A 849 -30.06 20.78 -6.64
CA ASP A 849 -29.60 21.92 -5.83
C ASP A 849 -29.71 21.62 -4.32
N ASP A 850 -28.69 21.98 -3.55
CA ASP A 850 -28.64 21.89 -2.08
C ASP A 850 -29.86 22.52 -1.37
N THR A 851 -30.59 23.43 -2.03
CA THR A 851 -31.82 24.07 -1.48
C THR A 851 -33.11 23.24 -1.61
N ILE A 852 -33.02 21.95 -1.96
CA ILE A 852 -34.18 21.08 -2.18
C ILE A 852 -34.94 20.73 -0.90
N GLU A 853 -34.30 20.76 0.26
CA GLU A 853 -34.96 20.58 1.57
C GLU A 853 -36.09 21.62 1.81
N ASP A 854 -35.97 22.84 1.27
CA ASP A 854 -36.82 23.98 1.63
C ASP A 854 -37.89 24.37 0.57
N SER A 855 -38.05 23.62 -0.53
CA SER A 855 -38.90 24.05 -1.67
C SER A 855 -40.25 23.33 -1.75
N GLY A 856 -41.36 24.06 -1.89
CA GLY A 856 -42.71 23.46 -2.06
C GLY A 856 -42.99 22.76 -3.40
N THR A 857 -41.98 22.36 -4.17
CA THR A 857 -42.11 21.79 -5.54
C THR A 857 -41.34 20.47 -5.73
N ILE A 858 -40.19 20.34 -5.06
CA ILE A 858 -39.47 19.10 -4.83
C ILE A 858 -39.25 19.05 -3.33
N GLN A 859 -39.76 18.01 -2.67
CA GLN A 859 -39.63 17.83 -1.24
C GLN A 859 -38.96 16.48 -0.97
N MET A 860 -38.09 16.44 0.03
CA MET A 860 -37.84 15.18 0.70
C MET A 860 -39.19 14.70 1.27
N LEU A 861 -39.46 13.40 1.24
CA LEU A 861 -40.41 12.87 2.23
C LEU A 861 -39.94 13.44 3.60
N GLY A 862 -40.80 13.99 4.45
CA GLY A 862 -40.41 14.46 5.80
C GLY A 862 -40.45 15.97 6.08
N ASP A 863 -39.63 16.81 5.44
CA ASP A 863 -39.26 18.10 6.09
C ASP A 863 -39.89 19.39 5.55
N GLY A 864 -40.80 19.32 4.58
CA GLY A 864 -41.51 20.50 4.07
C GLY A 864 -43.03 20.31 4.05
N PHE A 865 -43.77 21.11 4.81
CA PHE A 865 -45.25 21.12 4.77
C PHE A 865 -45.81 21.15 3.34
N PRO A 866 -46.71 20.24 2.93
CA PRO A 866 -47.83 20.63 2.10
C PRO A 866 -48.78 21.42 3.01
N ASP A 867 -48.97 22.70 2.70
CA ASP A 867 -50.11 23.46 3.22
C ASP A 867 -51.39 22.78 2.72
N THR A 868 -51.89 21.79 3.45
CA THR A 868 -53.22 21.13 3.40
C THR A 868 -53.93 20.99 2.03
N GLY A 869 -53.19 20.94 0.91
CA GLY A 869 -53.78 20.96 -0.45
C GLY A 869 -52.81 21.01 -1.63
N ALA A 870 -51.50 20.76 -1.46
CA ALA A 870 -50.55 20.72 -2.57
C ALA A 870 -50.55 19.32 -3.22
N THR A 871 -51.26 19.16 -4.34
CA THR A 871 -51.27 17.95 -5.18
C THR A 871 -50.04 17.91 -6.09
N GLY A 872 -49.50 16.72 -6.39
CA GLY A 872 -48.46 16.53 -7.40
C GLY A 872 -47.04 16.96 -7.03
N VAL A 873 -46.62 16.77 -5.77
CA VAL A 873 -45.25 17.05 -5.31
C VAL A 873 -44.26 16.03 -5.87
N LEU A 874 -43.04 16.48 -6.21
CA LEU A 874 -41.93 15.60 -6.56
C LEU A 874 -41.25 15.18 -5.25
N SER A 875 -41.47 13.95 -4.80
CA SER A 875 -40.95 13.37 -3.56
C SER A 875 -39.61 12.68 -3.81
N VAL A 876 -38.56 13.08 -3.10
CA VAL A 876 -37.29 12.34 -3.12
C VAL A 876 -37.43 11.10 -2.22
N SER A 877 -36.96 9.95 -2.70
CA SER A 877 -37.00 8.68 -1.96
C SER A 877 -36.11 8.72 -0.70
N GLU A 878 -36.57 8.04 0.36
CA GLU A 878 -35.83 7.77 1.62
C GLU A 878 -34.49 7.03 1.40
N ASN A 879 -34.30 6.38 0.26
CA ASN A 879 -33.01 5.81 -0.14
C ASN A 879 -32.13 6.87 -0.81
N MET A 880 -31.61 7.78 0.00
CA MET A 880 -30.66 8.82 -0.42
C MET A 880 -29.31 8.20 -0.84
N ASP A 881 -29.21 7.88 -2.12
CA ASP A 881 -27.98 7.51 -2.81
C ASP A 881 -27.01 8.71 -2.90
N LEU A 882 -26.19 8.91 -1.87
CA LEU A 882 -24.82 9.41 -1.95
C LEU A 882 -24.57 10.90 -2.27
N LEU A 883 -24.79 11.79 -1.29
CA LEU A 883 -24.25 13.16 -1.28
C LEU A 883 -22.71 13.14 -1.37
N GLY A 884 -22.18 13.50 -2.53
CA GLY A 884 -20.76 13.75 -2.73
C GLY A 884 -20.38 15.19 -2.36
N ASP A 885 -19.33 15.33 -1.53
CA ASP A 885 -18.45 16.48 -1.28
C ASP A 885 -19.01 17.92 -1.20
N ALA A 886 -20.31 18.12 -0.96
CA ALA A 886 -20.87 19.35 -0.42
C ALA A 886 -21.89 19.04 0.69
N LEU A 887 -21.70 19.70 1.84
CA LEU A 887 -22.14 19.34 3.20
C LEU A 887 -23.65 19.02 3.37
N PRO A 888 -23.97 18.00 4.20
CA PRO A 888 -24.87 18.26 5.32
C PRO A 888 -24.15 17.98 6.66
N GLN A 889 -23.60 19.04 7.27
CA GLN A 889 -23.21 19.02 8.69
C GLN A 889 -24.43 19.45 9.53
N ALA A 890 -25.36 18.54 9.76
CA ALA A 890 -26.39 18.71 10.79
C ALA A 890 -26.05 17.86 12.03
N MET A 891 -25.73 16.58 11.81
CA MET A 891 -25.66 15.61 12.91
C MET A 891 -24.26 15.43 13.54
N LEU A 892 -23.19 15.58 12.76
CA LEU A 892 -21.82 15.25 13.18
C LEU A 892 -20.86 16.44 13.07
N ASP A 893 -20.09 16.68 14.13
CA ASP A 893 -18.98 17.63 14.13
C ASP A 893 -17.76 17.05 13.38
N SER A 894 -17.45 15.76 13.59
CA SER A 894 -16.36 15.08 12.89
C SER A 894 -16.48 13.56 12.90
N VAL A 895 -15.87 12.92 11.90
CA VAL A 895 -15.73 11.46 11.79
C VAL A 895 -14.29 11.11 11.40
N SER A 896 -13.69 10.14 12.06
CA SER A 896 -12.38 9.59 11.69
C SER A 896 -12.35 8.07 11.77
N LEU A 897 -11.58 7.44 10.89
CA LEU A 897 -11.39 6.00 10.85
C LEU A 897 -9.89 5.72 10.93
N THR A 898 -9.48 4.90 11.89
CA THR A 898 -8.08 4.49 12.10
C THR A 898 -7.97 2.99 12.26
N SER A 899 -6.76 2.44 12.07
CA SER A 899 -6.50 1.01 12.20
C SER A 899 -5.31 0.71 13.11
N SER A 900 -5.31 -0.48 13.70
CA SER A 900 -4.19 -1.06 14.43
C SER A 900 -4.00 -2.53 13.99
N PRO A 901 -2.91 -2.88 13.29
CA PRO A 901 -1.81 -2.02 12.88
C PRO A 901 -2.20 -0.97 11.81
N SER A 902 -1.37 0.07 11.66
CA SER A 902 -1.47 1.07 10.59
C SER A 902 -0.15 1.12 9.81
N PRO A 903 -0.13 0.76 8.50
CA PRO A 903 -1.24 0.21 7.72
C PRO A 903 -1.70 -1.18 8.20
N LEU A 904 -2.92 -1.59 7.84
CA LEU A 904 -3.40 -2.96 8.02
C LEU A 904 -2.55 -3.96 7.21
N VAL A 905 -2.61 -5.25 7.53
CA VAL A 905 -1.84 -6.29 6.80
C VAL A 905 -2.81 -7.28 6.14
N ALA A 906 -2.65 -7.50 4.84
CA ALA A 906 -3.48 -8.42 4.07
C ALA A 906 -3.42 -9.85 4.66
N ASN A 907 -4.60 -10.46 4.81
CA ASN A 907 -4.84 -11.78 5.43
C ASN A 907 -4.52 -11.87 6.93
N GLU A 908 -4.35 -10.75 7.62
CA GLU A 908 -4.17 -10.70 9.08
C GLU A 908 -5.28 -9.85 9.70
N SER A 909 -5.76 -10.26 10.88
CA SER A 909 -6.76 -9.50 11.62
C SER A 909 -6.14 -8.21 12.17
N GLY A 910 -6.83 -7.09 11.99
CA GLY A 910 -6.49 -5.80 12.58
C GLY A 910 -7.73 -5.10 13.12
N GLU A 911 -7.54 -4.31 14.15
CA GLU A 911 -8.58 -3.53 14.81
C GLU A 911 -8.86 -2.27 13.99
N LEU A 912 -10.14 -1.98 13.75
CA LEU A 912 -10.61 -0.69 13.27
C LEU A 912 -11.23 0.09 14.41
N THR A 913 -10.94 1.39 14.45
CA THR A 913 -11.60 2.35 15.33
C THR A 913 -12.27 3.42 14.48
N LEU A 914 -13.60 3.41 14.48
CA LEU A 914 -14.43 4.47 13.95
C LEU A 914 -14.79 5.42 15.08
N ARG A 915 -14.25 6.64 15.02
CA ARG A 915 -14.55 7.71 15.99
C ARG A 915 -15.54 8.70 15.39
N VAL A 916 -16.61 8.94 16.12
CA VAL A 916 -17.69 9.88 15.80
C VAL A 916 -17.75 10.97 16.86
N VAL A 917 -17.85 12.24 16.45
CA VAL A 917 -18.16 13.36 17.34
C VAL A 917 -19.50 13.94 16.90
N SER A 918 -20.49 13.86 17.77
CA SER A 918 -21.85 14.32 17.47
C SER A 918 -21.94 15.85 17.55
N GLY A 919 -22.53 16.50 16.56
CA GLY A 919 -22.82 17.93 16.58
C GLY A 919 -24.11 18.27 17.33
N GLU A 920 -25.05 17.33 17.38
CA GLU A 920 -26.35 17.48 18.05
C GLU A 920 -26.74 16.26 18.89
N ASN A 921 -27.90 16.32 19.55
CA ASN A 921 -28.45 15.17 20.26
C ASN A 921 -29.22 14.29 19.28
N VAL A 922 -28.82 13.03 19.17
CA VAL A 922 -29.38 12.06 18.21
C VAL A 922 -29.89 10.87 18.97
N LEU A 923 -31.16 10.50 18.77
CA LEU A 923 -31.72 9.30 19.36
C LEU A 923 -31.61 8.13 18.38
N SER A 924 -31.16 6.97 18.86
CA SER A 924 -30.96 5.75 18.07
C SER A 924 -30.25 5.98 16.73
N PRO A 925 -28.99 6.46 16.71
CA PRO A 925 -28.24 6.54 15.46
C PRO A 925 -28.01 5.15 14.87
N LEU A 926 -27.88 5.09 13.55
CA LEU A 926 -27.56 3.91 12.78
C LEU A 926 -26.32 4.21 11.94
N ILE A 927 -25.29 3.39 12.09
CA ILE A 927 -24.01 3.54 11.39
C ILE A 927 -23.84 2.41 10.38
N GLU A 928 -23.90 2.70 9.09
CA GLU A 928 -23.58 1.72 8.05
C GLU A 928 -22.09 1.78 7.70
N VAL A 929 -21.41 0.65 7.84
CA VAL A 929 -20.02 0.41 7.46
C VAL A 929 -19.99 -0.65 6.34
N PRO A 930 -19.82 -0.25 5.07
CA PRO A 930 -19.64 -1.20 3.98
C PRO A 930 -18.40 -2.07 4.21
N ILE A 931 -18.51 -3.37 3.96
CA ILE A 931 -17.42 -4.33 4.24
C ILE A 931 -16.84 -5.01 2.99
N GLU A 932 -16.92 -4.38 1.82
CA GLU A 932 -16.27 -4.87 0.61
C GLU A 932 -14.74 -4.82 0.74
N GLY A 933 -14.05 -5.92 0.42
CA GLY A 933 -12.58 -6.00 0.42
C GLY A 933 -11.96 -6.47 1.75
N PHE A 934 -12.77 -6.70 2.79
CA PHE A 934 -12.31 -7.32 4.03
C PHE A 934 -13.35 -8.28 4.61
N THR A 935 -12.88 -9.26 5.36
CA THR A 935 -13.75 -10.14 6.13
C THR A 935 -13.92 -9.56 7.52
N PHE A 936 -15.17 -9.36 7.91
CA PHE A 936 -15.55 -9.12 9.28
C PHE A 936 -15.85 -10.47 9.94
N ALA A 937 -15.01 -10.87 10.90
CA ALA A 937 -15.37 -11.99 11.77
C ALA A 937 -16.56 -11.53 12.60
N ASN A 938 -17.63 -12.33 12.69
CA ASN A 938 -18.91 -12.01 13.34
C ASN A 938 -18.77 -11.84 14.87
N GLY A 939 -17.91 -10.90 15.30
CA GLY A 939 -17.39 -10.68 16.65
C GLY A 939 -18.16 -9.60 17.40
N THR A 940 -17.57 -9.07 18.48
CA THR A 940 -18.18 -8.00 19.27
C THR A 940 -17.78 -6.65 18.71
N ILE A 941 -18.74 -5.76 18.48
CA ILE A 941 -18.47 -4.33 18.29
C ILE A 941 -18.65 -3.66 19.65
N THR A 942 -17.75 -2.75 19.99
CA THR A 942 -17.86 -1.96 21.22
C THR A 942 -18.00 -0.48 20.92
N GLU A 943 -18.84 0.20 21.69
CA GLU A 943 -18.91 1.64 21.81
C GLU A 943 -18.27 2.06 23.13
N ASN A 944 -17.20 2.86 23.06
CA ASN A 944 -16.49 3.35 24.26
C ASN A 944 -16.08 2.22 25.25
N GLY A 945 -15.87 1.00 24.73
CA GLY A 945 -15.49 -0.20 25.50
C GLY A 945 -16.64 -1.09 25.96
N GLU A 946 -17.90 -0.68 25.79
CA GLU A 946 -19.09 -1.47 26.11
C GLU A 946 -19.68 -2.08 24.82
N THR A 947 -20.27 -3.28 24.91
CA THR A 947 -20.87 -3.93 23.73
C THR A 947 -22.01 -3.09 23.15
N VAL A 948 -21.97 -2.85 21.84
CA VAL A 948 -23.05 -2.22 21.08
C VAL A 948 -23.66 -3.23 20.12
N SER A 949 -24.94 -3.05 19.81
CA SER A 949 -25.62 -3.88 18.84
C SER A 949 -25.14 -3.61 17.42
N TYR A 950 -25.16 -4.64 16.57
CA TYR A 950 -24.97 -4.49 15.14
C TYR A 950 -25.63 -5.62 14.35
N GLU A 951 -25.86 -5.37 13.06
CA GLU A 951 -26.37 -6.35 12.11
C GLU A 951 -25.51 -6.39 10.85
N ARG A 952 -25.50 -7.54 10.16
CA ARG A 952 -24.83 -7.70 8.86
C ARG A 952 -25.91 -7.94 7.80
N LEU A 953 -26.14 -6.93 6.98
CA LEU A 953 -27.22 -6.91 5.99
C LEU A 953 -26.67 -6.54 4.62
N SER A 954 -27.50 -6.70 3.58
CA SER A 954 -27.19 -6.08 2.29
C SER A 954 -26.99 -4.57 2.48
N SER A 955 -26.04 -4.00 1.73
CA SER A 955 -25.79 -2.56 1.78
C SER A 955 -27.05 -1.82 1.32
N SER A 956 -27.32 -0.67 1.91
CA SER A 956 -28.48 0.17 1.55
C SER A 956 -28.42 0.70 0.11
N VAL A 957 -27.33 0.45 -0.63
CA VAL A 957 -27.09 0.95 -2.00
C VAL A 957 -26.83 -0.12 -3.02
N ASN A 958 -26.40 -1.29 -2.57
CA ASN A 958 -26.18 -2.41 -3.46
C ASN A 958 -26.61 -3.68 -2.74
N ASP A 959 -27.70 -4.27 -3.21
CA ASP A 959 -28.23 -5.53 -2.68
C ASP A 959 -27.21 -6.68 -2.78
N ASP A 960 -26.26 -6.60 -3.72
CA ASP A 960 -25.16 -7.56 -3.91
C ASP A 960 -23.96 -7.31 -2.97
N ALA A 961 -23.90 -6.16 -2.29
CA ALA A 961 -22.86 -5.80 -1.34
C ALA A 961 -23.32 -6.04 0.10
N THR A 962 -22.38 -6.28 1.03
CA THR A 962 -22.71 -6.43 2.45
C THR A 962 -22.18 -5.25 3.27
N SER A 963 -22.95 -4.81 4.26
CA SER A 963 -22.57 -3.79 5.24
C SER A 963 -22.76 -4.31 6.67
N ILE A 964 -22.03 -3.72 7.60
CA ILE A 964 -22.32 -3.77 9.04
C ILE A 964 -23.16 -2.55 9.38
N TYR A 965 -24.24 -2.73 10.11
CA TYR A 965 -25.05 -1.66 10.67
C TYR A 965 -24.85 -1.64 12.18
N ILE A 966 -24.11 -0.66 12.71
CA ILE A 966 -23.90 -0.47 14.15
C ILE A 966 -25.04 0.37 14.71
N GLU A 967 -25.60 -0.06 15.84
CA GLU A 967 -26.89 0.41 16.37
C GLU A 967 -26.74 0.94 17.82
N PRO A 968 -26.12 2.11 17.99
CA PRO A 968 -26.07 2.80 19.28
C PRO A 968 -27.44 3.29 19.78
N ASP A 969 -27.56 3.53 21.09
CA ASP A 969 -28.82 3.92 21.72
C ASP A 969 -29.12 5.43 21.56
N HIS A 970 -28.08 6.28 21.70
CA HIS A 970 -28.16 7.73 21.47
C HIS A 970 -26.76 8.37 21.32
N TRP A 971 -26.70 9.54 20.71
CA TRP A 971 -25.58 10.48 20.79
C TRP A 971 -25.96 11.78 21.49
N GLU A 972 -25.06 12.31 22.30
CA GLU A 972 -25.18 13.63 22.91
C GLU A 972 -24.33 14.65 22.14
N SER A 973 -24.87 15.86 21.95
CA SER A 973 -24.18 16.96 21.28
C SER A 973 -22.84 17.28 21.94
N GLY A 974 -21.78 17.32 21.14
CA GLY A 974 -20.39 17.55 21.56
C GLY A 974 -19.68 16.34 22.15
N SER A 975 -20.35 15.19 22.31
CA SER A 975 -19.74 13.96 22.84
C SER A 975 -19.04 13.16 21.75
N THR A 976 -18.05 12.35 22.17
CA THR A 976 -17.25 11.48 21.31
C THR A 976 -17.61 10.01 21.56
N TYR A 977 -17.75 9.25 20.49
CA TYR A 977 -18.09 7.84 20.48
C TYR A 977 -17.08 7.05 19.65
N ASP A 978 -16.41 6.09 20.27
CA ASP A 978 -15.45 5.20 19.62
C ASP A 978 -16.06 3.82 19.40
N TYR A 979 -16.25 3.46 18.13
CA TYR A 979 -16.71 2.16 17.67
C TYR A 979 -15.52 1.30 17.25
N VAL A 980 -15.31 0.18 17.94
CA VAL A 980 -14.12 -0.67 17.75
C VAL A 980 -14.52 -2.07 17.30
N PHE A 981 -13.89 -2.57 16.25
CA PHE A 981 -14.16 -3.89 15.69
C PHE A 981 -13.02 -4.44 14.82
N ASP A 982 -12.88 -5.77 14.72
CA ASP A 982 -11.80 -6.42 13.98
C ASP A 982 -12.18 -6.71 12.52
N VAL A 983 -11.23 -6.47 11.62
CA VAL A 983 -11.33 -6.79 10.19
C VAL A 983 -10.11 -7.54 9.71
N THR A 984 -10.28 -8.44 8.75
CA THR A 984 -9.19 -9.07 8.03
C THR A 984 -9.26 -8.68 6.56
N PRO A 985 -8.45 -7.71 6.10
CA PRO A 985 -8.43 -7.32 4.69
C PRO A 985 -7.93 -8.48 3.84
N GLU A 986 -8.58 -8.74 2.71
CA GLU A 986 -8.19 -9.88 1.86
C GLU A 986 -6.94 -9.56 1.02
N GLN A 987 -6.68 -8.27 0.78
CA GLN A 987 -5.70 -7.84 -0.21
C GLN A 987 -4.97 -6.55 0.17
N VAL A 988 -3.74 -6.44 -0.33
CA VAL A 988 -2.89 -5.25 -0.26
C VAL A 988 -3.48 -4.14 -1.13
N GLY A 989 -3.46 -2.88 -0.68
CA GLY A 989 -4.00 -1.75 -1.44
C GLY A 989 -4.60 -0.68 -0.55
N THR A 990 -5.58 0.04 -1.07
CA THR A 990 -6.41 0.97 -0.29
C THR A 990 -7.79 0.34 -0.10
N LEU A 991 -8.29 0.35 1.13
CA LEU A 991 -9.69 0.05 1.45
C LEU A 991 -10.44 1.35 1.60
N ASP A 992 -11.44 1.56 0.75
CA ASP A 992 -12.31 2.74 0.77
C ASP A 992 -13.63 2.41 1.47
N PHE A 993 -13.98 3.25 2.43
CA PHE A 993 -15.16 3.15 3.28
C PHE A 993 -16.08 4.33 2.98
N GLN A 994 -17.30 4.03 2.57
CA GLN A 994 -18.39 5.01 2.48
C GLN A 994 -19.29 4.85 3.70
N LEU A 995 -18.88 5.47 4.81
CA LEU A 995 -19.59 5.39 6.07
C LEU A 995 -20.88 6.22 5.99
N ARG A 996 -21.94 5.71 6.60
CA ARG A 996 -23.23 6.41 6.67
C ARG A 996 -23.74 6.46 8.08
N PHE A 997 -24.32 7.59 8.44
CA PHE A 997 -24.86 7.84 9.76
C PHE A 997 -26.24 8.43 9.58
N ARG A 998 -27.25 7.89 10.25
CA ARG A 998 -28.60 8.46 10.26
C ARG A 998 -29.31 8.13 11.57
N PRO A 999 -30.20 8.98 12.08
CA PRO A 999 -31.13 8.56 13.12
C PRO A 999 -32.05 7.44 12.58
N LEU A 1000 -32.39 6.46 13.41
CA LEU A 1000 -33.19 5.29 13.00
C LEU A 1000 -34.57 5.67 12.42
N TYR A 1001 -35.14 6.77 12.89
CA TYR A 1001 -36.51 7.19 12.60
C TYR A 1001 -36.59 8.48 11.78
N ASP A 1002 -35.44 9.00 11.39
CA ASP A 1002 -35.29 10.14 10.50
C ASP A 1002 -34.32 9.69 9.42
N GLU A 1003 -34.85 8.87 8.51
CA GLU A 1003 -34.07 8.28 7.42
C GLU A 1003 -33.62 9.33 6.39
N MET A 1004 -34.08 10.58 6.52
CA MET A 1004 -33.71 11.71 5.67
C MET A 1004 -32.48 12.46 6.21
N ASN A 1005 -32.25 12.47 7.53
CA ASN A 1005 -31.05 13.03 8.14
C ASN A 1005 -29.86 12.06 8.02
N VAL A 1006 -29.30 11.95 6.81
CA VAL A 1006 -28.16 11.07 6.50
C VAL A 1006 -26.88 11.89 6.37
N THR A 1007 -25.90 11.62 7.23
CA THR A 1007 -24.53 12.09 7.08
C THR A 1007 -23.68 11.02 6.41
N LEU A 1008 -22.90 11.40 5.39
CA LEU A 1008 -21.94 10.53 4.72
C LEU A 1008 -20.51 10.94 5.07
N SER A 1009 -19.63 9.95 5.21
CA SER A 1009 -18.20 10.21 5.36
C SER A 1009 -17.40 9.17 4.59
N GLU A 1010 -16.62 9.65 3.62
CA GLU A 1010 -15.61 8.83 2.97
C GLU A 1010 -14.35 8.75 3.83
N LYS A 1011 -13.78 7.55 3.91
CA LYS A 1011 -12.52 7.24 4.59
C LYS A 1011 -11.76 6.19 3.79
N SER A 1012 -10.45 6.26 3.84
CA SER A 1012 -9.58 5.28 3.18
C SER A 1012 -8.54 4.78 4.15
N LEU A 1013 -8.26 3.48 4.16
CA LEU A 1013 -7.17 2.88 4.92
C LEU A 1013 -6.21 2.16 4.00
N SER A 1014 -4.91 2.29 4.25
CA SER A 1014 -3.90 1.53 3.53
C SER A 1014 -3.76 0.13 4.13
N VAL A 1015 -3.62 -0.85 3.25
CA VAL A 1015 -3.32 -2.25 3.55
C VAL A 1015 -1.99 -2.61 2.91
N THR A 1016 -1.01 -2.99 3.72
CA THR A 1016 0.27 -3.57 3.30
C THR A 1016 0.20 -5.09 3.25
N GLY A 1017 1.29 -5.74 2.86
CA GLY A 1017 1.41 -7.20 2.91
C GLY A 1017 2.83 -7.62 3.25
N ARG A 1018 3.03 -8.94 3.30
CA ARG A 1018 4.35 -9.53 3.58
C ARG A 1018 5.02 -10.02 2.31
N GLY A 1019 6.33 -9.90 2.25
CA GLY A 1019 7.19 -10.43 1.19
C GLY A 1019 8.31 -11.32 1.74
N ALA A 1020 9.25 -11.63 0.86
CA ALA A 1020 10.46 -12.36 1.21
C ALA A 1020 11.69 -11.73 0.56
N VAL A 1021 12.86 -11.96 1.15
CA VAL A 1021 14.15 -11.61 0.57
C VAL A 1021 15.03 -12.85 0.48
N GLU A 1022 15.46 -13.22 -0.72
CA GLU A 1022 16.50 -14.21 -0.92
C GLU A 1022 17.86 -13.51 -1.05
N VAL A 1023 18.78 -13.81 -0.14
CA VAL A 1023 20.16 -13.32 -0.20
C VAL A 1023 21.06 -14.47 -0.59
N SER A 1024 21.80 -14.33 -1.69
CA SER A 1024 22.85 -15.26 -2.12
C SER A 1024 24.22 -14.61 -1.99
N VAL A 1025 25.23 -15.33 -1.52
CA VAL A 1025 26.57 -14.80 -1.25
C VAL A 1025 27.61 -15.53 -2.09
N THR A 1026 28.45 -14.76 -2.78
CA THR A 1026 29.49 -15.27 -3.70
C THR A 1026 30.83 -14.56 -3.51
N ASP A 1027 31.92 -15.15 -3.99
CA ASP A 1027 33.23 -14.49 -4.11
C ASP A 1027 33.39 -13.74 -5.45
N GLU A 1028 34.55 -13.15 -5.69
CA GLU A 1028 34.86 -12.40 -6.92
C GLU A 1028 34.81 -13.25 -8.19
N ASP A 1029 34.96 -14.57 -8.07
CA ASP A 1029 34.92 -15.55 -9.14
C ASP A 1029 33.50 -16.16 -9.30
N SER A 1030 32.51 -15.61 -8.58
CA SER A 1030 31.11 -16.08 -8.55
C SER A 1030 30.93 -17.47 -7.91
N ASN A 1031 31.88 -17.94 -7.11
CA ASN A 1031 31.69 -19.18 -6.32
C ASN A 1031 30.86 -18.88 -5.06
N PRO A 1032 29.97 -19.79 -4.63
CA PRO A 1032 29.20 -19.61 -3.40
C PRO A 1032 30.07 -19.52 -2.15
N VAL A 1033 29.79 -18.55 -1.27
CA VAL A 1033 30.55 -18.30 -0.04
C VAL A 1033 29.61 -18.43 1.16
N GLU A 1034 29.84 -19.40 2.04
CA GLU A 1034 29.14 -19.42 3.34
C GLU A 1034 29.61 -18.24 4.19
N ALA A 1035 28.70 -17.29 4.45
CA ALA A 1035 28.95 -16.07 5.21
C ALA A 1035 27.83 -15.83 6.22
N THR A 1036 28.07 -14.95 7.20
CA THR A 1036 27.02 -14.50 8.13
C THR A 1036 26.22 -13.39 7.45
N ILE A 1037 24.97 -13.71 7.11
CA ILE A 1037 23.96 -12.83 6.52
C ILE A 1037 23.08 -12.31 7.65
N ILE A 1038 22.92 -10.99 7.74
CA ILE A 1038 22.04 -10.33 8.71
C ILE A 1038 21.07 -9.46 7.92
N LEU A 1039 19.76 -9.72 8.05
CA LEU A 1039 18.70 -8.89 7.48
C LEU A 1039 17.72 -8.52 8.60
N ASP A 1040 17.54 -7.22 8.84
CA ASP A 1040 16.69 -6.72 9.94
C ASP A 1040 17.01 -7.30 11.33
N GLY A 1041 18.30 -7.57 11.59
CA GLY A 1041 18.75 -8.18 12.84
C GLY A 1041 18.58 -9.71 12.92
N GLU A 1042 17.86 -10.34 11.98
CA GLU A 1042 17.85 -11.79 11.84
C GLU A 1042 19.16 -12.26 11.20
N SER A 1043 19.87 -13.17 11.87
CA SER A 1043 21.18 -13.66 11.42
C SER A 1043 21.14 -15.12 11.00
N GLN A 1044 21.73 -15.41 9.84
CA GLN A 1044 21.88 -16.75 9.28
C GLN A 1044 23.29 -16.93 8.74
N THR A 1045 23.86 -18.13 8.85
CA THR A 1045 25.16 -18.46 8.25
C THR A 1045 24.94 -19.46 7.12
N ALA A 1046 25.03 -18.99 5.88
CA ALA A 1046 24.81 -19.78 4.68
C ALA A 1046 25.42 -19.09 3.46
N SER A 1047 25.51 -19.80 2.33
CA SER A 1047 25.82 -19.20 1.03
C SER A 1047 24.56 -18.70 0.30
N SER A 1048 23.37 -19.08 0.76
CA SER A 1048 22.09 -18.49 0.37
C SER A 1048 21.05 -18.69 1.47
N HIS A 1049 20.19 -17.70 1.70
CA HIS A 1049 19.08 -17.79 2.64
C HIS A 1049 17.88 -16.96 2.18
N THR A 1050 16.66 -17.46 2.39
CA THR A 1050 15.41 -16.73 2.13
C THR A 1050 14.74 -16.34 3.43
N PHE A 1051 14.73 -15.04 3.73
CA PHE A 1051 13.95 -14.45 4.82
C PHE A 1051 12.50 -14.28 4.35
N THR A 1052 11.52 -14.79 5.10
CA THR A 1052 10.10 -14.79 4.69
C THR A 1052 9.24 -14.11 5.74
N GLY A 1053 8.09 -13.58 5.34
CA GLY A 1053 7.15 -12.95 6.28
C GLY A 1053 7.54 -11.52 6.68
N LEU A 1054 8.45 -10.90 5.94
CA LEU A 1054 8.87 -9.51 6.15
C LEU A 1054 7.75 -8.57 5.69
N LEU A 1055 7.40 -7.56 6.46
CA LEU A 1055 6.46 -6.53 6.01
C LEU A 1055 7.05 -5.78 4.81
N ALA A 1056 6.21 -5.24 3.92
CA ALA A 1056 6.73 -4.37 2.88
C ALA A 1056 7.42 -3.15 3.50
N GLY A 1057 8.66 -2.88 3.09
CA GLY A 1057 9.53 -1.89 3.75
C GLY A 1057 10.98 -1.99 3.31
N THR A 1058 11.86 -1.15 3.84
CA THR A 1058 13.30 -1.19 3.56
C THR A 1058 14.05 -1.72 4.77
N TYR A 1059 14.89 -2.73 4.57
CA TYR A 1059 15.57 -3.45 5.63
C TYR A 1059 17.09 -3.36 5.49
N PRO A 1060 17.85 -3.15 6.57
CA PRO A 1060 19.30 -3.18 6.52
C PRO A 1060 19.80 -4.61 6.29
N LEU A 1061 20.72 -4.75 5.34
CA LEU A 1061 21.43 -5.99 5.00
C LEU A 1061 22.92 -5.84 5.34
N SER A 1062 23.46 -6.79 6.09
CA SER A 1062 24.90 -6.91 6.37
C SER A 1062 25.36 -8.33 6.09
N VAL A 1063 26.43 -8.49 5.30
CA VAL A 1063 27.05 -9.79 5.04
C VAL A 1063 28.53 -9.73 5.39
N SER A 1064 28.97 -10.64 6.26
CA SER A 1064 30.33 -10.64 6.79
C SER A 1064 30.94 -12.05 6.86
N LYS A 1065 32.25 -12.12 6.66
CA LYS A 1065 33.06 -13.34 6.75
C LYS A 1065 34.52 -12.96 6.97
N GLU A 1066 35.21 -13.69 7.84
CA GLU A 1066 36.65 -13.50 8.06
C GLU A 1066 37.44 -13.70 6.75
N GLY A 1067 38.39 -12.80 6.47
CA GLY A 1067 39.17 -12.80 5.24
C GLY A 1067 38.51 -12.10 4.04
N TYR A 1068 37.31 -11.57 4.21
CA TYR A 1068 36.58 -10.80 3.19
C TYR A 1068 36.17 -9.43 3.72
N ILE A 1069 35.91 -8.49 2.81
CA ILE A 1069 35.33 -7.19 3.14
C ILE A 1069 33.85 -7.37 3.50
N THR A 1070 33.41 -6.73 4.59
CA THR A 1070 32.00 -6.74 5.00
C THR A 1070 31.18 -5.84 4.08
N VAL A 1071 30.05 -6.33 3.58
CA VAL A 1071 29.14 -5.58 2.72
C VAL A 1071 27.92 -5.16 3.54
N ASN A 1072 27.65 -3.85 3.57
CA ASN A 1072 26.48 -3.26 4.21
C ASN A 1072 25.67 -2.48 3.18
N ASP A 1073 24.37 -2.77 3.11
CA ASP A 1073 23.41 -2.11 2.21
C ASP A 1073 21.98 -2.16 2.80
N THR A 1074 20.98 -1.77 2.02
CA THR A 1074 19.56 -1.88 2.34
C THR A 1074 18.81 -2.61 1.23
N VAL A 1075 17.78 -3.36 1.59
CA VAL A 1075 16.94 -4.14 0.66
C VAL A 1075 15.48 -3.75 0.84
N ALA A 1076 14.84 -3.38 -0.27
CA ALA A 1076 13.41 -3.14 -0.30
C ALA A 1076 12.63 -4.46 -0.42
N VAL A 1077 11.70 -4.68 0.50
CA VAL A 1077 10.67 -5.72 0.45
C VAL A 1077 9.40 -5.11 -0.08
N THR A 1078 8.85 -5.71 -1.12
CA THR A 1078 7.51 -5.37 -1.62
C THR A 1078 6.51 -6.41 -1.13
N ALA A 1079 5.30 -5.97 -0.79
CA ALA A 1079 4.23 -6.85 -0.37
C ALA A 1079 3.96 -7.93 -1.42
N ASN A 1080 3.78 -9.18 -0.98
CA ASN A 1080 3.54 -10.33 -1.85
C ASN A 1080 4.60 -10.45 -2.96
N SER A 1081 5.86 -10.15 -2.66
CA SER A 1081 6.97 -10.27 -3.61
C SER A 1081 8.19 -10.92 -2.93
N ASN A 1082 9.02 -11.54 -3.75
CA ASN A 1082 10.31 -12.08 -3.34
C ASN A 1082 11.40 -11.24 -4.00
N THR A 1083 12.14 -10.47 -3.21
CA THR A 1083 13.31 -9.71 -3.67
C THR A 1083 14.55 -10.60 -3.60
N SER A 1084 15.36 -10.63 -4.65
CA SER A 1084 16.62 -11.40 -4.65
C SER A 1084 17.83 -10.49 -4.76
N VAL A 1085 18.77 -10.72 -3.85
CA VAL A 1085 20.00 -9.94 -3.74
C VAL A 1085 21.18 -10.90 -3.77
N THR A 1086 22.10 -10.67 -4.69
CA THR A 1086 23.40 -11.33 -4.68
C THR A 1086 24.43 -10.39 -4.08
N VAL A 1087 25.05 -10.81 -2.98
CA VAL A 1087 26.16 -10.11 -2.35
C VAL A 1087 27.46 -10.77 -2.79
N MET A 1088 28.35 -9.96 -3.34
CA MET A 1088 29.69 -10.39 -3.72
C MET A 1088 30.65 -9.93 -2.64
N MET A 1089 31.44 -10.86 -2.10
CA MET A 1089 32.41 -10.60 -1.04
C MET A 1089 33.82 -10.51 -1.66
N PRO A 1090 34.35 -9.29 -1.87
CA PRO A 1090 35.72 -9.13 -2.33
C PRO A 1090 36.72 -9.31 -1.17
N THR A 1091 37.96 -9.66 -1.51
CA THR A 1091 39.05 -9.76 -0.53
C THR A 1091 39.74 -8.42 -0.28
N ASP A 1092 39.67 -7.51 -1.26
CA ASP A 1092 40.16 -6.14 -1.19
C ASP A 1092 39.34 -5.22 -2.10
N LEU A 1093 39.36 -3.92 -1.83
CA LEU A 1093 38.69 -2.92 -2.64
C LEU A 1093 39.68 -1.96 -3.32
N THR A 1094 40.96 -2.33 -3.45
CA THR A 1094 41.99 -1.45 -4.04
C THR A 1094 41.79 -1.16 -5.53
N THR A 1095 40.95 -1.97 -6.17
CA THR A 1095 40.42 -1.76 -7.53
C THR A 1095 38.90 -1.88 -7.51
N PRO A 1096 38.15 -1.29 -8.45
CA PRO A 1096 36.70 -1.37 -8.45
C PRO A 1096 36.17 -2.80 -8.46
N ARG A 1097 35.36 -3.18 -7.46
CA ARG A 1097 34.73 -4.49 -7.30
C ARG A 1097 33.22 -4.37 -7.22
N LEU A 1098 32.51 -5.35 -7.77
CA LEU A 1098 31.09 -5.49 -7.46
C LEU A 1098 30.95 -6.01 -6.02
N ILE A 1099 30.07 -5.38 -5.26
CA ILE A 1099 29.75 -5.80 -3.88
C ILE A 1099 28.28 -6.23 -3.74
N LEU A 1100 27.41 -5.77 -4.64
CA LEU A 1100 25.99 -6.06 -4.60
C LEU A 1100 25.38 -6.08 -6.00
N SER A 1101 24.44 -6.99 -6.22
CA SER A 1101 23.60 -7.06 -7.41
C SER A 1101 22.17 -7.41 -7.03
N GLN A 1102 21.23 -6.47 -7.18
CA GLN A 1102 19.78 -6.74 -7.18
C GLN A 1102 19.36 -7.05 -8.63
N GLY A 1103 19.71 -8.24 -9.10
CA GLY A 1103 19.53 -8.65 -10.49
C GLY A 1103 20.69 -9.47 -11.02
N SER A 1104 20.74 -9.62 -12.34
CA SER A 1104 21.83 -10.29 -13.03
C SER A 1104 22.75 -9.25 -13.68
N GLY A 1105 24.04 -9.30 -13.35
CA GLY A 1105 25.06 -8.45 -13.94
C GLY A 1105 26.46 -8.83 -13.47
N SER A 1106 27.47 -8.30 -14.14
CA SER A 1106 28.86 -8.58 -13.82
C SER A 1106 29.83 -7.48 -14.24
N LEU A 1107 31.03 -7.54 -13.65
CA LEU A 1107 32.15 -6.68 -14.00
C LEU A 1107 32.86 -7.24 -15.23
N GLY A 1108 32.66 -6.59 -16.38
CA GLY A 1108 33.25 -6.99 -17.66
C GLY A 1108 34.72 -6.61 -17.82
N GLY A 1109 35.22 -5.64 -17.06
CA GLY A 1109 36.59 -5.17 -17.17
C GLY A 1109 36.91 -4.04 -16.20
N VAL A 1110 38.17 -3.91 -15.81
CA VAL A 1110 38.68 -2.77 -15.00
C VAL A 1110 40.04 -2.38 -15.55
N SER A 1111 40.20 -1.10 -15.90
CA SER A 1111 41.50 -0.48 -16.16
C SER A 1111 41.76 0.61 -15.14
N GLU A 1112 42.99 0.71 -14.66
CA GLU A 1112 43.39 1.75 -13.72
C GLU A 1112 44.64 2.47 -14.20
N VAL A 1113 44.66 3.79 -13.98
CA VAL A 1113 45.85 4.60 -13.94
C VAL A 1113 46.13 4.84 -12.46
N PRO A 1114 47.12 4.13 -11.88
CA PRO A 1114 47.43 4.26 -10.46
C PRO A 1114 47.96 5.65 -10.15
N ALA A 1115 47.74 6.10 -8.92
CA ALA A 1115 48.23 7.39 -8.47
C ALA A 1115 49.74 7.41 -8.31
N VAL A 1116 50.35 8.56 -8.62
CA VAL A 1116 51.76 8.85 -8.38
C VAL A 1116 51.83 10.07 -7.48
N LEU A 1117 52.32 9.87 -6.25
CA LEU A 1117 52.57 10.96 -5.31
C LEU A 1117 53.76 11.78 -5.82
N SER A 1118 53.62 13.10 -5.96
CA SER A 1118 54.69 13.97 -6.47
C SER A 1118 54.56 15.40 -5.96
N ALA A 1119 55.69 16.07 -5.76
CA ALA A 1119 55.73 17.50 -5.43
C ALA A 1119 55.47 18.40 -6.65
N GLY A 1120 55.66 17.88 -7.87
CA GLY A 1120 55.58 18.65 -9.12
C GLY A 1120 54.22 18.58 -9.83
N PHE A 1121 53.34 17.66 -9.44
CA PHE A 1121 52.00 17.50 -9.99
C PHE A 1121 51.11 16.76 -9.00
N ALA A 1122 49.80 17.06 -9.02
CA ALA A 1122 48.86 16.50 -8.07
C ALA A 1122 48.75 14.98 -8.21
N GLU A 1123 48.63 14.27 -7.08
CA GLU A 1123 48.38 12.83 -7.05
C GLU A 1123 47.03 12.56 -7.74
N ASN A 1124 47.01 11.83 -8.85
CA ASN A 1124 45.78 11.57 -9.62
C ASN A 1124 45.65 10.08 -9.90
N ALA A 1125 44.50 9.50 -9.58
CA ALA A 1125 44.13 8.14 -9.94
C ALA A 1125 42.89 8.15 -10.85
N THR A 1126 42.82 7.23 -11.80
CA THR A 1126 41.63 7.05 -12.64
C THR A 1126 41.33 5.58 -12.83
N TYR A 1127 40.10 5.19 -12.55
CA TYR A 1127 39.62 3.83 -12.70
C TYR A 1127 38.48 3.81 -13.71
N ASN A 1128 38.55 2.95 -14.71
CA ASN A 1128 37.45 2.71 -15.64
C ASN A 1128 36.98 1.27 -15.45
N ALA A 1129 35.72 1.10 -15.08
CA ALA A 1129 35.05 -0.18 -14.95
C ALA A 1129 34.02 -0.34 -16.08
N THR A 1130 34.02 -1.51 -16.72
CA THR A 1130 32.96 -1.91 -17.64
C THR A 1130 31.96 -2.77 -16.88
N LEU A 1131 30.74 -2.28 -16.70
CA LEU A 1131 29.63 -3.01 -16.10
C LEU A 1131 28.74 -3.59 -17.20
N VAL A 1132 28.27 -4.81 -16.98
CA VAL A 1132 27.35 -5.51 -17.89
C VAL A 1132 26.16 -6.00 -17.09
N GLY A 1133 24.95 -5.69 -17.49
CA GLY A 1133 23.75 -6.13 -16.78
C GLY A 1133 22.53 -6.21 -17.68
N ASN A 1134 21.47 -6.85 -17.19
CA ASN A 1134 20.14 -6.85 -17.82
C ASN A 1134 19.20 -5.85 -17.11
N GLY A 1135 19.73 -4.78 -16.52
CA GLY A 1135 19.04 -3.87 -15.58
C GLY A 1135 19.05 -4.37 -14.12
N GLY A 1136 18.40 -3.62 -13.21
CA GLY A 1136 18.46 -3.86 -11.74
C GLY A 1136 19.63 -3.11 -11.09
N MET A 1137 19.83 -3.17 -9.77
CA MET A 1137 20.88 -2.37 -9.09
C MET A 1137 22.22 -3.12 -9.01
N LEU A 1138 23.32 -2.54 -9.53
CA LEU A 1138 24.69 -3.02 -9.32
C LEU A 1138 25.46 -2.03 -8.42
N GLY A 1139 26.00 -2.52 -7.31
CA GLY A 1139 26.89 -1.77 -6.42
C GLY A 1139 28.35 -2.02 -6.78
N LEU A 1140 29.03 -1.00 -7.31
CA LEU A 1140 30.47 -1.00 -7.57
C LEU A 1140 31.19 -0.23 -6.46
N ALA A 1141 32.11 -0.87 -5.74
CA ALA A 1141 32.88 -0.26 -4.67
C ALA A 1141 34.36 -0.14 -4.99
N LEU A 1142 35.00 0.91 -4.52
CA LEU A 1142 36.45 1.16 -4.59
C LEU A 1142 36.90 1.84 -3.30
N GLU A 1143 38.00 1.35 -2.72
CA GLU A 1143 38.66 1.89 -1.55
C GLU A 1143 39.96 2.60 -1.95
N PHE A 1144 40.19 3.79 -1.41
CA PHE A 1144 41.34 4.63 -1.73
C PHE A 1144 41.82 5.42 -0.50
N PRO A 1145 43.11 5.80 -0.43
CA PRO A 1145 43.65 6.50 0.74
C PRO A 1145 42.88 7.76 1.12
N GLU A 1146 42.63 7.97 2.42
CA GLU A 1146 41.85 9.14 2.92
C GLU A 1146 42.41 10.49 2.49
N ARG A 1147 43.74 10.59 2.26
CA ARG A 1147 44.35 11.84 1.77
C ARG A 1147 43.74 12.37 0.47
N PHE A 1148 43.17 11.50 -0.37
CA PHE A 1148 42.49 11.92 -1.60
C PHE A 1148 41.21 12.71 -1.36
N MET A 1149 40.59 12.58 -0.19
CA MET A 1149 39.37 13.32 0.18
C MET A 1149 39.61 14.83 0.36
N LEU A 1150 40.81 15.32 0.04
CA LEU A 1150 41.07 16.75 -0.19
C LEU A 1150 40.18 17.32 -1.31
N ASN A 1151 39.90 16.53 -2.35
CA ASN A 1151 38.95 16.90 -3.40
C ASN A 1151 37.89 15.80 -3.56
N ASP A 1152 36.67 16.20 -3.92
CA ASP A 1152 35.61 15.25 -4.19
C ASP A 1152 35.94 14.36 -5.42
N PRO A 1153 35.70 13.04 -5.35
CA PRO A 1153 35.86 12.16 -6.50
C PRO A 1153 34.86 12.53 -7.61
N VAL A 1154 35.33 12.49 -8.85
CA VAL A 1154 34.48 12.71 -10.03
C VAL A 1154 34.12 11.35 -10.62
N VAL A 1155 32.83 11.01 -10.58
CA VAL A 1155 32.29 9.80 -11.18
C VAL A 1155 31.58 10.14 -12.48
N THR A 1156 31.84 9.39 -13.53
CA THR A 1156 31.07 9.45 -14.78
C THR A 1156 30.47 8.10 -15.13
N LEU A 1157 29.27 8.11 -15.70
CA LEU A 1157 28.60 6.99 -16.31
C LEU A 1157 28.46 7.25 -17.81
N ASN A 1158 29.03 6.39 -18.65
CA ASN A 1158 28.99 6.52 -20.11
C ASN A 1158 29.46 7.91 -20.62
N GLY A 1159 30.36 8.55 -19.86
CA GLY A 1159 30.89 9.88 -20.16
C GLY A 1159 30.12 11.06 -19.55
N GLU A 1160 28.96 10.83 -18.92
CA GLU A 1160 28.19 11.86 -18.20
C GLU A 1160 28.57 11.89 -16.71
N ILE A 1161 28.79 13.08 -16.15
CA ILE A 1161 29.13 13.24 -14.72
C ILE A 1161 27.90 12.94 -13.87
N LEU A 1162 28.04 12.02 -12.91
CA LEU A 1162 26.99 11.71 -11.94
C LEU A 1162 26.92 12.77 -10.85
N ASN A 1163 25.71 13.04 -10.36
CA ASN A 1163 25.52 13.87 -9.18
C ASN A 1163 25.98 13.12 -7.93
N SER A 1164 26.42 13.87 -6.90
CA SER A 1164 26.84 13.29 -5.62
C SER A 1164 25.72 12.56 -4.85
N SER A 1165 24.46 12.68 -5.27
CA SER A 1165 23.34 11.87 -4.75
C SER A 1165 23.22 10.48 -5.39
N GLU A 1166 23.96 10.21 -6.48
CA GLU A 1166 23.90 8.96 -7.24
C GLU A 1166 25.01 7.97 -6.85
N TYR A 1167 25.90 8.36 -5.94
CA TYR A 1167 26.93 7.51 -5.34
C TYR A 1167 27.15 7.88 -3.88
N GLU A 1168 27.66 6.93 -3.10
CA GLU A 1168 27.96 7.09 -1.68
C GLU A 1168 29.48 7.20 -1.51
N VAL A 1169 29.97 8.21 -0.79
CA VAL A 1169 31.36 8.27 -0.32
C VAL A 1169 31.38 8.11 1.19
N ARG A 1170 32.06 7.07 1.64
CA ARG A 1170 32.32 6.77 3.05
C ARG A 1170 33.73 7.25 3.36
N ASN A 1171 33.85 8.34 4.10
CA ASN A 1171 35.16 8.90 4.46
C ASN A 1171 35.94 7.90 5.33
N GLY A 1172 37.24 7.87 5.11
CA GLY A 1172 38.19 7.28 6.02
C GLY A 1172 38.44 8.21 7.21
N SER A 1173 39.61 8.05 7.82
CA SER A 1173 39.99 8.87 8.96
C SER A 1173 41.50 8.94 9.11
N PHE A 1174 41.96 10.03 9.72
CA PHE A 1174 43.27 10.10 10.35
C PHE A 1174 43.09 10.17 11.86
N SER A 1175 43.90 9.43 12.61
CA SER A 1175 43.96 9.45 14.07
C SER A 1175 45.41 9.54 14.53
N ASN A 1176 45.62 9.95 15.80
CA ASN A 1176 46.95 10.27 16.34
C ASN A 1176 47.65 11.39 15.55
N LEU A 1177 46.93 12.49 15.28
CA LEU A 1177 47.43 13.70 14.61
C LEU A 1177 48.38 14.51 15.53
N ASP A 1178 49.49 13.89 15.94
CA ASP A 1178 50.54 14.46 16.78
C ASP A 1178 51.90 14.35 16.06
N PRO A 1179 52.73 15.40 16.03
CA PRO A 1179 53.98 15.40 15.27
C PRO A 1179 55.02 14.37 15.75
N TYR A 1180 54.89 13.86 16.98
CA TYR A 1180 55.82 12.89 17.56
C TYR A 1180 55.25 11.47 17.64
N GLN A 1181 54.13 11.20 16.97
CA GLN A 1181 53.50 9.88 16.92
C GLN A 1181 53.18 9.49 15.49
N GLU A 1182 53.30 8.19 15.22
CA GLU A 1182 52.82 7.61 13.96
C GLU A 1182 51.31 7.80 13.87
N PHE A 1183 50.84 8.47 12.80
CA PHE A 1183 49.41 8.60 12.55
C PHE A 1183 48.86 7.28 12.03
N VAL A 1184 47.61 6.98 12.39
CA VAL A 1184 46.88 5.83 11.85
C VAL A 1184 45.84 6.34 10.89
N THR A 1185 45.80 5.78 9.69
CA THR A 1185 44.82 6.13 8.65
C THR A 1185 43.95 4.94 8.27
N THR A 1186 42.68 5.19 8.03
CA THR A 1186 41.76 4.27 7.33
C THR A 1186 41.43 4.86 5.98
N ASN A 1187 41.28 4.02 4.95
CA ASN A 1187 40.92 4.49 3.62
C ASN A 1187 39.47 4.99 3.54
N ALA A 1188 39.19 5.82 2.55
CA ALA A 1188 37.84 6.14 2.11
C ALA A 1188 37.32 5.07 1.14
N THR A 1189 36.00 4.90 1.05
CA THR A 1189 35.35 4.01 0.10
C THR A 1189 34.29 4.75 -0.70
N ILE A 1190 34.26 4.59 -2.01
CA ILE A 1190 33.17 5.03 -2.87
C ILE A 1190 32.33 3.83 -3.29
N VAL A 1191 31.01 3.93 -3.21
CA VAL A 1191 30.06 2.94 -3.69
C VAL A 1191 29.12 3.59 -4.70
N ILE A 1192 29.07 3.04 -5.91
CA ILE A 1192 28.24 3.54 -7.01
C ILE A 1192 27.14 2.53 -7.24
N TYR A 1193 25.90 2.95 -7.06
CA TYR A 1193 24.73 2.12 -7.33
C TYR A 1193 24.14 2.53 -8.67
N ASN A 1194 24.29 1.68 -9.67
CA ASN A 1194 23.78 1.97 -11.00
C ASN A 1194 23.16 0.74 -11.63
N ALA A 1195 22.16 0.96 -12.48
CA ALA A 1195 21.38 -0.07 -13.14
C ALA A 1195 21.66 -0.15 -14.64
N PRO A 1196 22.81 -0.71 -15.06
CA PRO A 1196 23.10 -0.82 -16.47
C PRO A 1196 22.23 -1.91 -17.11
N ASP A 1197 21.46 -1.50 -18.12
CA ASP A 1197 20.93 -2.41 -19.12
C ASP A 1197 21.90 -2.42 -20.31
N GLY A 1198 22.42 -3.59 -20.66
CA GLY A 1198 23.51 -3.73 -21.61
C GLY A 1198 24.88 -3.44 -20.99
N VAL A 1199 25.67 -2.59 -21.64
CA VAL A 1199 27.06 -2.29 -21.24
C VAL A 1199 27.18 -0.82 -20.87
N SER A 1200 27.67 -0.57 -19.66
CA SER A 1200 28.00 0.77 -19.19
C SER A 1200 29.46 0.89 -18.80
N GLU A 1201 30.05 2.04 -19.04
CA GLU A 1201 31.40 2.39 -18.62
C GLU A 1201 31.31 3.39 -17.47
N VAL A 1202 31.87 3.01 -16.32
CA VAL A 1202 31.98 3.86 -15.14
C VAL A 1202 33.41 4.34 -15.03
N SER A 1203 33.64 5.65 -15.03
CA SER A 1203 34.96 6.22 -14.75
C SER A 1203 34.94 6.91 -13.39
N ILE A 1204 35.88 6.55 -12.53
CA ILE A 1204 36.11 7.15 -11.21
C ILE A 1204 37.45 7.87 -11.28
N ARG A 1205 37.42 9.19 -11.20
CA ARG A 1205 38.62 10.01 -11.14
C ARG A 1205 38.77 10.58 -9.74
N ILE A 1206 39.92 10.32 -9.13
CA ILE A 1206 40.26 10.77 -7.79
C ILE A 1206 41.46 11.69 -7.89
N THR A 1207 41.32 12.91 -7.38
CA THR A 1207 42.36 13.96 -7.48
C THR A 1207 42.78 14.37 -6.07
N GLY A 1208 44.05 14.20 -5.77
CA GLY A 1208 44.68 14.55 -4.51
C GLY A 1208 45.44 15.88 -4.57
N GLY A 1209 46.31 16.08 -3.58
CA GLY A 1209 47.25 17.19 -3.48
C GLY A 1209 48.67 16.85 -3.97
N LEU A 1210 49.61 17.78 -3.78
CA LEU A 1210 51.03 17.61 -4.06
C LEU A 1210 51.75 17.00 -2.84
N ALA A 1211 52.74 16.15 -3.06
CA ALA A 1211 53.62 15.65 -1.99
C ALA A 1211 54.33 16.84 -1.33
N GLY A 1212 54.25 16.94 0.00
CA GLY A 1212 54.79 18.06 0.77
C GLY A 1212 53.86 19.27 0.88
N GLN A 1213 52.68 19.24 0.26
CA GLN A 1213 51.69 20.30 0.41
C GLN A 1213 51.07 20.29 1.80
N SER A 1214 51.09 21.44 2.45
CA SER A 1214 50.54 21.66 3.80
C SER A 1214 49.46 22.75 3.84
N LEU A 1215 49.35 23.52 2.74
CA LEU A 1215 48.39 24.59 2.53
C LEU A 1215 47.43 24.23 1.39
N VAL A 1216 46.12 24.40 1.63
CA VAL A 1216 45.08 24.08 0.65
C VAL A 1216 44.98 25.19 -0.40
N GLY A 1217 44.80 24.80 -1.67
CA GLY A 1217 44.54 25.72 -2.78
C GLY A 1217 45.78 26.34 -3.43
N GLU A 1218 46.98 25.89 -3.05
CA GLU A 1218 48.24 26.24 -3.73
C GLU A 1218 48.68 25.09 -4.66
N ASP A 1219 49.02 25.40 -5.91
CA ASP A 1219 49.53 24.43 -6.91
C ASP A 1219 51.07 24.33 -6.90
N ILE A 1220 51.70 24.72 -5.79
CA ILE A 1220 53.16 24.71 -5.61
C ILE A 1220 53.52 24.19 -4.22
N VAL A 1221 54.62 23.46 -4.14
CA VAL A 1221 55.23 23.04 -2.88
C VAL A 1221 56.45 23.92 -2.64
N GLY A 1222 56.45 24.68 -1.55
CA GLY A 1222 57.51 25.67 -1.31
C GLY A 1222 57.86 25.87 0.16
N ILE A 1223 58.68 26.88 0.43
CA ILE A 1223 59.14 27.19 1.80
C ILE A 1223 58.01 27.46 2.80
N TRP A 1224 56.84 27.92 2.33
CA TRP A 1224 55.68 28.13 3.18
C TRP A 1224 55.08 26.82 3.68
N ASP A 1225 55.19 25.75 2.90
CA ASP A 1225 54.75 24.44 3.32
C ASP A 1225 55.66 23.85 4.39
N ALA A 1226 56.98 23.95 4.16
CA ALA A 1226 57.98 23.60 5.16
C ALA A 1226 57.74 24.35 6.48
N LEU A 1227 57.42 25.65 6.41
CA LEU A 1227 57.11 26.46 7.59
C LEU A 1227 55.84 25.97 8.29
N ARG A 1228 54.79 25.61 7.55
CA ARG A 1228 53.51 25.15 8.12
C ARG A 1228 53.66 23.80 8.82
N VAL A 1229 54.46 22.88 8.27
CA VAL A 1229 54.83 21.61 8.91
C VAL A 1229 55.67 21.86 10.16
N ALA A 1230 56.67 22.75 10.10
CA ALA A 1230 57.47 23.12 11.27
C ALA A 1230 56.64 23.79 12.39
N GLN A 1231 55.62 24.56 12.03
CA GLN A 1231 54.67 25.14 12.99
C GLN A 1231 53.76 24.08 13.62
N PHE A 1232 53.44 23.01 12.90
CA PHE A 1232 52.72 21.87 13.46
C PHE A 1232 53.61 21.08 14.43
N ASP A 1233 54.86 20.77 14.07
CA ASP A 1233 55.86 20.13 14.94
C ASP A 1233 56.06 20.90 16.26
N ALA A 1234 56.12 22.23 16.19
CA ALA A 1234 56.26 23.09 17.36
C ALA A 1234 54.97 23.31 18.17
N TYR A 1235 53.87 22.64 17.83
CA TYR A 1235 52.51 22.86 18.38
C TYR A 1235 52.02 24.32 18.31
N ILE A 1236 52.54 25.12 17.37
CA ILE A 1236 52.14 26.51 17.13
C ILE A 1236 50.82 26.55 16.36
N LYS A 1237 50.57 25.54 15.53
CA LYS A 1237 49.34 25.35 14.75
C LYS A 1237 48.90 23.88 14.85
N GLY A 1238 47.61 23.64 14.70
CA GLY A 1238 47.09 22.27 14.56
C GLY A 1238 47.49 21.61 13.24
N ALA A 1239 47.17 20.33 13.10
CA ALA A 1239 47.42 19.54 11.90
C ALA A 1239 46.92 20.26 10.63
N PRO A 1240 47.68 20.27 9.52
CA PRO A 1240 47.22 20.78 8.23
C PRO A 1240 46.05 19.94 7.69
N GLU A 1241 45.18 20.56 6.87
CA GLU A 1241 44.07 19.87 6.21
C GLU A 1241 44.57 18.85 5.17
N THR A 1242 45.73 19.09 4.57
CA THR A 1242 46.45 18.18 3.66
C THR A 1242 47.36 17.21 4.44
N TYR A 1243 47.00 16.81 5.65
CA TYR A 1243 47.85 16.06 6.60
C TYR A 1243 48.60 14.89 5.95
N GLY A 1244 47.89 14.04 5.22
CA GLY A 1244 48.46 12.86 4.55
C GLY A 1244 49.39 13.15 3.36
N TYR A 1245 49.53 14.41 2.94
CA TYR A 1245 50.51 14.85 1.94
C TYR A 1245 51.80 15.39 2.57
N CYS A 1246 51.78 15.70 3.87
CA CYS A 1246 52.91 16.34 4.54
C CYS A 1246 54.01 15.35 4.95
N ASP A 1247 53.69 14.06 5.10
CA ASP A 1247 54.65 12.98 5.38
C ASP A 1247 55.42 12.66 4.09
N VAL A 1248 56.54 13.37 3.90
CA VAL A 1248 57.42 13.21 2.73
C VAL A 1248 58.61 12.32 3.05
N THR A 1249 58.79 11.94 4.31
CA THR A 1249 59.83 11.00 4.74
C THR A 1249 59.33 9.56 4.78
N GLY A 1250 58.01 9.36 4.73
CA GLY A 1250 57.34 8.06 4.67
C GLY A 1250 57.39 7.30 5.99
N ASP A 1251 57.61 8.00 7.11
CA ASP A 1251 57.74 7.42 8.45
C ASP A 1251 56.44 7.48 9.26
N GLN A 1252 55.33 7.92 8.62
CA GLN A 1252 54.02 8.12 9.23
C GLN A 1252 54.02 9.16 10.36
N MET A 1253 55.03 10.03 10.42
CA MET A 1253 55.04 11.21 11.27
C MET A 1253 55.05 12.46 10.38
N VAL A 1254 54.48 13.56 10.87
CA VAL A 1254 54.53 14.85 10.17
C VAL A 1254 55.28 15.82 11.08
N ASN A 1255 56.59 15.92 10.88
CA ASN A 1255 57.49 16.56 11.83
C ASN A 1255 58.55 17.43 11.14
N ILE A 1256 59.53 17.90 11.93
CA ILE A 1256 60.60 18.77 11.42
C ILE A 1256 61.46 18.15 10.30
N ALA A 1257 61.53 16.82 10.20
CA ALA A 1257 62.25 16.11 9.14
C ALA A 1257 61.54 16.29 7.78
N ASP A 1258 60.21 16.21 7.76
CA ASP A 1258 59.40 16.49 6.57
C ASP A 1258 59.54 17.95 6.13
N ALA A 1259 59.46 18.87 7.10
CA ALA A 1259 59.67 20.30 6.84
C ALA A 1259 61.05 20.56 6.20
N LEU A 1260 62.10 19.89 6.69
CA LEU A 1260 63.45 20.03 6.14
C LEU A 1260 63.54 19.47 4.72
N ARG A 1261 62.92 18.32 4.44
CA ARG A 1261 62.90 17.70 3.12
C ARG A 1261 62.15 18.58 2.11
N ILE A 1262 61.00 19.14 2.50
CA ILE A 1262 60.26 20.13 1.68
C ILE A 1262 61.13 21.36 1.39
N ALA A 1263 61.82 21.90 2.39
CA ALA A 1263 62.72 23.05 2.20
C ALA A 1263 63.94 22.73 1.30
N GLN A 1264 64.46 21.51 1.36
CA GLN A 1264 65.55 21.06 0.47
C GLN A 1264 65.09 20.97 -0.99
N TYR A 1265 63.86 20.49 -1.22
CA TYR A 1265 63.26 20.43 -2.54
C TYR A 1265 63.05 21.84 -3.13
N ASP A 1266 62.44 22.75 -2.36
CA ASP A 1266 62.24 24.15 -2.78
C ASP A 1266 63.58 24.86 -3.09
N ALA A 1267 64.62 24.54 -2.33
CA ALA A 1267 65.98 25.05 -2.58
C ALA A 1267 66.71 24.39 -3.77
N GLY A 1268 66.11 23.38 -4.42
CA GLY A 1268 66.71 22.63 -5.53
C GLY A 1268 67.89 21.74 -5.13
N LEU A 1269 67.98 21.37 -3.84
CA LEU A 1269 69.03 20.50 -3.32
C LEU A 1269 68.74 19.01 -3.58
N ILE A 1270 67.47 18.67 -3.75
CA ILE A 1270 66.98 17.34 -4.14
C ILE A 1270 66.04 17.47 -5.34
N PRO A 1271 66.04 16.50 -6.28
CA PRO A 1271 65.26 16.58 -7.51
C PRO A 1271 63.77 16.28 -7.30
N ASP A 1272 63.42 15.56 -6.25
CA ASP A 1272 62.07 15.16 -5.84
C ASP A 1272 62.02 14.94 -4.32
N LEU A 1273 60.81 14.76 -3.79
CA LEU A 1273 60.57 14.48 -2.37
C LEU A 1273 60.54 12.98 -2.03
N ASN A 1274 60.33 12.13 -3.03
CA ASN A 1274 60.18 10.68 -2.87
C ASN A 1274 61.50 9.91 -2.72
#